data_AF-A0A9E5YQV8-F1
#
_entry.id   AF-A0A9E5YQV8-F1
#
_cell.length_a   1.000
_cell.length_b   1.000
_cell.length_c   1.000
_cell.angle_alpha   90.00
_cell.angle_beta   90.00
_cell.angle_gamma   90.00
#
_symmetry.space_group_name_H-M   'P 1'
#
loop_
_entity.id
_entity.type
_entity.pdbx_description
1 polymer ?
#
loop_
_entity_poly.entity_id
_entity_poly.type
_entity_poly.pdbx_seq_one_letter_code
_entity_poly.pdbx_strand_id
1 'polypeptide(L)'
;MKNYFILLLIVLFSITTCTKKTTSPEEQLLPPANLQLTLVEENIVTISWQDNSSDETKFFIDRKKGEYAWFENYGEVEANITAFTDNITTNSDTVYSYKIRAFDGDDYSEYSTEVGWFSEFTVPSDLLLEQIYQDSIRITWSDNSIGELNFRIDKKIGINDWQQNYKILDSDSTTYIDYNPTLFDSCFYRVYAVSGTSFSDYSQNYIIPFLPAPTNFQIEGLEATSIKLTWEDNSADEDGFKIFKSEDDSVWTSTTVPENTEEWIDEDVIPGIINFYKVCAYIDTNYSAFVQDNINTMSQPEDLFLEQLDVTCFQLTWIDNSAFEQGFKIDRKIDNEEWINEISSVGSNITQWIDEDVRRSFEVVYYRVYAFHENYNSAKIESNSNIVFPAPTNLQIEQLTTCEISLIWNDNSDGEEGFKIDRKIGTGNWITNYGNVSANTEEWIDTQPVFNEINYYRVYAFAGNNYSLFVEGEVNNIIPAPSNFVAIQQNVHTFDLSWLDNCDFEEGFEIERKIDNGNWSLIATLPDNTTSFTDDLNMRNRGWETVYYRLYAFFQDNSSDTIETNCNIYFPAPSNLTYQTINLSSIQFNWTYSSYDEDGFKIDKKIGNDDWQIEYGIVTNSSFEWIDENAEINETLKYRVYAFSGENTSDYIETGEIDNSIPIPTNLNGNPLDVSQIYLEWTDNSIEEDGFRIEQKENEGSFVEIGTATQINYTASNLNLDSDYTFRVRAYKDIHNSGYSNECFMNISQNVAPSDLSGIVSIDGIQIQWIDNCSFETGFIIQRKKEGEEYQTIHITDENITDYLNFDIEPLTTYFYRVSAELGIYQSVWCEEINLLSFPDYIIVDLNGNGNYTSIQDAIYGSNDGDSVIVNVGTYYENINYYGKQITLGSLYLLIQDDYYISNTIIDGNANYSVVTFESSEDEDSKLIGFTITNGYASNGGGIYCDNSNPSLSHLIISGNSAGEIAGTHGGGGMYFSYSDPNLENITIIENNSISYAGGIFFSHSNPTIFNVTISNNVAASSGGGIYFFFSSPTLYNVTICDNTAQSGGGIRVYESSPNLNNFTINGNEAESGGGISSGGSFLVLTNSTISENIAGDLGGGIICGEIILNNCIISQNSAEKGGGIYCSGVYSDSELTNVIISGNTAYENGGGIYFSDTEMILTNVTLYENTASNSGGGFYCHSNYTLTIINCIMWNDSPQEIFQFYINNISITYTDIEDGWQGYYNIDSDPLFVDPGNDDFHLLPGSPCIDAGNPTTQYNDPDGSINDMGAYGGPGGVW
;
A
#
# COMPACT_ATOMS: atom_id res chain seq x y z
N MET A 1 -21.89 -70.83 10.29
CA MET A 1 -21.59 -72.07 11.06
C MET A 1 -21.80 -71.75 12.53
N LYS A 2 -22.35 -72.67 13.36
CA LYS A 2 -23.14 -72.39 14.60
C LYS A 2 -24.55 -71.86 14.25
N ASN A 3 -25.64 -72.22 14.92
CA ASN A 3 -25.82 -73.01 16.16
C ASN A 3 -27.22 -73.68 16.23
N TYR A 4 -27.31 -74.93 16.74
CA TYR A 4 -28.45 -75.48 17.52
C TYR A 4 -29.86 -75.59 16.83
N PHE A 5 -30.86 -76.35 17.31
CA PHE A 5 -30.94 -77.68 17.95
C PHE A 5 -32.44 -78.09 17.97
N ILE A 6 -32.77 -79.39 17.74
CA ILE A 6 -34.01 -80.08 18.19
C ILE A 6 -35.39 -79.58 17.66
N LEU A 7 -36.23 -80.41 17.02
CA LEU A 7 -37.05 -81.53 17.52
C LEU A 7 -38.29 -81.14 18.38
N LEU A 8 -39.47 -81.46 17.83
CA LEU A 8 -40.47 -82.36 18.42
C LEU A 8 -41.34 -81.98 19.65
N LEU A 9 -42.65 -82.13 19.44
CA LEU A 9 -43.64 -82.87 20.27
C LEU A 9 -44.30 -82.24 21.52
N ILE A 10 -45.60 -82.61 21.69
CA ILE A 10 -46.38 -82.73 22.95
C ILE A 10 -46.81 -81.40 23.61
N VAL A 11 -48.09 -81.10 23.90
CA VAL A 11 -49.35 -81.87 23.97
C VAL A 11 -49.38 -83.00 25.01
N LEU A 12 -49.78 -82.63 26.23
CA LEU A 12 -50.21 -83.47 27.37
C LEU A 12 -49.15 -84.35 28.04
N PHE A 13 -49.14 -84.31 29.39
CA PHE A 13 -49.42 -85.39 30.36
C PHE A 13 -48.98 -84.85 31.74
N SER A 14 -49.68 -85.00 32.88
CA SER A 14 -50.71 -85.98 33.23
C SER A 14 -51.56 -85.48 34.42
N ILE A 15 -52.86 -85.86 34.47
CA ILE A 15 -53.57 -86.44 35.64
C ILE A 15 -53.64 -85.53 36.91
N THR A 16 -54.80 -85.10 37.45
CA THR A 16 -55.99 -85.90 37.87
C THR A 16 -57.20 -84.99 38.20
N THR A 17 -58.44 -85.51 38.11
CA THR A 17 -59.66 -85.14 38.92
C THR A 17 -60.20 -83.69 38.89
N CYS A 18 -61.46 -83.38 39.24
CA CYS A 18 -62.78 -84.06 39.16
C CYS A 18 -63.90 -83.02 39.48
N THR A 19 -65.16 -83.29 39.13
CA THR A 19 -66.41 -82.71 39.71
C THR A 19 -66.65 -81.18 39.75
N LYS A 20 -67.47 -80.71 38.79
CA LYS A 20 -68.73 -79.93 38.90
C LYS A 20 -69.03 -79.03 40.15
N LYS A 21 -69.57 -77.82 39.86
CA LYS A 21 -70.19 -76.76 40.73
C LYS A 21 -69.16 -75.96 41.56
N THR A 22 -69.25 -74.62 41.69
CA THR A 22 -70.43 -73.70 41.67
C THR A 22 -70.07 -72.25 41.32
N THR A 23 -71.09 -71.44 41.01
CA THR A 23 -71.23 -69.96 41.18
C THR A 23 -70.41 -68.97 40.34
N SER A 24 -71.15 -67.94 39.89
CA SER A 24 -70.73 -66.75 39.11
C SER A 24 -69.74 -65.84 39.87
N PRO A 25 -68.80 -65.19 39.18
CA PRO A 25 -68.41 -63.80 39.46
C PRO A 25 -69.43 -62.81 38.87
N GLU A 26 -69.36 -61.54 39.27
CA GLU A 26 -70.17 -60.45 38.70
C GLU A 26 -69.81 -60.18 37.23
N GLU A 27 -70.78 -59.71 36.44
CA GLU A 27 -70.53 -59.12 35.12
C GLU A 27 -69.85 -57.76 35.33
N GLN A 28 -68.63 -57.61 34.78
CA GLN A 28 -67.82 -56.40 34.93
C GLN A 28 -68.08 -55.46 33.75
N LEU A 29 -68.44 -54.21 34.04
CA LEU A 29 -68.67 -53.17 33.04
C LEU A 29 -67.39 -52.85 32.26
N LEU A 30 -67.44 -52.90 30.92
CA LEU A 30 -66.28 -52.78 30.04
C LEU A 30 -66.20 -51.40 29.36
N PRO A 31 -64.98 -50.84 29.18
CA PRO A 31 -64.79 -49.55 28.53
C PRO A 31 -65.16 -49.59 27.03
N PRO A 32 -65.68 -48.47 26.48
CA PRO A 32 -65.73 -48.24 25.04
C PRO A 32 -64.37 -48.39 24.36
N ALA A 33 -64.37 -48.87 23.12
CA ALA A 33 -63.16 -48.99 22.29
C ALA A 33 -63.37 -48.37 20.91
N ASN A 34 -62.31 -48.33 20.10
CA ASN A 34 -62.37 -47.85 18.71
C ASN A 34 -63.01 -46.45 18.58
N LEU A 35 -62.60 -45.50 19.43
CA LEU A 35 -63.05 -44.12 19.31
C LEU A 35 -62.53 -43.51 18.00
N GLN A 36 -63.42 -42.83 17.27
CA GLN A 36 -63.14 -42.16 16.00
C GLN A 36 -63.78 -40.78 16.01
N LEU A 37 -63.05 -39.78 15.52
CA LEU A 37 -63.54 -38.41 15.34
C LEU A 37 -63.81 -38.16 13.86
N THR A 38 -64.98 -37.62 13.55
CA THR A 38 -65.35 -37.15 12.21
C THR A 38 -65.88 -35.73 12.30
N LEU A 39 -65.28 -34.80 11.56
CA LEU A 39 -65.83 -33.46 11.36
C LEU A 39 -67.12 -33.57 10.53
N VAL A 40 -68.16 -32.84 10.93
CA VAL A 40 -69.46 -32.82 10.24
C VAL A 40 -69.70 -31.46 9.58
N GLU A 41 -69.38 -30.37 10.29
CA GLU A 41 -69.44 -28.99 9.81
C GLU A 41 -68.30 -28.16 10.44
N GLU A 42 -68.08 -26.93 9.97
CA GLU A 42 -66.96 -26.01 10.28
C GLU A 42 -66.64 -25.79 11.77
N ASN A 43 -67.55 -26.14 12.69
CA ASN A 43 -67.35 -26.09 14.14
C ASN A 43 -67.98 -27.30 14.87
N ILE A 44 -68.27 -28.40 14.18
CA ILE A 44 -69.05 -29.54 14.73
C ILE A 44 -68.33 -30.86 14.46
N VAL A 45 -67.93 -31.56 15.53
CA VAL A 45 -67.31 -32.90 15.46
C VAL A 45 -68.23 -33.96 16.08
N THR A 46 -68.32 -35.11 15.43
CA THR A 46 -68.94 -36.32 15.99
C THR A 46 -67.87 -37.29 16.44
N ILE A 47 -67.93 -37.68 17.71
CA ILE A 47 -67.16 -38.78 18.28
C ILE A 47 -68.02 -40.03 18.18
N SER A 48 -67.52 -41.10 17.56
CA SER A 48 -68.16 -42.43 17.57
C SER A 48 -67.25 -43.46 18.23
N TRP A 49 -67.84 -44.52 18.78
CA TRP A 49 -67.12 -45.59 19.47
C TRP A 49 -67.82 -46.95 19.30
N GLN A 50 -67.08 -48.01 19.58
CA GLN A 50 -67.65 -49.35 19.75
C GLN A 50 -68.04 -49.56 21.21
N ASP A 51 -69.31 -49.93 21.41
CA ASP A 51 -69.80 -50.44 22.67
C ASP A 51 -69.30 -51.88 22.92
N ASN A 52 -68.84 -52.15 24.14
CA ASN A 52 -68.36 -53.45 24.59
C ASN A 52 -69.05 -53.93 25.88
N SER A 53 -69.98 -53.16 26.43
CA SER A 53 -70.84 -53.57 27.55
C SER A 53 -72.18 -54.11 27.02
N SER A 54 -72.95 -54.77 27.89
CA SER A 54 -74.30 -55.27 27.58
C SER A 54 -75.36 -54.85 28.60
N ASP A 55 -74.93 -54.22 29.70
CA ASP A 55 -75.69 -54.00 30.93
C ASP A 55 -75.52 -52.56 31.44
N GLU A 56 -74.92 -51.69 30.62
CA GLU A 56 -74.83 -50.27 30.89
C GLU A 56 -76.19 -49.58 30.76
N THR A 57 -76.36 -48.48 31.50
CA THR A 57 -77.52 -47.59 31.39
C THR A 57 -77.22 -46.34 30.58
N LYS A 58 -75.94 -45.93 30.51
CA LYS A 58 -75.46 -44.77 29.73
C LYS A 58 -73.95 -44.73 29.57
N PHE A 59 -73.48 -43.86 28.68
CA PHE A 59 -72.08 -43.45 28.52
C PHE A 59 -71.87 -42.00 28.93
N PHE A 60 -70.69 -41.73 29.50
CA PHE A 60 -70.20 -40.39 29.82
C PHE A 60 -69.00 -40.04 28.95
N ILE A 61 -69.04 -38.83 28.38
CA ILE A 61 -68.00 -38.26 27.52
C ILE A 61 -67.29 -37.16 28.31
N ASP A 62 -65.97 -37.26 28.43
CA ASP A 62 -65.12 -36.19 28.97
C ASP A 62 -64.39 -35.48 27.82
N ARG A 63 -64.09 -34.19 28.01
CA ARG A 63 -63.39 -33.35 27.01
C ARG A 63 -62.31 -32.48 27.64
N LYS A 64 -61.18 -32.30 26.96
CA LYS A 64 -60.21 -31.22 27.23
C LYS A 64 -59.93 -30.39 25.96
N LYS A 65 -59.37 -29.19 26.14
CA LYS A 65 -58.93 -28.26 25.09
C LYS A 65 -57.44 -28.00 25.33
N GLY A 66 -56.57 -28.35 24.39
CA GLY A 66 -55.11 -28.33 24.59
C GLY A 66 -54.68 -28.98 25.91
N GLU A 67 -53.74 -28.33 26.61
CA GLU A 67 -53.21 -28.75 27.92
C GLU A 67 -54.12 -28.41 29.14
N TYR A 68 -55.34 -27.91 28.92
CA TYR A 68 -56.25 -27.65 30.03
C TYR A 68 -56.80 -28.94 30.67
N ALA A 69 -57.16 -28.87 31.96
CA ALA A 69 -57.71 -30.01 32.70
C ALA A 69 -59.02 -30.54 32.08
N TRP A 70 -59.26 -31.84 32.25
CA TRP A 70 -60.46 -32.53 31.78
C TRP A 70 -61.74 -31.93 32.38
N PHE A 71 -62.71 -31.64 31.51
CA PHE A 71 -64.09 -31.40 31.90
C PHE A 71 -64.81 -32.75 32.00
N GLU A 72 -64.92 -33.26 33.23
CA GLU A 72 -65.56 -34.55 33.52
C GLU A 72 -67.08 -34.49 33.29
N ASN A 73 -67.64 -35.54 32.68
CA ASN A 73 -69.05 -35.66 32.32
C ASN A 73 -69.54 -34.46 31.46
N TYR A 74 -68.75 -34.07 30.46
CA TYR A 74 -69.08 -33.02 29.51
C TYR A 74 -70.38 -33.30 28.73
N GLY A 75 -70.62 -34.58 28.40
CA GLY A 75 -71.89 -35.05 27.85
C GLY A 75 -72.24 -36.45 28.37
N GLU A 76 -73.52 -36.81 28.31
CA GLU A 76 -73.99 -38.18 28.54
C GLU A 76 -74.96 -38.61 27.43
N VAL A 77 -74.96 -39.91 27.11
CA VAL A 77 -75.89 -40.54 26.17
C VAL A 77 -76.42 -41.86 26.75
N GLU A 78 -77.67 -42.20 26.44
CA GLU A 78 -78.31 -43.44 26.91
C GLU A 78 -77.58 -44.71 26.45
N ALA A 79 -77.87 -45.85 27.09
CA ALA A 79 -77.33 -47.18 26.77
C ALA A 79 -77.36 -47.51 25.26
N ASN A 80 -76.36 -48.26 24.79
CA ASN A 80 -76.17 -48.68 23.39
C ASN A 80 -76.01 -47.52 22.36
N ILE A 81 -75.99 -46.25 22.78
CA ILE A 81 -75.65 -45.12 21.89
C ILE A 81 -74.13 -45.06 21.71
N THR A 82 -73.70 -45.13 20.45
CA THR A 82 -72.30 -45.30 20.03
C THR A 82 -71.72 -44.05 19.35
N ALA A 83 -72.38 -42.90 19.49
CA ALA A 83 -71.89 -41.61 19.01
C ALA A 83 -72.42 -40.42 19.81
N PHE A 84 -71.61 -39.36 19.90
CA PHE A 84 -71.91 -38.07 20.52
C PHE A 84 -71.41 -36.95 19.60
N THR A 85 -72.06 -35.79 19.59
CA THR A 85 -71.67 -34.66 18.73
C THR A 85 -71.43 -33.43 19.58
N ASP A 86 -70.31 -32.74 19.33
CA ASP A 86 -69.84 -31.59 20.08
C ASP A 86 -69.57 -30.39 19.16
N ASN A 87 -69.79 -29.19 19.69
CA ASN A 87 -69.48 -27.94 19.02
C ASN A 87 -68.15 -27.39 19.57
N ILE A 88 -67.15 -27.30 18.70
CA ILE A 88 -65.81 -26.80 19.00
C ILE A 88 -65.62 -25.38 18.46
N THR A 89 -64.39 -24.84 18.51
CA THR A 89 -64.07 -23.50 17.98
C THR A 89 -62.82 -23.61 17.13
N THR A 90 -62.92 -23.32 15.84
CA THR A 90 -61.85 -23.49 14.85
C THR A 90 -60.93 -22.27 14.75
N ASN A 91 -59.94 -22.23 15.64
CA ASN A 91 -58.71 -21.43 15.49
C ASN A 91 -57.54 -22.40 15.28
N SER A 92 -56.55 -22.02 14.45
CA SER A 92 -55.49 -22.89 13.92
C SER A 92 -54.69 -23.71 14.95
N ASP A 93 -54.55 -23.20 16.18
CA ASP A 93 -53.56 -23.72 17.14
C ASP A 93 -54.21 -24.57 18.27
N THR A 94 -55.46 -24.98 18.11
CA THR A 94 -56.26 -25.58 19.20
C THR A 94 -56.67 -27.03 18.96
N VAL A 95 -56.06 -27.95 19.73
CA VAL A 95 -56.47 -29.37 19.79
C VAL A 95 -57.63 -29.57 20.77
N TYR A 96 -58.61 -30.41 20.40
CA TYR A 96 -59.66 -30.92 21.30
C TYR A 96 -59.54 -32.44 21.44
N SER A 97 -59.57 -32.95 22.68
CA SER A 97 -59.45 -34.39 22.97
C SER A 97 -60.62 -34.93 23.79
N TYR A 98 -60.95 -36.20 23.56
CA TYR A 98 -62.09 -36.89 24.16
C TYR A 98 -61.71 -38.28 24.71
N LYS A 99 -62.40 -38.70 25.78
CA LYS A 99 -62.37 -40.08 26.33
C LYS A 99 -63.76 -40.41 26.90
N ILE A 100 -64.14 -41.68 26.90
CA ILE A 100 -65.53 -42.12 27.17
C ILE A 100 -65.54 -43.33 28.11
N ARG A 101 -66.51 -43.42 29.01
CA ARG A 101 -66.73 -44.57 29.93
C ARG A 101 -68.22 -44.96 30.02
N ALA A 102 -68.49 -46.22 30.31
CA ALA A 102 -69.83 -46.76 30.57
C ALA A 102 -70.26 -46.57 32.05
N PHE A 103 -71.57 -46.60 32.31
CA PHE A 103 -72.15 -46.56 33.66
C PHE A 103 -73.43 -47.40 33.74
N ASP A 104 -73.56 -48.27 34.75
CA ASP A 104 -74.67 -49.26 34.87
C ASP A 104 -75.82 -48.83 35.81
N GLY A 105 -75.66 -47.72 36.52
CA GLY A 105 -76.62 -47.24 37.53
C GLY A 105 -76.04 -47.18 38.93
N ASP A 106 -75.04 -48.00 39.24
CA ASP A 106 -74.35 -48.08 40.54
C ASP A 106 -72.82 -47.85 40.43
N ASP A 107 -72.15 -48.24 39.33
CA ASP A 107 -70.70 -48.07 39.12
C ASP A 107 -70.29 -47.71 37.67
N TYR A 108 -69.03 -47.29 37.47
CA TYR A 108 -68.45 -46.85 36.19
C TYR A 108 -67.40 -47.83 35.64
N SER A 109 -67.27 -47.91 34.32
CA SER A 109 -66.10 -48.55 33.70
C SER A 109 -64.86 -47.64 33.78
N GLU A 110 -63.70 -48.23 33.49
CA GLU A 110 -62.52 -47.47 33.06
C GLU A 110 -62.83 -46.61 31.83
N TYR A 111 -61.97 -45.63 31.53
CA TYR A 111 -62.07 -44.84 30.30
C TYR A 111 -61.51 -45.59 29.08
N SER A 112 -62.04 -45.24 27.92
CA SER A 112 -61.44 -45.53 26.62
C SER A 112 -60.07 -44.86 26.45
N THR A 113 -59.34 -45.26 25.40
CA THR A 113 -58.19 -44.49 24.92
C THR A 113 -58.60 -43.08 24.49
N GLU A 114 -57.72 -42.10 24.70
CA GLU A 114 -57.91 -40.71 24.24
C GLU A 114 -57.84 -40.64 22.70
N VAL A 115 -58.67 -39.78 22.11
CA VAL A 115 -58.58 -39.38 20.69
C VAL A 115 -58.67 -37.86 20.58
N GLY A 116 -57.87 -37.26 19.70
CA GLY A 116 -57.83 -35.82 19.44
C GLY A 116 -58.03 -35.49 17.96
N TRP A 117 -58.46 -34.26 17.66
CA TRP A 117 -58.73 -33.77 16.29
C TRP A 117 -57.94 -32.50 15.96
N PHE A 118 -57.56 -32.37 14.68
CA PHE A 118 -56.82 -31.26 14.06
C PHE A 118 -57.55 -30.82 12.77
N SER A 119 -57.46 -29.54 12.38
CA SER A 119 -57.99 -29.03 11.09
C SER A 119 -57.00 -29.19 9.93
N GLU A 120 -57.50 -29.06 8.70
CA GLU A 120 -56.92 -29.65 7.47
C GLU A 120 -55.69 -28.96 6.83
N PHE A 121 -55.07 -29.72 5.92
CA PHE A 121 -54.07 -29.38 4.89
C PHE A 121 -53.99 -27.90 4.43
N THR A 122 -52.76 -27.43 4.24
CA THR A 122 -52.44 -26.03 3.90
C THR A 122 -51.79 -25.92 2.51
N VAL A 123 -51.79 -24.70 1.96
CA VAL A 123 -51.19 -24.42 0.64
C VAL A 123 -49.68 -24.21 0.80
N PRO A 124 -48.82 -24.75 -0.08
CA PRO A 124 -47.39 -24.45 -0.06
C PRO A 124 -47.19 -22.97 -0.42
N SER A 125 -46.56 -22.16 0.43
CA SER A 125 -46.46 -20.69 0.22
C SER A 125 -45.16 -20.30 -0.47
N ASP A 126 -44.97 -18.99 -0.68
CA ASP A 126 -43.68 -18.39 -1.05
C ASP A 126 -43.05 -18.99 -2.32
N LEU A 127 -43.89 -19.32 -3.30
CA LEU A 127 -43.45 -19.87 -4.58
C LEU A 127 -42.66 -18.83 -5.38
N LEU A 128 -41.33 -18.93 -5.32
CA LEU A 128 -40.39 -18.08 -6.04
C LEU A 128 -39.85 -18.79 -7.28
N LEU A 129 -39.51 -18.00 -8.29
CA LEU A 129 -38.96 -18.44 -9.56
C LEU A 129 -37.78 -17.52 -9.92
N GLU A 130 -36.64 -18.13 -10.18
CA GLU A 130 -35.37 -17.43 -10.42
C GLU A 130 -34.69 -18.11 -11.62
N GLN A 131 -34.26 -17.35 -12.61
CA GLN A 131 -33.46 -17.90 -13.71
C GLN A 131 -32.00 -17.98 -13.27
N ILE A 132 -31.42 -19.18 -13.24
CA ILE A 132 -30.01 -19.38 -12.84
C ILE A 132 -29.09 -19.25 -14.06
N TYR A 133 -29.46 -19.89 -15.16
CA TYR A 133 -28.76 -19.85 -16.44
C TYR A 133 -29.76 -19.68 -17.59
N GLN A 134 -29.28 -19.46 -18.82
CA GLN A 134 -30.12 -19.34 -20.03
C GLN A 134 -31.16 -20.48 -20.15
N ASP A 135 -30.77 -21.69 -19.77
CA ASP A 135 -31.56 -22.92 -19.88
C ASP A 135 -32.12 -23.44 -18.53
N SER A 136 -32.11 -22.66 -17.43
CA SER A 136 -32.58 -23.18 -16.14
C SER A 136 -33.28 -22.19 -15.22
N ILE A 137 -34.39 -22.65 -14.61
CA ILE A 137 -35.16 -21.92 -13.59
C ILE A 137 -35.11 -22.68 -12.26
N ARG A 138 -34.67 -22.04 -11.18
CA ARG A 138 -34.89 -22.47 -9.80
C ARG A 138 -36.33 -22.16 -9.39
N ILE A 139 -36.97 -23.12 -8.75
CA ILE A 139 -38.32 -23.05 -8.20
C ILE A 139 -38.20 -23.37 -6.71
N THR A 140 -38.64 -22.48 -5.84
CA THR A 140 -38.61 -22.68 -4.37
C THR A 140 -39.98 -22.37 -3.77
N TRP A 141 -40.35 -23.04 -2.68
CA TRP A 141 -41.59 -22.81 -1.93
C TRP A 141 -41.43 -23.23 -0.47
N SER A 142 -42.24 -22.64 0.41
CA SER A 142 -42.35 -23.07 1.80
C SER A 142 -43.31 -24.26 1.91
N ASP A 143 -42.90 -25.33 2.59
CA ASP A 143 -43.83 -26.34 3.07
C ASP A 143 -44.56 -25.82 4.32
N ASN A 144 -45.89 -25.88 4.29
CA ASN A 144 -46.76 -25.50 5.38
C ASN A 144 -47.64 -26.67 5.87
N SER A 145 -47.61 -27.81 5.19
CA SER A 145 -48.48 -28.95 5.48
C SER A 145 -47.82 -29.90 6.49
N ILE A 146 -48.61 -30.85 6.97
CA ILE A 146 -48.15 -31.91 7.87
C ILE A 146 -48.85 -33.21 7.45
N GLY A 147 -48.15 -34.14 6.81
CA GLY A 147 -48.67 -35.47 6.41
C GLY A 147 -48.98 -35.65 4.92
N GLU A 148 -48.47 -34.75 4.09
CA GLU A 148 -48.14 -34.96 2.68
C GLU A 148 -47.24 -36.19 2.45
N LEU A 149 -47.36 -36.76 1.25
CA LEU A 149 -46.55 -37.88 0.77
C LEU A 149 -45.63 -37.45 -0.38
N ASN A 150 -45.87 -36.28 -0.98
CA ASN A 150 -45.11 -35.69 -2.08
C ASN A 150 -45.61 -34.28 -2.40
N PHE A 151 -44.74 -33.52 -3.07
CA PHE A 151 -45.12 -32.32 -3.80
C PHE A 151 -45.32 -32.61 -5.29
N ARG A 152 -46.35 -32.03 -5.89
CA ARG A 152 -46.53 -32.01 -7.35
C ARG A 152 -46.29 -30.61 -7.89
N ILE A 153 -45.45 -30.51 -8.92
CA ILE A 153 -45.30 -29.32 -9.74
C ILE A 153 -46.04 -29.53 -11.07
N ASP A 154 -46.88 -28.57 -11.45
CA ASP A 154 -47.44 -28.45 -12.80
C ASP A 154 -46.76 -27.26 -13.53
N LYS A 155 -46.52 -27.38 -14.84
CA LYS A 155 -45.90 -26.33 -15.68
C LYS A 155 -46.84 -25.88 -16.80
N LYS A 156 -46.76 -24.63 -17.22
CA LYS A 156 -47.45 -24.08 -18.39
C LYS A 156 -46.57 -23.04 -19.08
N ILE A 157 -46.53 -23.06 -20.40
CA ILE A 157 -45.79 -22.07 -21.22
C ILE A 157 -46.79 -21.15 -21.94
N GLY A 158 -46.65 -19.84 -21.77
CA GLY A 158 -47.44 -18.81 -22.44
C GLY A 158 -48.95 -18.99 -22.24
N ILE A 159 -49.70 -19.12 -23.33
CA ILE A 159 -51.17 -19.32 -23.30
C ILE A 159 -51.60 -20.79 -23.23
N ASN A 160 -50.68 -21.76 -23.31
CA ASN A 160 -50.98 -23.19 -23.46
C ASN A 160 -51.71 -23.79 -22.24
N ASP A 161 -52.23 -25.02 -22.38
CA ASP A 161 -52.81 -25.75 -21.25
C ASP A 161 -51.73 -26.19 -20.24
N TRP A 162 -52.15 -26.45 -19.00
CA TRP A 162 -51.24 -26.92 -17.93
C TRP A 162 -50.79 -28.36 -18.16
N GLN A 163 -49.48 -28.57 -18.19
CA GLN A 163 -48.85 -29.89 -18.10
C GLN A 163 -48.91 -30.38 -16.65
N GLN A 164 -49.88 -31.24 -16.38
CA GLN A 164 -50.10 -31.83 -15.06
C GLN A 164 -49.05 -32.89 -14.72
N ASN A 165 -48.59 -32.90 -13.47
CA ASN A 165 -47.50 -33.73 -12.98
C ASN A 165 -46.21 -33.51 -13.81
N TYR A 166 -45.86 -32.25 -14.06
CA TYR A 166 -44.57 -31.90 -14.67
C TYR A 166 -43.41 -32.45 -13.85
N LYS A 167 -43.53 -32.35 -12.53
CA LYS A 167 -42.67 -33.04 -11.57
C LYS A 167 -43.50 -33.56 -10.39
N ILE A 168 -43.04 -34.67 -9.82
CA ILE A 168 -43.44 -35.13 -8.48
C ILE A 168 -42.13 -35.30 -7.69
N LEU A 169 -42.13 -34.84 -6.45
CA LEU A 169 -40.98 -34.73 -5.54
C LEU A 169 -41.38 -35.27 -4.18
N ASP A 170 -40.44 -35.78 -3.39
CA ASP A 170 -40.75 -36.41 -2.10
C ASP A 170 -41.29 -35.41 -1.06
N SER A 171 -41.87 -35.90 0.05
CA SER A 171 -42.65 -35.12 1.03
C SER A 171 -41.94 -33.87 1.55
N ASP A 172 -40.61 -33.91 1.67
CA ASP A 172 -39.83 -32.87 2.35
C ASP A 172 -39.18 -31.88 1.34
N SER A 173 -39.61 -31.93 0.07
CA SER A 173 -39.01 -31.12 -1.00
C SER A 173 -39.56 -29.70 -1.01
N THR A 174 -38.67 -28.71 -0.95
CA THR A 174 -39.00 -27.27 -1.02
C THR A 174 -38.38 -26.57 -2.23
N THR A 175 -37.63 -27.29 -3.07
CA THR A 175 -36.99 -26.73 -4.28
C THR A 175 -36.97 -27.70 -5.47
N TYR A 176 -36.88 -27.15 -6.68
CA TYR A 176 -36.69 -27.86 -7.94
C TYR A 176 -36.01 -26.96 -8.98
N ILE A 177 -35.12 -27.51 -9.81
CA ILE A 177 -34.55 -26.80 -10.96
C ILE A 177 -35.12 -27.39 -12.26
N ASP A 178 -35.68 -26.52 -13.09
CA ASP A 178 -36.20 -26.84 -14.41
C ASP A 178 -35.21 -26.44 -15.51
N TYR A 179 -34.39 -27.41 -15.94
CA TYR A 179 -33.34 -27.28 -16.96
C TYR A 179 -33.85 -27.21 -18.43
N ASN A 180 -35.15 -26.98 -18.66
CA ASN A 180 -35.70 -26.82 -20.02
C ASN A 180 -36.82 -25.76 -20.04
N PRO A 181 -36.54 -24.50 -19.66
CA PRO A 181 -37.47 -23.39 -19.79
C PRO A 181 -37.64 -22.99 -21.26
N THR A 182 -38.69 -22.23 -21.58
CA THR A 182 -38.86 -21.65 -22.92
C THR A 182 -38.51 -20.19 -22.86
N LEU A 183 -37.40 -19.80 -23.50
CA LEU A 183 -36.96 -18.40 -23.61
C LEU A 183 -38.06 -17.51 -24.19
N PHE A 184 -38.16 -16.29 -23.66
CA PHE A 184 -39.08 -15.22 -24.03
C PHE A 184 -40.59 -15.50 -23.85
N ASP A 185 -40.99 -16.73 -23.53
CA ASP A 185 -42.36 -17.11 -23.17
C ASP A 185 -42.55 -17.19 -21.65
N SER A 186 -43.72 -16.75 -21.16
CA SER A 186 -44.05 -16.86 -19.74
C SER A 186 -44.15 -18.32 -19.28
N CYS A 187 -43.18 -18.79 -18.50
CA CYS A 187 -43.19 -20.10 -17.86
C CYS A 187 -43.88 -19.99 -16.49
N PHE A 188 -45.12 -20.48 -16.41
CA PHE A 188 -45.92 -20.56 -15.20
C PHE A 188 -45.72 -21.90 -14.49
N TYR A 189 -45.61 -21.86 -13.16
CA TYR A 189 -45.50 -23.05 -12.32
C TYR A 189 -46.53 -23.03 -11.20
N ARG A 190 -46.99 -24.21 -10.79
CA ARG A 190 -47.86 -24.42 -9.63
C ARG A 190 -47.36 -25.54 -8.77
N VAL A 191 -47.39 -25.36 -7.46
CA VAL A 191 -46.98 -26.38 -6.48
C VAL A 191 -48.18 -26.78 -5.62
N TYR A 192 -48.34 -28.09 -5.43
CA TYR A 192 -49.39 -28.73 -4.64
C TYR A 192 -48.74 -29.67 -3.61
N ALA A 193 -49.17 -29.62 -2.35
CA ALA A 193 -48.95 -30.72 -1.41
C ALA A 193 -49.95 -31.85 -1.71
N VAL A 194 -49.50 -33.12 -1.65
CA VAL A 194 -50.30 -34.28 -2.08
C VAL A 194 -50.30 -35.36 -0.99
N SER A 195 -51.49 -35.85 -0.61
CA SER A 195 -51.63 -36.98 0.30
C SER A 195 -52.66 -37.99 -0.24
N GLY A 196 -52.20 -39.21 -0.52
CA GLY A 196 -53.00 -40.27 -1.16
C GLY A 196 -53.45 -39.89 -2.58
N THR A 197 -54.76 -39.71 -2.77
CA THR A 197 -55.36 -39.25 -4.04
C THR A 197 -55.89 -37.81 -3.97
N SER A 198 -55.61 -37.11 -2.87
CA SER A 198 -56.04 -35.73 -2.61
C SER A 198 -54.86 -34.78 -2.71
N PHE A 199 -55.13 -33.53 -3.08
CA PHE A 199 -54.15 -32.45 -3.22
C PHE A 199 -54.66 -31.20 -2.52
N SER A 200 -53.74 -30.38 -1.99
CA SER A 200 -54.02 -29.05 -1.46
C SER A 200 -54.49 -28.09 -2.57
N ASP A 201 -54.97 -26.90 -2.20
CA ASP A 201 -54.91 -25.75 -3.11
C ASP A 201 -53.43 -25.40 -3.40
N TYR A 202 -53.17 -24.62 -4.45
CA TYR A 202 -51.83 -24.41 -5.01
C TYR A 202 -51.33 -22.97 -4.88
N SER A 203 -50.03 -22.81 -4.67
CA SER A 203 -49.33 -21.59 -5.05
C SER A 203 -49.08 -21.57 -6.56
N GLN A 204 -49.02 -20.37 -7.14
CA GLN A 204 -48.67 -20.16 -8.54
C GLN A 204 -47.76 -18.94 -8.66
N ASN A 205 -46.69 -19.07 -9.45
CA ASN A 205 -45.91 -17.94 -9.93
C ASN A 205 -45.55 -18.13 -11.41
N TYR A 206 -44.95 -17.14 -12.05
CA TYR A 206 -44.39 -17.25 -13.41
C TYR A 206 -43.14 -16.39 -13.58
N ILE A 207 -42.28 -16.81 -14.50
CA ILE A 207 -41.09 -16.07 -14.94
C ILE A 207 -41.09 -16.03 -16.48
N ILE A 208 -40.50 -15.00 -17.08
CA ILE A 208 -40.21 -14.96 -18.51
C ILE A 208 -38.68 -15.11 -18.63
N PRO A 209 -38.18 -16.29 -19.03
CA PRO A 209 -36.74 -16.50 -19.17
C PRO A 209 -36.19 -15.65 -20.30
N PHE A 210 -35.02 -15.05 -20.11
CA PHE A 210 -34.39 -14.14 -21.07
C PHE A 210 -33.00 -14.64 -21.49
N LEU A 211 -32.50 -14.07 -22.58
CA LEU A 211 -31.15 -14.29 -23.09
C LEU A 211 -30.18 -13.35 -22.36
N PRO A 212 -29.04 -13.84 -21.80
CA PRO A 212 -28.04 -12.99 -21.16
C PRO A 212 -27.55 -11.87 -22.09
N ALA A 213 -27.26 -10.70 -21.51
CA ALA A 213 -26.61 -9.64 -22.27
C ALA A 213 -25.10 -9.92 -22.35
N PRO A 214 -24.43 -9.53 -23.45
CA PRO A 214 -22.96 -9.49 -23.46
C PRO A 214 -22.43 -8.59 -22.33
N THR A 215 -21.27 -8.94 -21.77
CA THR A 215 -20.56 -8.16 -20.72
C THR A 215 -19.29 -7.53 -21.30
N ASN A 216 -18.58 -6.76 -20.47
CA ASN A 216 -17.28 -6.17 -20.79
C ASN A 216 -17.27 -5.46 -22.16
N PHE A 217 -18.36 -4.74 -22.45
CA PHE A 217 -18.50 -3.96 -23.67
C PHE A 217 -17.54 -2.78 -23.62
N GLN A 218 -16.66 -2.69 -24.61
CA GLN A 218 -15.66 -1.65 -24.75
C GLN A 218 -15.70 -1.10 -26.18
N ILE A 219 -15.36 0.19 -26.31
CA ILE A 219 -15.25 0.88 -27.59
C ILE A 219 -13.90 1.60 -27.64
N GLU A 220 -13.08 1.30 -28.63
CA GLU A 220 -11.79 1.97 -28.87
C GLU A 220 -11.74 2.58 -30.28
N GLY A 221 -11.11 3.75 -30.42
CA GLY A 221 -10.75 4.28 -31.74
C GLY A 221 -9.53 3.54 -32.29
N LEU A 222 -9.57 3.12 -33.55
CA LEU A 222 -8.41 2.52 -34.24
C LEU A 222 -7.69 3.54 -35.12
N GLU A 223 -8.45 4.36 -35.84
CA GLU A 223 -7.99 5.49 -36.64
C GLU A 223 -9.03 6.63 -36.53
N ALA A 224 -8.72 7.82 -37.05
CA ALA A 224 -9.67 8.93 -37.07
C ALA A 224 -11.04 8.55 -37.69
N THR A 225 -11.05 7.62 -38.64
CA THR A 225 -12.24 7.15 -39.37
C THR A 225 -12.71 5.75 -39.00
N SER A 226 -12.14 5.10 -37.96
CA SER A 226 -12.56 3.73 -37.60
C SER A 226 -12.55 3.46 -36.10
N ILE A 227 -13.55 2.68 -35.65
CA ILE A 227 -13.78 2.32 -34.25
C ILE A 227 -13.90 0.80 -34.15
N LYS A 228 -13.30 0.22 -33.12
CA LYS A 228 -13.50 -1.18 -32.72
C LYS A 228 -14.43 -1.27 -31.51
N LEU A 229 -15.32 -2.24 -31.54
CA LEU A 229 -16.17 -2.66 -30.45
C LEU A 229 -15.73 -4.06 -30.02
N THR A 230 -15.62 -4.31 -28.71
CA THR A 230 -15.43 -5.66 -28.15
C THR A 230 -16.40 -5.92 -27.02
N TRP A 231 -16.77 -7.18 -26.79
CA TRP A 231 -17.62 -7.63 -25.69
C TRP A 231 -17.42 -9.12 -25.43
N GLU A 232 -17.78 -9.59 -24.25
CA GLU A 232 -17.82 -11.02 -23.92
C GLU A 232 -19.17 -11.64 -24.27
N ASP A 233 -19.14 -12.90 -24.73
CA ASP A 233 -20.34 -13.68 -24.96
C ASP A 233 -20.80 -14.42 -23.69
N ASN A 234 -22.00 -14.07 -23.20
CA ASN A 234 -22.68 -14.76 -22.10
C ASN A 234 -23.85 -15.64 -22.56
N SER A 235 -24.10 -15.70 -23.87
CA SER A 235 -25.09 -16.57 -24.48
C SER A 235 -24.42 -17.86 -24.96
N ALA A 236 -25.21 -18.93 -25.07
CA ALA A 236 -24.72 -20.23 -25.54
C ALA A 236 -25.50 -20.80 -26.74
N ASP A 237 -26.59 -20.14 -27.14
CA ASP A 237 -27.48 -20.56 -28.24
C ASP A 237 -28.03 -19.35 -29.04
N GLU A 238 -27.31 -18.22 -29.06
CA GLU A 238 -27.66 -17.03 -29.84
C GLU A 238 -27.46 -17.25 -31.35
N ASP A 239 -28.32 -16.66 -32.19
CA ASP A 239 -28.11 -16.62 -33.65
C ASP A 239 -27.00 -15.62 -34.04
N GLY A 240 -26.53 -14.83 -33.07
CA GLY A 240 -25.49 -13.82 -33.20
C GLY A 240 -25.75 -12.56 -32.39
N PHE A 241 -24.94 -11.54 -32.68
CA PHE A 241 -25.05 -10.22 -32.05
C PHE A 241 -25.58 -9.18 -33.01
N LYS A 242 -26.35 -8.23 -32.48
CA LYS A 242 -26.88 -7.10 -33.21
C LYS A 242 -26.30 -5.80 -32.68
N ILE A 243 -25.56 -5.13 -33.54
CA ILE A 243 -24.84 -3.89 -33.25
C ILE A 243 -25.65 -2.75 -33.84
N PHE A 244 -25.93 -1.73 -33.04
CA PHE A 244 -26.63 -0.53 -33.47
C PHE A 244 -25.67 0.67 -33.40
N LYS A 245 -25.77 1.57 -34.38
CA LYS A 245 -24.98 2.82 -34.49
C LYS A 245 -25.92 4.03 -34.61
N SER A 246 -25.61 5.12 -33.92
CA SER A 246 -26.26 6.43 -34.04
C SER A 246 -25.23 7.57 -33.92
N GLU A 247 -25.49 8.70 -34.58
CA GLU A 247 -24.68 9.93 -34.47
C GLU A 247 -25.29 10.95 -33.49
N ASP A 248 -26.52 10.70 -33.00
CA ASP A 248 -27.31 11.66 -32.23
C ASP A 248 -28.16 11.02 -31.11
N ASP A 249 -27.86 9.76 -30.74
CA ASP A 249 -28.63 8.89 -29.83
C ASP A 249 -30.13 8.67 -30.22
N SER A 250 -30.61 9.29 -31.29
CA SER A 250 -32.03 9.35 -31.66
C SER A 250 -32.38 8.50 -32.88
N VAL A 251 -31.50 8.43 -33.90
CA VAL A 251 -31.71 7.68 -35.14
C VAL A 251 -30.73 6.51 -35.25
N TRP A 252 -31.18 5.35 -34.81
CA TRP A 252 -30.38 4.13 -34.80
C TRP A 252 -30.46 3.34 -36.11
N THR A 253 -29.30 3.00 -36.66
CA THR A 253 -29.12 1.95 -37.68
C THR A 253 -28.60 0.67 -37.03
N SER A 254 -28.67 -0.49 -37.69
CA SER A 254 -28.20 -1.76 -37.11
C SER A 254 -27.61 -2.73 -38.12
N THR A 255 -26.53 -3.41 -37.75
CA THR A 255 -25.95 -4.57 -38.44
C THR A 255 -25.98 -5.82 -37.53
N THR A 256 -25.66 -6.98 -38.08
CA THR A 256 -25.60 -8.26 -37.35
C THR A 256 -24.28 -8.96 -37.63
N VAL A 257 -23.67 -9.53 -36.59
CA VAL A 257 -22.51 -10.42 -36.67
C VAL A 257 -22.90 -11.83 -36.18
N PRO A 258 -22.17 -12.90 -36.56
CA PRO A 258 -22.51 -14.27 -36.19
C PRO A 258 -22.51 -14.57 -34.68
N GLU A 259 -23.03 -15.75 -34.32
CA GLU A 259 -22.83 -16.43 -33.02
C GLU A 259 -21.36 -16.37 -32.57
N ASN A 260 -21.12 -16.26 -31.26
CA ASN A 260 -19.78 -16.28 -30.65
C ASN A 260 -18.82 -15.19 -31.20
N THR A 261 -19.35 -14.08 -31.73
CA THR A 261 -18.53 -12.93 -32.13
C THR A 261 -18.35 -11.99 -30.95
N GLU A 262 -17.11 -11.75 -30.56
CA GLU A 262 -16.71 -10.88 -29.43
C GLU A 262 -16.06 -9.56 -29.89
N GLU A 263 -15.94 -9.35 -31.20
CA GLU A 263 -15.24 -8.22 -31.82
C GLU A 263 -15.93 -7.76 -33.12
N TRP A 264 -16.06 -6.44 -33.31
CA TRP A 264 -16.47 -5.85 -34.59
C TRP A 264 -15.83 -4.48 -34.83
N ILE A 265 -15.53 -4.17 -36.09
CA ILE A 265 -14.91 -2.89 -36.50
C ILE A 265 -15.86 -2.13 -37.43
N ASP A 266 -16.03 -0.84 -37.14
CA ASP A 266 -16.68 0.16 -37.96
C ASP A 266 -15.63 0.94 -38.75
N GLU A 267 -15.51 0.71 -40.06
CA GLU A 267 -14.47 1.32 -40.92
C GLU A 267 -14.87 2.69 -41.51
N ASP A 268 -16.13 3.13 -41.33
CA ASP A 268 -16.72 4.32 -41.97
C ASP A 268 -17.26 5.32 -40.92
N VAL A 269 -16.40 5.77 -40.00
CA VAL A 269 -16.71 6.74 -38.94
C VAL A 269 -16.33 8.15 -39.38
N ILE A 270 -17.14 9.15 -39.00
CA ILE A 270 -16.84 10.58 -39.27
C ILE A 270 -16.01 11.14 -38.11
N PRO A 271 -14.76 11.62 -38.35
CA PRO A 271 -13.93 12.22 -37.32
C PRO A 271 -14.57 13.49 -36.74
N GLY A 272 -14.56 13.63 -35.41
CA GLY A 272 -15.10 14.81 -34.72
C GLY A 272 -16.60 14.77 -34.41
N ILE A 273 -17.24 13.62 -34.57
CA ILE A 273 -18.64 13.37 -34.20
C ILE A 273 -18.69 12.27 -33.14
N ILE A 274 -19.55 12.45 -32.12
CA ILE A 274 -19.82 11.41 -31.12
C ILE A 274 -20.65 10.30 -31.78
N ASN A 275 -20.12 9.08 -31.79
CA ASN A 275 -20.78 7.89 -32.32
C ASN A 275 -21.25 7.04 -31.13
N PHE A 276 -22.56 6.84 -31.04
CA PHE A 276 -23.21 6.02 -30.03
C PHE A 276 -23.39 4.60 -30.56
N TYR A 277 -23.01 3.61 -29.78
CA TYR A 277 -23.19 2.20 -30.10
C TYR A 277 -23.96 1.47 -29.01
N LYS A 278 -24.66 0.41 -29.41
CA LYS A 278 -25.16 -0.60 -28.48
C LYS A 278 -25.21 -1.98 -29.11
N VAL A 279 -24.96 -2.99 -28.29
CA VAL A 279 -24.87 -4.39 -28.71
C VAL A 279 -25.83 -5.23 -27.87
N CYS A 280 -26.45 -6.24 -28.48
CA CYS A 280 -27.20 -7.28 -27.79
C CYS A 280 -27.06 -8.62 -28.51
N ALA A 281 -27.11 -9.72 -27.76
CA ALA A 281 -27.29 -11.05 -28.33
C ALA A 281 -28.74 -11.20 -28.82
N TYR A 282 -28.99 -12.03 -29.84
CA TYR A 282 -30.34 -12.24 -30.36
C TYR A 282 -30.63 -13.69 -30.77
N ILE A 283 -31.90 -14.08 -30.72
CA ILE A 283 -32.43 -15.34 -31.28
C ILE A 283 -33.71 -15.00 -32.04
N ASP A 284 -33.79 -15.39 -33.32
CA ASP A 284 -34.82 -15.07 -34.31
C ASP A 284 -35.13 -13.56 -34.40
N THR A 285 -36.02 -13.07 -33.54
CA THR A 285 -36.48 -11.67 -33.47
C THR A 285 -36.47 -11.10 -32.05
N ASN A 286 -36.01 -11.87 -31.07
CA ASN A 286 -35.91 -11.47 -29.67
C ASN A 286 -34.44 -11.12 -29.34
N TYR A 287 -34.26 -10.24 -28.36
CA TYR A 287 -32.96 -9.68 -27.99
C TYR A 287 -32.70 -9.86 -26.49
N SER A 288 -31.43 -9.94 -26.10
CA SER A 288 -30.99 -9.68 -24.73
C SER A 288 -31.24 -8.21 -24.34
N ALA A 289 -30.89 -7.83 -23.11
CA ALA A 289 -30.67 -6.42 -22.81
C ALA A 289 -29.50 -5.86 -23.65
N PHE A 290 -29.46 -4.53 -23.82
CA PHE A 290 -28.43 -3.85 -24.58
C PHE A 290 -27.33 -3.35 -23.64
N VAL A 291 -26.07 -3.62 -23.98
CA VAL A 291 -24.92 -2.82 -23.53
C VAL A 291 -24.75 -1.64 -24.49
N GLN A 292 -24.39 -0.47 -23.98
CA GLN A 292 -24.27 0.75 -24.78
C GLN A 292 -23.14 1.64 -24.27
N ASP A 293 -22.48 2.33 -25.19
CA ASP A 293 -21.43 3.31 -24.92
C ASP A 293 -21.23 4.21 -26.17
N ASN A 294 -20.37 5.22 -26.09
CA ASN A 294 -20.18 6.22 -27.13
C ASN A 294 -18.74 6.76 -27.15
N ILE A 295 -18.23 7.10 -28.34
CA ILE A 295 -16.88 7.62 -28.52
C ILE A 295 -16.83 8.69 -29.61
N ASN A 296 -15.91 9.64 -29.49
CA ASN A 296 -15.54 10.56 -30.56
C ASN A 296 -14.07 10.32 -30.92
N THR A 297 -13.79 10.01 -32.18
CA THR A 297 -12.41 9.75 -32.66
C THR A 297 -11.56 11.02 -32.82
N MET A 298 -12.13 12.22 -32.65
CA MET A 298 -11.38 13.47 -32.59
C MET A 298 -12.07 14.47 -31.66
N SER A 299 -11.71 14.44 -30.38
CA SER A 299 -12.20 15.38 -29.38
C SER A 299 -11.75 16.81 -29.68
N GLN A 300 -12.43 17.79 -29.08
CA GLN A 300 -11.89 19.15 -29.03
C GLN A 300 -10.73 19.21 -28.03
N PRO A 301 -9.76 20.11 -28.23
CA PRO A 301 -8.80 20.43 -27.18
C PRO A 301 -9.51 21.11 -25.99
N GLU A 302 -8.95 20.92 -24.81
CA GLU A 302 -9.45 21.48 -23.55
C GLU A 302 -8.47 22.50 -22.96
N ASP A 303 -8.91 23.25 -21.94
CA ASP A 303 -8.14 24.22 -21.17
C ASP A 303 -7.22 25.15 -21.99
N LEU A 304 -7.83 25.88 -22.95
CA LEU A 304 -7.16 26.92 -23.71
C LEU A 304 -6.78 28.11 -22.82
N PHE A 305 -5.59 28.06 -22.25
CA PHE A 305 -4.99 29.11 -21.45
C PHE A 305 -4.24 30.13 -22.32
N LEU A 306 -4.19 31.38 -21.83
CA LEU A 306 -3.60 32.52 -22.53
C LEU A 306 -2.65 33.28 -21.61
N GLU A 307 -1.36 33.08 -21.81
CA GLU A 307 -0.30 33.81 -21.13
C GLU A 307 0.10 35.04 -21.97
N GLN A 308 0.08 36.23 -21.36
CA GLN A 308 0.62 37.43 -22.01
C GLN A 308 2.14 37.46 -21.80
N LEU A 309 2.92 37.18 -22.84
CA LEU A 309 4.38 37.22 -22.78
C LEU A 309 4.93 38.66 -22.88
N ASP A 310 4.32 39.50 -23.72
CA ASP A 310 4.63 40.95 -23.80
C ASP A 310 3.40 41.75 -24.27
N VAL A 311 3.51 43.07 -24.46
CA VAL A 311 2.38 43.95 -24.88
C VAL A 311 1.92 43.76 -26.33
N THR A 312 2.53 42.82 -27.05
CA THR A 312 2.30 42.41 -28.44
C THR A 312 2.35 40.89 -28.66
N CYS A 313 2.59 40.09 -27.61
CA CYS A 313 2.83 38.65 -27.72
C CYS A 313 2.01 37.83 -26.72
N PHE A 314 1.37 36.76 -27.18
CA PHE A 314 0.61 35.82 -26.36
C PHE A 314 1.05 34.38 -26.63
N GLN A 315 1.24 33.62 -25.55
CA GLN A 315 1.39 32.17 -25.60
C GLN A 315 0.02 31.53 -25.32
N LEU A 316 -0.40 30.67 -26.23
CA LEU A 316 -1.57 29.80 -26.10
C LEU A 316 -1.07 28.43 -25.66
N THR A 317 -1.67 27.86 -24.62
CA THR A 317 -1.51 26.45 -24.24
C THR A 317 -2.87 25.79 -24.16
N TRP A 318 -2.96 24.50 -24.48
CA TRP A 318 -4.19 23.72 -24.42
C TRP A 318 -3.88 22.23 -24.22
N ILE A 319 -4.83 21.47 -23.69
CA ILE A 319 -4.71 20.02 -23.55
C ILE A 319 -5.13 19.34 -24.86
N ASP A 320 -4.33 18.38 -25.31
CA ASP A 320 -4.66 17.53 -26.46
C ASP A 320 -5.43 16.29 -26.00
N ASN A 321 -6.77 16.35 -26.12
CA ASN A 321 -7.68 15.23 -25.87
C ASN A 321 -8.03 14.46 -27.16
N SER A 322 -7.35 14.74 -28.28
CA SER A 322 -7.51 14.00 -29.53
C SER A 322 -6.40 12.96 -29.66
N ALA A 323 -6.75 11.77 -30.14
CA ALA A 323 -5.78 10.69 -30.35
C ALA A 323 -5.37 10.52 -31.83
N PHE A 324 -6.09 11.16 -32.77
CA PHE A 324 -5.99 10.86 -34.20
C PHE A 324 -6.02 12.11 -35.11
N GLU A 325 -5.73 13.29 -34.58
CA GLU A 325 -5.61 14.54 -35.34
C GLU A 325 -4.32 14.61 -36.19
N GLN A 326 -4.36 15.44 -37.22
CA GLN A 326 -3.17 15.85 -37.99
C GLN A 326 -2.53 17.11 -37.39
N GLY A 327 -3.24 17.78 -36.48
CA GLY A 327 -2.80 18.93 -35.71
C GLY A 327 -3.94 19.84 -35.29
N PHE A 328 -3.59 21.05 -34.90
CA PHE A 328 -4.52 22.07 -34.41
C PHE A 328 -4.53 23.31 -35.30
N LYS A 329 -5.69 23.95 -35.40
CA LYS A 329 -5.88 25.24 -36.06
C LYS A 329 -6.26 26.30 -35.04
N ILE A 330 -5.66 27.47 -35.21
CA ILE A 330 -5.83 28.63 -34.34
C ILE A 330 -6.53 29.74 -35.13
N ASP A 331 -7.63 30.27 -34.59
CA ASP A 331 -8.29 31.49 -35.09
C ASP A 331 -8.15 32.63 -34.04
N ARG A 332 -8.17 33.90 -34.48
CA ARG A 332 -8.06 35.09 -33.60
C ARG A 332 -9.05 36.20 -33.99
N LYS A 333 -9.54 36.96 -33.01
CA LYS A 333 -10.20 38.29 -33.19
C LYS A 333 -9.74 39.26 -32.10
N ILE A 334 -9.91 40.57 -32.32
CA ILE A 334 -9.68 41.63 -31.33
C ILE A 334 -11.00 42.36 -31.09
N ASP A 335 -11.43 42.46 -29.83
CA ASP A 335 -12.69 43.06 -29.38
C ASP A 335 -13.89 42.65 -30.27
N ASN A 336 -14.48 43.59 -31.00
CA ASN A 336 -15.66 43.39 -31.85
C ASN A 336 -15.30 43.19 -33.35
N GLU A 337 -14.05 42.86 -33.68
CA GLU A 337 -13.64 42.49 -35.05
C GLU A 337 -14.14 41.09 -35.46
N GLU A 338 -14.17 40.83 -36.77
CA GLU A 338 -14.48 39.53 -37.33
C GLU A 338 -13.33 38.53 -37.10
N TRP A 339 -13.65 37.25 -36.88
CA TRP A 339 -12.65 36.19 -36.74
C TRP A 339 -11.75 36.06 -37.97
N ILE A 340 -10.45 36.18 -37.76
CA ILE A 340 -9.43 35.72 -38.69
C ILE A 340 -9.30 34.21 -38.48
N ASN A 341 -9.82 33.44 -39.44
CA ASN A 341 -9.78 31.98 -39.38
C ASN A 341 -8.42 31.48 -39.91
N GLU A 342 -7.87 30.46 -39.26
CA GLU A 342 -6.58 29.81 -39.57
C GLU A 342 -5.43 30.85 -39.64
N ILE A 343 -5.23 31.58 -38.53
CA ILE A 343 -4.05 32.46 -38.40
C ILE A 343 -2.75 31.65 -38.33
N SER A 344 -2.84 30.43 -37.79
CA SER A 344 -1.77 29.45 -37.71
C SER A 344 -2.36 28.05 -37.62
N SER A 345 -1.52 27.05 -37.91
CA SER A 345 -1.79 25.65 -37.65
C SER A 345 -0.52 24.98 -37.15
N VAL A 346 -0.62 24.19 -36.09
CA VAL A 346 0.48 23.37 -35.55
C VAL A 346 0.24 21.89 -35.87
N GLY A 347 1.28 21.06 -35.73
CA GLY A 347 1.17 19.62 -35.96
C GLY A 347 0.40 18.88 -34.87
N SER A 348 0.17 17.59 -35.08
CA SER A 348 -0.37 16.64 -34.09
C SER A 348 0.40 16.72 -32.78
N ASN A 349 -0.29 16.59 -31.63
CA ASN A 349 0.32 16.58 -30.29
C ASN A 349 1.10 17.87 -29.92
N ILE A 350 0.93 18.97 -30.68
CA ILE A 350 1.44 20.29 -30.27
C ILE A 350 0.36 20.99 -29.46
N THR A 351 0.63 21.13 -28.16
CA THR A 351 -0.25 21.73 -27.12
C THR A 351 0.03 23.21 -26.85
N GLN A 352 0.95 23.83 -27.60
CA GLN A 352 1.37 25.22 -27.37
C GLN A 352 1.66 25.96 -28.68
N TRP A 353 1.33 27.26 -28.73
CA TRP A 353 1.67 28.13 -29.86
C TRP A 353 1.76 29.60 -29.43
N ILE A 354 2.70 30.35 -30.01
CA ILE A 354 2.94 31.76 -29.68
C ILE A 354 2.50 32.66 -30.85
N ASP A 355 1.69 33.68 -30.54
CA ASP A 355 1.32 34.76 -31.45
C ASP A 355 2.23 35.98 -31.22
N GLU A 356 3.20 36.19 -32.12
CA GLU A 356 4.20 37.27 -32.05
C GLU A 356 3.73 38.62 -32.68
N ASP A 357 2.50 38.73 -33.22
CA ASP A 357 2.00 39.96 -33.88
C ASP A 357 0.57 40.29 -33.45
N VAL A 358 0.38 40.43 -32.13
CA VAL A 358 -0.80 41.09 -31.54
C VAL A 358 -0.57 42.59 -31.55
N ARG A 359 -1.48 43.35 -32.17
CA ARG A 359 -1.33 44.80 -32.29
C ARG A 359 -1.47 45.48 -30.93
N ARG A 360 -0.69 46.54 -30.71
CA ARG A 360 -0.77 47.45 -29.55
C ARG A 360 -2.13 48.18 -29.49
N SER A 361 -3.14 47.54 -28.92
CA SER A 361 -4.38 48.19 -28.49
C SER A 361 -4.81 47.69 -27.11
N PHE A 362 -5.40 48.56 -26.31
CA PHE A 362 -5.95 48.23 -24.99
C PHE A 362 -7.33 47.54 -25.14
N GLU A 363 -7.38 46.53 -26.00
CA GLU A 363 -8.57 45.82 -26.46
C GLU A 363 -8.44 44.34 -26.12
N VAL A 364 -9.56 43.65 -25.88
CA VAL A 364 -9.56 42.22 -25.53
C VAL A 364 -9.16 41.39 -26.75
N VAL A 365 -8.14 40.54 -26.63
CA VAL A 365 -7.82 39.54 -27.66
C VAL A 365 -8.55 38.23 -27.36
N TYR A 366 -9.10 37.60 -28.40
CA TYR A 366 -9.75 36.29 -28.29
C TYR A 366 -9.09 35.32 -29.25
N TYR A 367 -8.89 34.09 -28.76
CA TYR A 367 -8.40 32.96 -29.54
C TYR A 367 -9.39 31.81 -29.48
N ARG A 368 -9.36 30.95 -30.49
CA ARG A 368 -10.00 29.64 -30.42
C ARG A 368 -9.19 28.58 -31.14
N VAL A 369 -9.15 27.39 -30.57
CA VAL A 369 -8.33 26.26 -31.04
C VAL A 369 -9.23 25.04 -31.29
N TYR A 370 -8.87 24.22 -32.27
CA TYR A 370 -9.58 23.00 -32.63
C TYR A 370 -8.68 22.02 -33.38
N ALA A 371 -8.87 20.73 -33.11
CA ALA A 371 -8.19 19.64 -33.79
C ALA A 371 -8.73 19.50 -35.22
N PHE A 372 -7.91 19.00 -36.14
CA PHE A 372 -8.35 18.68 -37.51
C PHE A 372 -7.73 17.39 -38.04
N HIS A 373 -8.46 16.71 -38.92
CA HIS A 373 -7.96 15.60 -39.73
C HIS A 373 -8.51 15.72 -41.15
N GLU A 374 -7.63 15.89 -42.14
CA GLU A 374 -7.96 16.27 -43.52
C GLU A 374 -8.91 17.48 -43.62
N ASN A 375 -10.21 17.24 -43.84
CA ASN A 375 -11.27 18.26 -43.98
C ASN A 375 -12.22 18.30 -42.77
N TYR A 376 -12.06 17.38 -41.83
CA TYR A 376 -12.85 17.28 -40.60
C TYR A 376 -12.18 18.11 -39.50
N ASN A 377 -13.00 18.70 -38.63
CA ASN A 377 -12.55 19.54 -37.52
C ASN A 377 -13.35 19.14 -36.28
N SER A 378 -12.72 19.14 -35.11
CA SER A 378 -13.41 19.02 -33.83
C SER A 378 -14.32 20.24 -33.56
N ALA A 379 -15.05 20.21 -32.44
CA ALA A 379 -15.55 21.43 -31.83
C ALA A 379 -14.40 22.37 -31.42
N LYS A 380 -14.71 23.65 -31.17
CA LYS A 380 -13.73 24.72 -30.89
C LYS A 380 -13.83 25.19 -29.45
N ILE A 381 -12.70 25.25 -28.75
CA ILE A 381 -12.57 25.94 -27.46
C ILE A 381 -12.18 27.41 -27.70
N GLU A 382 -12.75 28.37 -26.95
CA GLU A 382 -12.50 29.82 -27.08
C GLU A 382 -12.04 30.41 -25.74
N SER A 383 -11.01 31.27 -25.78
CA SER A 383 -10.45 31.96 -24.60
C SER A 383 -10.09 33.42 -24.94
N ASN A 384 -9.93 34.28 -23.94
CA ASN A 384 -9.68 35.72 -24.14
C ASN A 384 -8.92 36.39 -22.99
N SER A 385 -8.18 37.47 -23.28
CA SER A 385 -7.34 38.18 -22.30
C SER A 385 -7.17 39.68 -22.58
N ASN A 386 -6.74 40.45 -21.56
CA ASN A 386 -6.46 41.88 -21.60
C ASN A 386 -4.94 42.16 -21.62
N ILE A 387 -4.52 43.30 -22.17
CA ILE A 387 -3.09 43.71 -22.21
C ILE A 387 -2.75 44.64 -21.03
N VAL A 388 -1.73 44.30 -20.24
CA VAL A 388 -1.26 45.05 -19.04
C VAL A 388 0.21 45.48 -19.17
N PHE A 389 0.63 46.53 -18.44
CA PHE A 389 2.02 47.01 -18.32
C PHE A 389 2.65 46.60 -16.97
N PRO A 390 3.76 45.83 -16.95
CA PRO A 390 4.46 45.48 -15.72
C PRO A 390 5.16 46.68 -15.04
N ALA A 391 5.41 46.57 -13.73
CA ALA A 391 6.22 47.54 -12.98
C ALA A 391 7.70 47.14 -12.96
N PRO A 392 8.65 48.09 -12.96
CA PRO A 392 10.05 47.77 -12.70
C PRO A 392 10.24 47.15 -11.31
N THR A 393 11.18 46.22 -11.18
CA THR A 393 11.48 45.47 -9.93
C THR A 393 12.94 45.65 -9.52
N ASN A 394 13.32 45.03 -8.40
CA ASN A 394 14.72 44.92 -7.95
C ASN A 394 15.47 46.26 -7.81
N LEU A 395 14.81 47.30 -7.28
CA LEU A 395 15.44 48.61 -7.04
C LEU A 395 16.59 48.49 -6.02
N GLN A 396 17.81 48.42 -6.52
CA GLN A 396 19.04 48.54 -5.74
C GLN A 396 19.41 50.01 -5.58
N ILE A 397 19.90 50.39 -4.39
CA ILE A 397 20.29 51.76 -4.07
C ILE A 397 21.65 51.73 -3.38
N GLU A 398 22.63 52.37 -4.01
CA GLU A 398 24.05 52.31 -3.60
C GLU A 398 24.57 53.72 -3.31
N GLN A 399 25.22 53.91 -2.16
CA GLN A 399 25.88 55.18 -1.84
C GLN A 399 27.28 55.19 -2.45
N LEU A 400 27.48 56.00 -3.50
CA LEU A 400 28.78 56.12 -4.19
C LEU A 400 29.74 57.05 -3.44
N THR A 401 29.23 58.14 -2.87
CA THR A 401 29.97 59.05 -1.98
C THR A 401 29.01 59.71 -1.00
N THR A 402 29.50 60.58 -0.11
CA THR A 402 28.62 61.43 0.71
C THR A 402 27.75 62.41 -0.10
N CYS A 403 28.00 62.55 -1.40
CA CYS A 403 27.35 63.47 -2.33
C CYS A 403 26.72 62.81 -3.57
N GLU A 404 26.79 61.48 -3.72
CA GLU A 404 26.27 60.76 -4.91
C GLU A 404 25.67 59.41 -4.50
N ILE A 405 24.47 59.09 -5.02
CA ILE A 405 23.75 57.83 -4.80
C ILE A 405 23.30 57.26 -6.15
N SER A 406 23.60 55.99 -6.42
CA SER A 406 23.12 55.25 -7.59
C SER A 406 21.81 54.53 -7.30
N LEU A 407 20.92 54.47 -8.28
CA LEU A 407 19.71 53.65 -8.31
C LEU A 407 19.80 52.74 -9.54
N ILE A 408 19.56 51.44 -9.35
CA ILE A 408 19.53 50.44 -10.43
C ILE A 408 18.23 49.62 -10.27
N TRP A 409 17.52 49.32 -11.36
CA TRP A 409 16.30 48.50 -11.34
C TRP A 409 16.22 47.64 -12.60
N ASN A 410 15.43 46.57 -12.55
CA ASN A 410 15.15 45.75 -13.72
C ASN A 410 14.05 46.39 -14.55
N ASP A 411 14.25 46.48 -15.87
CA ASP A 411 13.14 46.72 -16.79
C ASP A 411 12.31 45.43 -16.97
N ASN A 412 10.99 45.55 -16.81
CA ASN A 412 10.03 44.46 -17.03
C ASN A 412 8.97 44.85 -18.07
N SER A 413 9.12 45.99 -18.74
CA SER A 413 8.22 46.46 -19.80
C SER A 413 8.95 46.46 -21.14
N ASP A 414 8.27 46.00 -22.19
CA ASP A 414 8.71 46.22 -23.56
C ASP A 414 7.73 47.17 -24.27
N GLY A 415 8.14 48.40 -24.55
CA GLY A 415 7.37 49.37 -25.35
C GLY A 415 6.85 50.61 -24.60
N GLU A 416 7.35 50.84 -23.40
CA GLU A 416 7.32 52.07 -22.63
C GLU A 416 8.05 53.25 -23.32
N GLU A 417 7.77 54.48 -22.88
CA GLU A 417 8.48 55.69 -23.30
C GLU A 417 9.66 56.04 -22.36
N GLY A 418 9.63 55.51 -21.13
CA GLY A 418 10.72 55.58 -20.15
C GLY A 418 10.28 55.44 -18.70
N PHE A 419 11.17 55.82 -17.79
CA PHE A 419 10.97 55.73 -16.34
C PHE A 419 11.00 57.09 -15.65
N LYS A 420 10.21 57.23 -14.58
CA LYS A 420 10.21 58.39 -13.68
C LYS A 420 10.65 57.98 -12.29
N ILE A 421 11.44 58.87 -11.67
CA ILE A 421 11.98 58.72 -10.33
C ILE A 421 11.44 59.84 -9.45
N ASP A 422 10.92 59.51 -8.28
CA ASP A 422 10.54 60.47 -7.23
C ASP A 422 11.43 60.31 -6.00
N ARG A 423 11.62 61.36 -5.18
CA ARG A 423 12.48 61.33 -3.98
C ARG A 423 11.84 61.94 -2.73
N LYS A 424 12.14 61.40 -1.55
CA LYS A 424 11.73 61.91 -0.21
C LYS A 424 12.93 61.87 0.75
N ILE A 425 13.04 62.83 1.68
CA ILE A 425 14.12 62.87 2.68
C ILE A 425 13.52 62.68 4.07
N GLY A 426 13.97 61.68 4.82
CA GLY A 426 13.43 61.33 6.14
C GLY A 426 11.90 61.28 6.15
N THR A 427 11.28 62.04 7.07
CA THR A 427 9.81 62.16 7.20
C THR A 427 9.18 63.25 6.33
N GLY A 428 9.88 63.74 5.30
CA GLY A 428 9.42 64.76 4.38
C GLY A 428 8.31 64.31 3.40
N ASN A 429 7.93 65.21 2.49
CA ASN A 429 7.02 64.88 1.38
C ASN A 429 7.81 64.39 0.15
N TRP A 430 7.17 63.56 -0.68
CA TRP A 430 7.67 63.18 -2.00
C TRP A 430 7.79 64.36 -2.95
N ILE A 431 8.94 64.45 -3.62
CA ILE A 431 9.21 65.29 -4.79
C ILE A 431 8.90 64.43 -6.01
N THR A 432 7.78 64.70 -6.69
CA THR A 432 7.36 63.94 -7.88
C THR A 432 8.10 64.38 -9.13
N ASN A 433 8.42 63.44 -10.02
CA ASN A 433 9.21 63.64 -11.23
C ASN A 433 10.55 64.33 -10.90
N TYR A 434 11.25 63.80 -9.91
CA TYR A 434 12.57 64.26 -9.48
C TYR A 434 13.65 63.91 -10.52
N GLY A 435 13.61 62.67 -11.02
CA GLY A 435 14.37 62.18 -12.17
C GLY A 435 13.46 61.63 -13.27
N ASN A 436 13.98 61.53 -14.49
CA ASN A 436 13.30 60.89 -15.63
C ASN A 436 14.36 60.38 -16.62
N VAL A 437 14.21 59.15 -17.08
CA VAL A 437 15.10 58.51 -18.07
C VAL A 437 14.30 57.98 -19.27
N SER A 438 15.00 57.54 -20.31
CA SER A 438 14.42 56.94 -21.52
C SER A 438 13.86 55.54 -21.27
N ALA A 439 13.14 55.01 -22.25
CA ALA A 439 12.86 53.58 -22.42
C ALA A 439 14.15 52.73 -22.24
N ASN A 440 14.00 51.50 -21.74
CA ASN A 440 15.05 50.50 -21.59
C ASN A 440 16.27 51.05 -20.81
N THR A 441 16.03 51.93 -19.82
CA THR A 441 17.07 52.52 -18.98
C THR A 441 16.89 52.01 -17.56
N GLU A 442 17.92 51.32 -17.06
CA GLU A 442 17.91 50.57 -15.80
C GLU A 442 18.72 51.25 -14.68
N GLU A 443 19.37 52.38 -14.95
CA GLU A 443 20.24 53.09 -14.00
C GLU A 443 19.96 54.61 -13.92
N TRP A 444 20.12 55.20 -12.73
CA TRP A 444 20.07 56.65 -12.53
C TRP A 444 20.83 57.11 -11.26
N ILE A 445 21.55 58.23 -11.33
CA ILE A 445 22.36 58.76 -10.20
C ILE A 445 21.78 60.07 -9.66
N ASP A 446 21.51 60.10 -8.35
CA ASP A 446 21.27 61.32 -7.58
C ASP A 446 22.61 61.98 -7.21
N THR A 447 22.82 63.21 -7.68
CA THR A 447 24.04 64.01 -7.44
C THR A 447 23.87 65.08 -6.36
N GLN A 448 22.73 65.09 -5.65
CA GLN A 448 22.43 66.00 -4.54
C GLN A 448 21.68 65.30 -3.37
N PRO A 449 22.17 64.15 -2.87
CA PRO A 449 21.61 63.50 -1.69
C PRO A 449 21.91 64.30 -0.43
N VAL A 450 21.17 64.04 0.66
CA VAL A 450 21.41 64.69 1.95
C VAL A 450 22.31 63.80 2.80
N PHE A 451 23.45 64.33 3.27
CA PHE A 451 24.39 63.63 4.16
C PHE A 451 23.87 63.60 5.60
N ASN A 452 24.13 62.49 6.29
CA ASN A 452 23.74 62.19 7.67
C ASN A 452 22.21 62.17 7.89
N GLU A 453 21.45 61.79 6.85
CA GLU A 453 19.99 61.62 6.80
C GLU A 453 19.63 60.46 5.86
N ILE A 454 18.41 59.93 5.97
CA ILE A 454 17.88 58.85 5.11
C ILE A 454 17.24 59.44 3.84
N ASN A 455 17.62 58.92 2.68
CA ASN A 455 17.11 59.30 1.35
C ASN A 455 16.24 58.16 0.80
N TYR A 456 15.00 58.48 0.37
CA TYR A 456 14.01 57.53 -0.17
C TYR A 456 13.75 57.80 -1.64
N TYR A 457 13.55 56.75 -2.43
CA TYR A 457 13.30 56.83 -3.87
C TYR A 457 12.18 55.90 -4.31
N ARG A 458 11.49 56.23 -5.41
CA ARG A 458 10.60 55.29 -6.10
C ARG A 458 10.65 55.45 -7.62
N VAL A 459 10.50 54.35 -8.35
CA VAL A 459 10.67 54.27 -9.81
C VAL A 459 9.46 53.59 -10.47
N TYR A 460 8.99 54.10 -11.62
CA TYR A 460 7.86 53.56 -12.38
C TYR A 460 7.98 53.83 -13.89
N ALA A 461 7.54 52.88 -14.71
CA ALA A 461 7.48 52.98 -16.17
C ALA A 461 6.29 53.84 -16.62
N PHE A 462 6.39 54.45 -17.81
CA PHE A 462 5.28 55.20 -18.41
C PHE A 462 5.23 55.12 -19.93
N ALA A 463 4.03 55.25 -20.48
CA ALA A 463 3.78 55.49 -21.90
C ALA A 463 2.67 56.55 -22.06
N GLY A 464 3.02 57.75 -22.53
CA GLY A 464 2.10 58.88 -22.65
C GLY A 464 1.57 59.37 -21.30
N ASN A 465 0.33 59.00 -20.98
CA ASN A 465 -0.33 59.31 -19.71
C ASN A 465 -0.57 58.08 -18.82
N ASN A 466 -0.19 56.89 -19.29
CA ASN A 466 -0.34 55.63 -18.55
C ASN A 466 0.96 55.34 -17.80
N TYR A 467 0.83 54.76 -16.61
CA TYR A 467 1.94 54.49 -15.68
C TYR A 467 1.79 53.07 -15.14
N SER A 468 2.90 52.37 -14.93
CA SER A 468 2.93 51.14 -14.17
C SER A 468 2.72 51.41 -12.67
N LEU A 469 2.67 50.36 -11.85
CA LEU A 469 2.97 50.48 -10.41
C LEU A 469 4.45 50.86 -10.21
N PHE A 470 4.84 51.19 -8.98
CA PHE A 470 6.19 51.65 -8.64
C PHE A 470 6.90 50.71 -7.66
N VAL A 471 8.24 50.67 -7.76
CA VAL A 471 9.13 50.09 -6.75
C VAL A 471 9.72 51.21 -5.88
N GLU A 472 9.92 50.98 -4.58
CA GLU A 472 10.44 51.97 -3.58
C GLU A 472 11.63 51.40 -2.80
N GLY A 473 12.57 52.26 -2.37
CA GLY A 473 13.70 51.90 -1.51
C GLY A 473 14.30 53.10 -0.76
N GLU A 474 15.19 52.83 0.20
CA GLU A 474 15.87 53.84 1.04
C GLU A 474 17.37 53.57 1.23
N VAL A 475 18.15 54.61 1.55
CA VAL A 475 19.58 54.50 1.91
C VAL A 475 20.00 55.60 2.91
N ASN A 476 20.89 55.26 3.84
CA ASN A 476 21.40 56.15 4.89
C ASN A 476 22.80 56.68 4.54
N ASN A 477 22.93 57.99 4.33
CA ASN A 477 24.14 58.59 3.75
C ASN A 477 25.18 58.96 4.83
N ILE A 478 26.05 58.01 5.22
CA ILE A 478 27.09 58.16 6.28
C ILE A 478 28.45 57.56 5.86
N ILE A 479 29.49 57.65 6.70
CA ILE A 479 30.79 56.95 6.50
C ILE A 479 30.82 55.71 7.42
N PRO A 480 30.89 54.48 6.89
CA PRO A 480 31.06 53.27 7.69
C PRO A 480 32.40 53.23 8.46
N ALA A 481 32.39 52.63 9.66
CA ALA A 481 33.64 52.36 10.40
C ALA A 481 34.28 51.05 9.93
N PRO A 482 35.62 50.92 9.90
CA PRO A 482 36.29 49.66 9.58
C PRO A 482 35.92 48.55 10.59
N SER A 483 36.14 47.29 10.22
CA SER A 483 35.76 46.12 11.06
C SER A 483 36.88 45.08 11.12
N ASN A 484 36.71 44.04 11.95
CA ASN A 484 37.64 42.90 12.06
C ASN A 484 39.13 43.27 12.28
N PHE A 485 39.40 44.24 13.15
CA PHE A 485 40.77 44.69 13.42
C PHE A 485 41.57 43.67 14.26
N VAL A 486 42.61 43.09 13.66
CA VAL A 486 43.45 42.02 14.22
C VAL A 486 44.93 42.42 14.15
N ALA A 487 45.73 41.93 15.10
CA ALA A 487 47.20 42.04 15.09
C ALA A 487 47.85 40.65 15.17
N ILE A 488 48.66 40.29 14.18
CA ILE A 488 49.33 38.98 14.04
C ILE A 488 50.85 39.17 14.09
N GLN A 489 51.53 38.30 14.82
CA GLN A 489 52.99 38.32 14.90
C GLN A 489 53.61 37.56 13.71
N GLN A 490 54.53 38.19 12.98
CA GLN A 490 55.26 37.54 11.87
C GLN A 490 56.65 37.03 12.27
N ASN A 491 57.34 37.77 13.14
CA ASN A 491 58.61 37.36 13.76
C ASN A 491 58.74 38.06 15.13
N VAL A 492 59.86 37.90 15.82
CA VAL A 492 60.02 38.43 17.19
C VAL A 492 60.04 39.96 17.32
N HIS A 493 59.91 40.73 16.23
CA HIS A 493 59.82 42.19 16.25
C HIS A 493 58.82 42.85 15.28
N THR A 494 58.16 42.11 14.38
CA THR A 494 57.15 42.68 13.45
C THR A 494 55.75 42.10 13.65
N PHE A 495 54.74 42.97 13.60
CA PHE A 495 53.32 42.66 13.73
C PHE A 495 52.55 43.18 12.53
N ASP A 496 51.83 42.30 11.84
CA ASP A 496 50.90 42.70 10.79
C ASP A 496 49.54 42.98 11.40
N LEU A 497 49.05 44.19 11.18
CA LEU A 497 47.69 44.60 11.45
C LEU A 497 46.85 44.37 10.21
N SER A 498 45.62 43.89 10.39
CA SER A 498 44.63 43.74 9.31
C SER A 498 43.25 44.15 9.80
N TRP A 499 42.46 44.76 8.92
CA TRP A 499 41.05 45.06 9.13
C TRP A 499 40.31 44.89 7.80
N LEU A 500 38.98 44.81 7.87
CA LEU A 500 38.15 45.01 6.69
C LEU A 500 37.88 46.49 6.51
N ASP A 501 38.00 46.91 5.26
CA ASP A 501 37.35 48.12 4.80
C ASP A 501 35.85 47.87 4.70
N ASN A 502 35.06 48.88 5.04
CA ASN A 502 33.60 48.86 4.88
C ASN A 502 33.11 50.10 4.13
N CYS A 503 34.02 50.87 3.54
CA CYS A 503 33.79 52.06 2.75
C CYS A 503 34.62 51.90 1.45
N ASP A 504 34.12 52.40 0.32
CA ASP A 504 34.85 52.40 -0.95
C ASP A 504 35.17 53.84 -1.42
N PHE A 505 34.89 54.83 -0.57
CA PHE A 505 34.90 56.26 -0.90
C PHE A 505 35.58 57.15 0.16
N GLU A 506 36.27 56.57 1.14
CA GLU A 506 37.08 57.29 2.12
C GLU A 506 38.37 57.86 1.50
N GLU A 507 39.04 58.79 2.19
CA GLU A 507 40.38 59.30 1.84
C GLU A 507 41.50 58.54 2.57
N GLY A 508 41.15 57.72 3.57
CA GLY A 508 42.07 56.79 4.23
C GLY A 508 41.78 56.51 5.71
N PHE A 509 42.82 56.04 6.39
CA PHE A 509 42.77 55.48 7.75
C PHE A 509 43.83 56.07 8.67
N GLU A 510 43.57 56.12 9.97
CA GLU A 510 44.57 56.49 10.99
C GLU A 510 44.71 55.40 12.07
N ILE A 511 45.96 55.01 12.37
CA ILE A 511 46.30 53.97 13.36
C ILE A 511 47.10 54.55 14.52
N GLU A 512 46.67 54.24 15.74
CA GLU A 512 47.38 54.56 16.98
C GLU A 512 47.78 53.29 17.77
N ARG A 513 48.92 53.33 18.48
CA ARG A 513 49.49 52.20 19.24
C ARG A 513 49.90 52.58 20.66
N LYS A 514 49.87 51.60 21.58
CA LYS A 514 50.53 51.59 22.90
C LYS A 514 51.13 50.21 23.22
N ILE A 515 52.15 50.15 24.08
CA ILE A 515 52.72 48.89 24.62
C ILE A 515 52.34 48.82 26.11
N ASP A 516 51.85 47.65 26.56
CA ASP A 516 51.26 47.46 27.89
C ASP A 516 50.33 48.64 28.29
N ASN A 517 50.59 49.26 29.46
CA ASN A 517 49.84 50.39 30.01
C ASN A 517 50.36 51.77 29.54
N GLY A 518 50.93 51.84 28.33
CA GLY A 518 51.39 53.09 27.71
C GLY A 518 50.27 54.03 27.25
N ASN A 519 50.64 55.24 26.80
CA ASN A 519 49.72 56.16 26.13
C ASN A 519 49.54 55.76 24.65
N TRP A 520 48.35 56.01 24.10
CA TRP A 520 48.12 55.97 22.66
C TRP A 520 48.99 56.99 21.92
N SER A 521 49.42 56.63 20.72
CA SER A 521 50.24 57.47 19.83
C SER A 521 49.96 57.11 18.37
N LEU A 522 49.72 58.10 17.52
CA LEU A 522 49.60 57.92 16.07
C LEU A 522 50.89 57.33 15.51
N ILE A 523 50.76 56.20 14.82
CA ILE A 523 51.87 55.48 14.19
C ILE A 523 51.77 55.46 12.65
N ALA A 524 50.56 55.59 12.10
CA ALA A 524 50.35 55.69 10.66
C ALA A 524 49.09 56.50 10.32
N THR A 525 49.18 57.26 9.23
CA THR A 525 48.03 57.71 8.42
C THR A 525 48.22 57.03 7.07
N LEU A 526 47.20 56.33 6.59
CA LEU A 526 47.21 55.42 5.45
C LEU A 526 46.21 55.90 4.41
N PRO A 527 46.44 55.64 3.11
CA PRO A 527 45.48 55.99 2.07
C PRO A 527 44.20 55.15 2.14
N ASP A 528 43.22 55.54 1.32
CA ASP A 528 42.02 54.80 0.98
C ASP A 528 42.30 53.32 0.62
N ASN A 529 41.31 52.46 0.83
CA ASN A 529 41.36 51.01 0.56
C ASN A 529 42.49 50.25 1.29
N THR A 530 43.19 50.88 2.24
CA THR A 530 44.24 50.20 3.00
C THR A 530 43.59 49.31 4.04
N THR A 531 43.81 47.99 3.93
CA THR A 531 43.27 46.96 4.84
C THR A 531 44.33 46.33 5.76
N SER A 532 45.59 46.76 5.66
CA SER A 532 46.68 46.21 6.47
C SER A 532 47.83 47.19 6.73
N PHE A 533 48.57 46.95 7.81
CA PHE A 533 49.75 47.73 8.18
C PHE A 533 50.73 46.89 9.01
N THR A 534 52.00 46.81 8.61
CA THR A 534 53.05 46.17 9.41
C THR A 534 53.71 47.18 10.37
N ASP A 535 53.61 46.93 11.68
CA ASP A 535 54.40 47.62 12.70
C ASP A 535 55.70 46.86 13.00
N ASP A 536 56.85 47.54 12.95
CA ASP A 536 58.17 46.97 13.27
C ASP A 536 58.78 47.66 14.49
N LEU A 537 58.86 46.92 15.61
CA LEU A 537 59.44 47.39 16.87
C LEU A 537 60.97 47.54 16.81
N ASN A 538 61.65 47.03 15.77
CA ASN A 538 63.09 47.18 15.55
C ASN A 538 64.00 46.66 16.71
N MET A 539 63.66 45.52 17.33
CA MET A 539 64.43 44.96 18.46
C MET A 539 64.65 43.44 18.35
N ARG A 540 65.90 43.01 18.13
CA ARG A 540 66.29 41.58 18.19
C ARG A 540 66.53 41.09 19.63
N ASN A 541 66.25 39.81 19.89
CA ASN A 541 66.38 39.11 21.19
C ASN A 541 65.44 39.59 22.30
N ARG A 542 64.13 39.39 22.12
CA ARG A 542 63.07 39.61 23.14
C ARG A 542 62.18 38.38 23.32
N GLY A 543 61.35 38.40 24.37
CA GLY A 543 60.24 37.47 24.56
C GLY A 543 59.30 37.93 25.68
N TRP A 544 58.01 37.58 25.55
CA TRP A 544 56.94 37.69 26.56
C TRP A 544 56.37 39.11 26.89
N GLU A 545 56.12 39.98 25.90
CA GLU A 545 55.46 41.31 26.04
C GLU A 545 54.17 41.41 25.18
N THR A 546 53.30 42.40 25.44
CA THR A 546 52.02 42.60 24.71
C THR A 546 51.87 44.03 24.11
N VAL A 547 51.35 44.13 22.88
CA VAL A 547 51.14 45.40 22.14
C VAL A 547 49.66 45.62 21.80
N TYR A 548 49.17 46.87 21.85
CA TYR A 548 47.78 47.27 21.55
C TYR A 548 47.70 48.33 20.44
N TYR A 549 46.61 48.31 19.66
CA TYR A 549 46.34 49.20 18.51
C TYR A 549 44.90 49.73 18.48
N ARG A 550 44.64 50.86 17.82
CA ARG A 550 43.29 51.36 17.46
C ARG A 550 43.24 52.11 16.12
N LEU A 551 42.07 52.19 15.48
CA LEU A 551 41.87 52.55 14.07
C LEU A 551 40.51 53.25 13.78
N TYR A 552 40.44 54.11 12.75
CA TYR A 552 39.21 54.67 12.13
C TYR A 552 39.45 55.12 10.66
N ALA A 553 38.37 55.29 9.89
CA ALA A 553 38.35 55.81 8.51
C ALA A 553 37.96 57.31 8.46
N PHE A 554 38.33 58.03 7.39
CA PHE A 554 37.97 59.44 7.20
C PHE A 554 37.75 59.84 5.72
N PHE A 555 36.87 60.81 5.47
CA PHE A 555 36.70 61.48 4.18
C PHE A 555 36.55 62.99 4.41
N GLN A 556 37.51 63.78 3.92
CA GLN A 556 37.62 65.21 4.18
C GLN A 556 37.63 65.52 5.69
N ASP A 557 36.76 66.42 6.16
CA ASP A 557 36.65 66.80 7.58
C ASP A 557 35.79 65.81 8.42
N ASN A 558 35.30 64.70 7.84
CA ASN A 558 34.43 63.72 8.52
C ASN A 558 35.16 62.40 8.78
N SER A 559 34.88 61.75 9.92
CA SER A 559 35.45 60.46 10.32
C SER A 559 34.37 59.45 10.70
N SER A 560 34.70 58.17 10.62
CA SER A 560 33.92 57.08 11.19
C SER A 560 34.07 57.00 12.72
N ASP A 561 33.36 56.04 13.34
CA ASP A 561 33.67 55.56 14.70
C ASP A 561 34.99 54.75 14.75
N THR A 562 35.49 54.47 15.96
CA THR A 562 36.85 53.90 16.23
C THR A 562 36.86 52.47 16.80
N ILE A 563 37.86 51.64 16.44
CA ILE A 563 38.01 50.21 16.85
C ILE A 563 39.40 49.87 17.44
N GLU A 564 39.59 48.80 18.26
CA GLU A 564 40.87 48.47 18.98
C GLU A 564 41.28 46.96 18.98
N THR A 565 42.58 46.58 19.09
CA THR A 565 43.10 45.16 19.10
C THR A 565 44.50 44.93 19.79
N ASN A 566 45.04 43.68 19.94
CA ASN A 566 46.34 43.35 20.64
C ASN A 566 47.05 41.97 20.32
N CYS A 567 48.36 41.75 20.63
CA CYS A 567 49.19 40.53 20.26
C CYS A 567 50.44 40.14 21.16
N ASN A 568 51.02 38.90 21.00
CA ASN A 568 52.17 38.23 21.75
C ASN A 568 53.26 37.54 20.81
N ILE A 569 54.30 36.76 21.28
CA ILE A 569 55.58 36.42 20.50
C ILE A 569 56.14 34.92 20.53
N TYR A 570 56.34 34.18 19.38
CA TYR A 570 56.84 32.74 19.17
C TYR A 570 57.69 32.34 17.86
N PHE A 571 57.82 31.03 17.41
CA PHE A 571 58.83 30.39 16.43
C PHE A 571 58.41 29.03 15.64
N PRO A 572 59.14 28.47 14.59
CA PRO A 572 58.75 27.33 13.64
C PRO A 572 59.74 26.11 13.27
N ALA A 573 59.48 25.24 12.23
CA ALA A 573 60.21 23.96 11.77
C ALA A 573 60.10 23.57 10.22
N PRO A 574 60.93 22.68 9.57
CA PRO A 574 61.05 22.46 8.08
C PRO A 574 60.05 21.48 7.38
N SER A 575 60.06 21.38 6.03
CA SER A 575 58.97 20.77 5.21
C SER A 575 59.38 20.03 3.89
N ASN A 576 58.43 19.28 3.28
CA ASN A 576 58.38 18.72 1.90
C ASN A 576 59.47 17.73 1.40
N LEU A 577 59.68 16.58 2.07
CA LEU A 577 60.67 15.56 1.64
C LEU A 577 60.17 14.65 0.49
N THR A 578 60.95 14.48 -0.59
CA THR A 578 60.60 13.67 -1.81
C THR A 578 61.77 12.82 -2.35
N TYR A 579 61.51 11.81 -3.23
CA TYR A 579 62.55 10.93 -3.81
C TYR A 579 62.32 10.40 -5.26
N GLN A 580 63.37 9.87 -5.91
CA GLN A 580 63.32 9.16 -7.22
C GLN A 580 64.35 8.01 -7.34
N THR A 581 63.94 6.84 -7.86
CA THR A 581 64.83 5.69 -8.20
C THR A 581 65.36 5.78 -9.64
N ILE A 582 66.65 5.48 -9.85
CA ILE A 582 67.33 5.65 -11.17
C ILE A 582 67.54 4.29 -11.88
N ASN A 583 67.90 3.28 -11.11
CA ASN A 583 68.01 1.86 -11.48
C ASN A 583 68.02 1.07 -10.16
N LEU A 584 68.12 -0.27 -10.21
CA LEU A 584 68.09 -1.10 -9.00
C LEU A 584 69.24 -0.85 -7.99
N SER A 585 70.15 0.11 -8.22
CA SER A 585 71.27 0.45 -7.33
C SER A 585 71.45 1.95 -6.97
N SER A 586 70.52 2.87 -7.29
CA SER A 586 70.68 4.31 -6.91
C SER A 586 69.37 5.11 -6.77
N ILE A 587 69.29 6.04 -5.79
CA ILE A 587 68.08 6.83 -5.41
C ILE A 587 68.46 8.29 -5.00
N GLN A 588 67.62 9.29 -5.32
CA GLN A 588 67.82 10.75 -5.10
C GLN A 588 66.71 11.41 -4.23
N PHE A 589 66.99 12.47 -3.45
CA PHE A 589 66.10 13.11 -2.44
C PHE A 589 66.13 14.67 -2.39
N ASN A 590 65.02 15.34 -2.01
CA ASN A 590 64.89 16.83 -1.92
C ASN A 590 63.92 17.32 -0.80
N TRP A 591 64.08 18.55 -0.23
CA TRP A 591 63.18 19.19 0.78
C TRP A 591 63.16 20.75 0.81
N THR A 592 62.40 21.41 1.73
CA THR A 592 62.23 22.88 1.84
C THR A 592 62.43 23.50 3.25
N TYR A 593 62.80 24.79 3.32
CA TYR A 593 63.04 25.61 4.52
C TYR A 593 61.76 26.29 5.08
N SER A 594 61.77 26.68 6.36
CA SER A 594 60.64 27.40 7.01
C SER A 594 61.02 28.68 7.79
N SER A 595 62.30 29.01 7.92
CA SER A 595 62.79 30.30 8.44
C SER A 595 64.18 30.60 7.82
N TYR A 596 64.72 31.81 8.07
CA TYR A 596 66.02 32.27 7.57
C TYR A 596 67.09 32.43 8.67
N ASP A 597 66.76 32.17 9.94
CA ASP A 597 67.64 32.36 11.10
C ASP A 597 68.27 31.04 11.63
N GLU A 598 68.19 29.94 10.86
CA GLU A 598 68.80 28.62 11.11
C GLU A 598 70.23 28.46 10.53
N ASP A 599 70.96 27.46 11.04
CA ASP A 599 72.34 27.11 10.68
C ASP A 599 72.46 25.92 9.67
N GLY A 600 71.46 25.02 9.58
CA GLY A 600 71.45 23.92 8.60
C GLY A 600 70.49 22.75 8.91
N PHE A 601 70.73 21.59 8.27
CA PHE A 601 69.94 20.35 8.36
C PHE A 601 70.78 19.07 8.56
N LYS A 602 70.14 18.00 9.07
CA LYS A 602 70.72 16.64 9.25
C LYS A 602 69.77 15.55 8.72
N ILE A 603 70.32 14.40 8.27
CA ILE A 603 69.61 13.30 7.60
C ILE A 603 70.01 11.92 8.16
N ASP A 604 69.05 11.00 8.31
CA ASP A 604 69.26 9.60 8.74
C ASP A 604 68.76 8.56 7.68
N LYS A 605 69.37 7.36 7.59
CA LYS A 605 68.97 6.22 6.69
C LYS A 605 68.50 4.98 7.47
N LYS A 606 67.59 4.17 6.92
CA LYS A 606 67.19 2.84 7.41
C LYS A 606 67.13 1.81 6.26
N ILE A 607 67.56 0.57 6.54
CA ILE A 607 67.48 -0.58 5.63
C ILE A 607 66.60 -1.65 6.27
N GLY A 608 65.53 -2.04 5.59
CA GLY A 608 64.51 -2.97 6.09
C GLY A 608 64.06 -2.62 7.52
N ASN A 609 64.29 -3.56 8.43
CA ASN A 609 63.94 -3.43 9.85
C ASN A 609 65.10 -3.02 10.77
N ASP A 610 66.30 -2.77 10.25
CA ASP A 610 67.48 -2.41 11.05
C ASP A 610 67.35 -1.04 11.73
N ASP A 611 68.18 -0.76 12.74
CA ASP A 611 68.18 0.53 13.45
C ASP A 611 68.55 1.71 12.52
N TRP A 612 68.00 2.90 12.83
CA TRP A 612 68.31 4.14 12.12
C TRP A 612 69.80 4.50 12.18
N GLN A 613 70.39 4.74 11.02
CA GLN A 613 71.74 5.28 10.87
C GLN A 613 71.68 6.81 11.02
N ILE A 614 71.92 7.29 12.25
CA ILE A 614 71.83 8.70 12.62
C ILE A 614 72.98 9.52 12.01
N GLU A 615 72.68 10.73 11.52
CA GLU A 615 73.62 11.61 10.79
C GLU A 615 74.28 10.91 9.59
N TYR A 616 73.51 10.08 8.86
CA TYR A 616 73.91 9.50 7.58
C TYR A 616 74.28 10.59 6.55
N GLY A 617 73.63 11.75 6.61
CA GLY A 617 73.99 12.97 5.88
C GLY A 617 73.84 14.24 6.72
N ILE A 618 74.58 15.29 6.36
CA ILE A 618 74.46 16.63 6.94
C ILE A 618 74.57 17.66 5.82
N VAL A 619 73.72 18.69 5.86
CA VAL A 619 73.67 19.73 4.82
C VAL A 619 73.61 21.11 5.48
N THR A 620 74.50 22.03 5.07
CA THR A 620 74.55 23.41 5.60
C THR A 620 73.39 24.28 5.08
N ASN A 621 73.14 25.44 5.68
CA ASN A 621 72.11 26.43 5.26
C ASN A 621 72.36 27.07 3.86
N SER A 622 72.48 26.25 2.81
CA SER A 622 72.64 26.65 1.40
C SER A 622 72.39 25.50 0.41
N SER A 623 71.87 24.36 0.85
CA SER A 623 71.56 23.20 0.00
C SER A 623 70.39 22.38 0.58
N PHE A 624 69.63 21.72 -0.29
CA PHE A 624 68.33 21.09 0.03
C PHE A 624 68.06 19.81 -0.80
N GLU A 625 69.11 19.22 -1.37
CA GLU A 625 69.12 18.01 -2.21
C GLU A 625 70.23 17.05 -1.73
N TRP A 626 70.01 15.73 -1.88
CA TRP A 626 70.97 14.68 -1.54
C TRP A 626 70.72 13.34 -2.30
N ILE A 627 71.73 12.49 -2.51
CA ILE A 627 71.66 11.23 -3.31
C ILE A 627 72.31 10.05 -2.57
N ASP A 628 71.69 8.86 -2.63
CA ASP A 628 72.29 7.55 -2.33
C ASP A 628 72.69 6.81 -3.62
N GLU A 629 73.99 6.68 -3.85
CA GLU A 629 74.57 5.98 -5.01
C GLU A 629 74.70 4.45 -4.82
N ASN A 630 74.34 3.88 -3.66
CA ASN A 630 74.57 2.47 -3.32
C ASN A 630 73.31 1.80 -2.74
N ALA A 631 72.17 1.93 -3.42
CA ALA A 631 70.93 1.28 -3.00
C ALA A 631 71.00 -0.25 -3.18
N GLU A 632 70.45 -0.97 -2.21
CA GLU A 632 70.51 -2.41 -2.13
C GLU A 632 69.46 -3.12 -3.03
N ILE A 633 69.89 -3.97 -3.97
CA ILE A 633 68.99 -4.73 -4.88
C ILE A 633 68.20 -5.77 -4.08
N ASN A 634 66.90 -5.84 -4.31
CA ASN A 634 65.95 -6.79 -3.70
C ASN A 634 65.81 -6.62 -2.17
N GLU A 635 65.85 -5.36 -1.70
CA GLU A 635 65.71 -4.91 -0.29
C GLU A 635 64.81 -3.66 -0.19
N THR A 636 64.45 -3.23 1.04
CA THR A 636 63.54 -2.10 1.31
C THR A 636 64.21 -0.95 2.09
N LEU A 637 63.95 0.33 1.79
CA LEU A 637 64.71 1.51 2.32
C LEU A 637 63.85 2.69 2.87
N LYS A 638 64.40 3.54 3.77
CA LYS A 638 63.72 4.71 4.45
C LYS A 638 64.68 5.86 4.90
N TYR A 639 64.20 7.13 4.98
CA TYR A 639 65.01 8.35 5.28
C TYR A 639 64.27 9.48 6.05
N ARG A 640 64.95 10.38 6.81
CA ARG A 640 64.33 11.55 7.52
C ARG A 640 65.26 12.77 7.74
N VAL A 641 64.72 13.99 7.98
CA VAL A 641 65.41 15.32 7.99
C VAL A 641 64.91 16.32 9.07
N TYR A 642 65.75 17.22 9.62
CA TYR A 642 65.38 18.30 10.60
C TYR A 642 66.35 19.50 10.66
N ALA A 643 65.92 20.65 11.23
CA ALA A 643 66.65 21.94 11.26
C ALA A 643 67.18 22.38 12.65
N PHE A 644 68.17 23.31 12.69
CA PHE A 644 68.78 23.82 13.93
C PHE A 644 69.29 25.26 13.84
N SER A 645 69.34 25.99 14.97
CA SER A 645 69.98 27.30 15.14
C SER A 645 70.72 27.35 16.49
N GLY A 646 72.05 27.40 16.46
CA GLY A 646 72.89 27.19 17.64
C GLY A 646 72.67 25.81 18.28
N GLU A 647 72.28 25.78 19.56
CA GLU A 647 71.93 24.56 20.30
C GLU A 647 70.42 24.23 20.25
N ASN A 648 69.59 25.09 19.63
CA ASN A 648 68.15 24.87 19.54
C ASN A 648 67.81 24.15 18.23
N THR A 649 67.01 23.09 18.30
CA THR A 649 66.52 22.34 17.14
C THR A 649 65.02 22.52 16.94
N SER A 650 64.56 22.40 15.70
CA SER A 650 63.15 22.23 15.37
C SER A 650 62.71 20.76 15.48
N ASP A 651 61.43 20.50 15.15
CA ASP A 651 60.93 19.15 14.85
C ASP A 651 61.38 18.64 13.45
N TYR A 652 60.97 17.43 13.04
CA TYR A 652 61.51 16.65 11.89
C TYR A 652 60.46 16.13 10.87
N ILE A 653 60.92 15.66 9.69
CA ILE A 653 60.13 15.09 8.57
C ILE A 653 60.74 13.77 8.01
N GLU A 654 59.96 12.82 7.47
CA GLU A 654 60.38 11.44 7.10
C GLU A 654 59.77 10.92 5.75
N THR A 655 60.39 9.92 5.09
CA THR A 655 59.90 9.24 3.86
C THR A 655 59.10 7.96 4.14
N GLY A 656 58.31 7.53 3.14
CA GLY A 656 57.79 6.15 3.06
C GLY A 656 58.88 5.09 2.76
N GLU A 657 58.44 3.84 2.62
CA GLU A 657 59.28 2.69 2.24
C GLU A 657 59.46 2.59 0.71
N ILE A 658 60.61 2.09 0.27
CA ILE A 658 61.00 1.98 -1.15
C ILE A 658 61.37 0.52 -1.46
N ASP A 659 60.72 -0.12 -2.44
CA ASP A 659 61.01 -1.50 -2.93
C ASP A 659 61.86 -1.50 -4.21
N ASN A 660 62.61 -2.59 -4.44
CA ASN A 660 63.73 -2.65 -5.38
C ASN A 660 63.98 -4.07 -5.98
N SER A 661 62.92 -4.81 -6.35
CA SER A 661 62.91 -6.26 -6.66
C SER A 661 62.73 -6.64 -8.17
N ILE A 662 62.80 -7.95 -8.52
CA ILE A 662 62.67 -8.48 -9.91
C ILE A 662 61.22 -8.96 -10.22
N PRO A 663 60.60 -8.61 -11.38
CA PRO A 663 59.24 -9.03 -11.76
C PRO A 663 59.01 -10.54 -11.89
N ILE A 664 57.77 -11.00 -11.69
CA ILE A 664 57.34 -12.42 -11.67
C ILE A 664 56.51 -12.82 -12.91
N PRO A 665 56.57 -14.07 -13.42
CA PRO A 665 55.66 -14.58 -14.46
C PRO A 665 54.23 -14.79 -13.93
N THR A 666 53.20 -14.81 -14.79
CA THR A 666 51.78 -14.94 -14.39
C THR A 666 50.94 -15.86 -15.29
N ASN A 667 49.68 -16.10 -14.92
CA ASN A 667 48.65 -16.82 -15.69
C ASN A 667 48.97 -18.28 -16.06
N LEU A 668 49.58 -19.05 -15.16
CA LEU A 668 49.81 -20.48 -15.36
C LEU A 668 48.51 -21.29 -15.28
N ASN A 669 48.15 -22.02 -16.35
CA ASN A 669 46.93 -22.85 -16.45
C ASN A 669 47.24 -24.29 -16.91
N GLY A 670 46.29 -25.22 -16.74
CA GLY A 670 46.43 -26.62 -17.15
C GLY A 670 45.12 -27.37 -17.47
N ASN A 671 45.20 -28.45 -18.26
CA ASN A 671 44.05 -29.26 -18.72
C ASN A 671 44.36 -30.77 -18.75
N PRO A 672 43.46 -31.67 -18.28
CA PRO A 672 43.65 -33.13 -18.32
C PRO A 672 43.21 -33.74 -19.66
N LEU A 673 43.83 -34.86 -20.07
CA LEU A 673 43.52 -35.56 -21.32
C LEU A 673 43.02 -37.00 -21.12
N ASP A 674 43.52 -37.67 -20.09
CA ASP A 674 43.10 -38.98 -19.59
C ASP A 674 43.59 -39.12 -18.14
N VAL A 675 43.45 -40.32 -17.57
CA VAL A 675 43.92 -40.68 -16.21
C VAL A 675 45.45 -40.65 -16.02
N SER A 676 46.24 -40.06 -16.92
CA SER A 676 47.71 -40.06 -16.89
C SER A 676 48.45 -38.86 -17.52
N GLN A 677 47.77 -37.85 -18.10
CA GLN A 677 48.40 -36.75 -18.86
C GLN A 677 47.74 -35.36 -18.66
N ILE A 678 48.56 -34.29 -18.61
CA ILE A 678 48.15 -32.87 -18.46
C ILE A 678 48.98 -31.93 -19.36
N TYR A 679 48.35 -30.91 -19.95
CA TYR A 679 48.97 -29.83 -20.75
C TYR A 679 48.99 -28.48 -20.00
N LEU A 680 50.01 -27.61 -20.15
CA LEU A 680 50.27 -26.37 -19.37
C LEU A 680 50.72 -25.15 -20.20
N GLU A 681 50.38 -23.91 -19.79
CA GLU A 681 50.76 -22.63 -20.44
C GLU A 681 50.75 -21.39 -19.50
N TRP A 682 51.51 -20.30 -19.79
CA TRP A 682 51.65 -19.07 -18.94
C TRP A 682 52.00 -17.74 -19.68
N THR A 683 52.24 -16.64 -18.95
CA THR A 683 52.59 -15.27 -19.43
C THR A 683 53.95 -14.79 -18.90
N ASP A 684 54.63 -13.95 -19.70
CA ASP A 684 55.92 -13.30 -19.42
C ASP A 684 55.74 -11.80 -19.06
N ASN A 685 56.47 -11.29 -18.06
CA ASN A 685 56.31 -9.93 -17.48
C ASN A 685 57.60 -9.12 -17.34
N SER A 686 58.74 -9.63 -17.79
CA SER A 686 59.99 -8.86 -17.83
C SER A 686 60.67 -9.02 -19.20
N ILE A 687 61.72 -8.23 -19.43
CA ILE A 687 62.54 -8.26 -20.66
C ILE A 687 64.03 -8.40 -20.35
N GLU A 688 64.34 -8.75 -19.10
CA GLU A 688 65.65 -8.63 -18.47
C GLU A 688 66.16 -9.97 -17.89
N GLU A 689 65.37 -11.04 -17.98
CA GLU A 689 65.65 -12.42 -17.54
C GLU A 689 66.23 -13.33 -18.64
N ASP A 690 66.73 -14.50 -18.22
CA ASP A 690 67.35 -15.53 -19.04
C ASP A 690 66.39 -16.70 -19.42
N GLY A 691 65.19 -16.77 -18.84
CA GLY A 691 64.15 -17.76 -19.16
C GLY A 691 63.38 -18.33 -17.96
N PHE A 692 62.68 -19.46 -18.14
CA PHE A 692 61.75 -20.03 -17.14
C PHE A 692 62.16 -21.40 -16.60
N ARG A 693 61.95 -21.61 -15.28
CA ARG A 693 62.03 -22.91 -14.59
C ARG A 693 60.63 -23.40 -14.25
N ILE A 694 60.29 -24.65 -14.61
CA ILE A 694 58.99 -25.27 -14.37
C ILE A 694 59.15 -26.35 -13.29
N GLU A 695 58.43 -26.19 -12.21
CA GLU A 695 58.41 -27.14 -11.09
C GLU A 695 57.04 -27.82 -10.98
N GLN A 696 57.04 -29.11 -10.68
CA GLN A 696 55.85 -29.91 -10.35
C GLN A 696 55.98 -30.47 -8.94
N LYS A 697 54.86 -30.50 -8.22
CA LYS A 697 54.68 -31.17 -6.94
C LYS A 697 53.57 -32.20 -7.10
N GLU A 698 53.81 -33.41 -6.61
CA GLU A 698 52.80 -34.48 -6.48
C GLU A 698 52.32 -34.52 -5.03
N ASN A 699 51.02 -34.38 -4.81
CA ASN A 699 50.37 -34.30 -3.50
C ASN A 699 51.05 -33.25 -2.58
N GLU A 700 51.27 -33.55 -1.29
CA GLU A 700 52.08 -32.72 -0.38
C GLU A 700 53.61 -32.91 -0.55
N GLY A 701 54.06 -33.33 -1.73
CA GLY A 701 55.47 -33.48 -2.04
C GLY A 701 56.28 -32.18 -1.97
N SER A 702 57.59 -32.28 -2.19
CA SER A 702 58.37 -31.09 -2.54
C SER A 702 58.23 -30.81 -4.04
N PHE A 703 58.19 -29.54 -4.42
CA PHE A 703 58.34 -29.14 -5.82
C PHE A 703 59.69 -29.63 -6.36
N VAL A 704 59.65 -30.29 -7.52
CA VAL A 704 60.80 -30.77 -8.28
C VAL A 704 60.80 -30.06 -9.63
N GLU A 705 61.95 -29.54 -10.06
CA GLU A 705 62.10 -29.00 -11.41
C GLU A 705 61.95 -30.15 -12.43
N ILE A 706 60.88 -30.10 -13.21
CA ILE A 706 60.59 -31.08 -14.26
C ILE A 706 61.13 -30.65 -15.63
N GLY A 707 61.46 -29.36 -15.79
CA GLY A 707 62.15 -28.85 -16.95
C GLY A 707 62.34 -27.32 -16.92
N THR A 708 63.03 -26.82 -17.93
CA THR A 708 63.18 -25.39 -18.23
C THR A 708 62.62 -25.10 -19.61
N ALA A 709 61.97 -23.95 -19.80
CA ALA A 709 61.48 -23.52 -21.11
C ALA A 709 61.94 -22.10 -21.45
N THR A 710 62.17 -21.89 -22.76
CA THR A 710 62.35 -20.56 -23.38
C THR A 710 61.11 -20.16 -24.18
N GLN A 711 59.99 -20.83 -23.92
CA GLN A 711 58.66 -20.65 -24.50
C GLN A 711 57.64 -20.78 -23.36
N ILE A 712 56.41 -20.35 -23.60
CA ILE A 712 55.37 -20.17 -22.57
C ILE A 712 54.45 -21.40 -22.34
N ASN A 713 54.89 -22.62 -22.66
CA ASN A 713 54.08 -23.84 -22.52
C ASN A 713 54.91 -25.11 -22.23
N TYR A 714 54.24 -26.15 -21.70
CA TYR A 714 54.82 -27.43 -21.31
C TYR A 714 53.76 -28.56 -21.28
N THR A 715 54.17 -29.84 -21.33
CA THR A 715 53.25 -30.99 -21.16
C THR A 715 53.79 -31.99 -20.14
N ALA A 716 52.98 -32.31 -19.13
CA ALA A 716 53.29 -33.30 -18.09
C ALA A 716 52.70 -34.68 -18.45
N SER A 717 53.41 -35.75 -18.12
CA SER A 717 53.05 -37.12 -18.54
C SER A 717 53.60 -38.17 -17.57
N ASN A 718 52.98 -39.36 -17.57
CA ASN A 718 53.21 -40.44 -16.60
C ASN A 718 52.72 -40.04 -15.19
N LEU A 719 51.55 -39.42 -15.15
CA LEU A 719 50.88 -39.06 -13.90
C LEU A 719 50.20 -40.29 -13.31
N ASN A 720 50.10 -40.33 -11.99
CA ASN A 720 49.43 -41.37 -11.23
C ASN A 720 47.95 -41.02 -11.04
N LEU A 721 47.11 -42.05 -11.05
CA LEU A 721 45.70 -41.96 -10.66
C LEU A 721 45.59 -41.74 -9.14
N ASP A 722 44.59 -40.96 -8.73
CA ASP A 722 44.38 -40.49 -7.35
C ASP A 722 45.59 -39.71 -6.81
N SER A 723 46.01 -38.68 -7.57
CA SER A 723 47.05 -37.76 -7.13
C SER A 723 46.79 -36.32 -7.59
N ASP A 724 47.04 -35.40 -6.67
CA ASP A 724 47.05 -33.96 -6.94
C ASP A 724 48.40 -33.58 -7.55
N TYR A 725 48.36 -32.74 -8.57
CA TYR A 725 49.54 -32.13 -9.17
C TYR A 725 49.46 -30.62 -9.10
N THR A 726 50.47 -30.01 -8.49
CA THR A 726 50.64 -28.56 -8.50
C THR A 726 51.83 -28.20 -9.39
N PHE A 727 51.65 -27.23 -10.28
CA PHE A 727 52.68 -26.71 -11.17
C PHE A 727 52.96 -25.23 -10.84
N ARG A 728 54.20 -24.79 -11.02
CA ARG A 728 54.58 -23.36 -10.90
C ARG A 728 55.78 -23.02 -11.76
N VAL A 729 55.91 -21.75 -12.13
CA VAL A 729 56.96 -21.25 -13.03
C VAL A 729 57.64 -20.00 -12.44
N ARG A 730 58.93 -19.76 -12.69
CA ARG A 730 59.61 -18.51 -12.31
C ARG A 730 60.62 -18.04 -13.35
N ALA A 731 60.85 -16.72 -13.41
CA ALA A 731 61.90 -16.08 -14.17
C ALA A 731 63.22 -16.03 -13.37
N TYR A 732 64.35 -15.85 -14.04
CA TYR A 732 65.65 -15.71 -13.39
C TYR A 732 66.63 -14.86 -14.20
N LYS A 733 67.53 -14.14 -13.52
CA LYS A 733 68.61 -13.34 -14.09
C LYS A 733 69.91 -13.65 -13.35
N ASP A 734 70.89 -14.20 -14.05
CA ASP A 734 72.10 -14.78 -13.44
C ASP A 734 71.77 -15.80 -12.32
N ILE A 735 72.11 -15.49 -11.07
CA ILE A 735 71.83 -16.32 -9.88
C ILE A 735 70.55 -15.89 -9.14
N HIS A 736 70.00 -14.72 -9.47
CA HIS A 736 68.82 -14.17 -8.82
C HIS A 736 67.57 -14.71 -9.52
N ASN A 737 66.56 -15.04 -8.73
CA ASN A 737 65.28 -15.56 -9.24
C ASN A 737 64.20 -14.56 -8.88
N SER A 738 63.19 -14.43 -9.73
CA SER A 738 61.92 -13.82 -9.34
C SER A 738 61.21 -14.70 -8.29
N GLY A 739 60.14 -14.18 -7.70
CA GLY A 739 59.09 -15.04 -7.15
C GLY A 739 58.50 -15.99 -8.21
N TYR A 740 57.79 -17.02 -7.77
CA TYR A 740 57.04 -17.89 -8.68
C TYR A 740 55.74 -17.25 -9.15
N SER A 741 55.22 -17.75 -10.26
CA SER A 741 53.87 -17.53 -10.75
C SER A 741 52.82 -18.01 -9.75
N ASN A 742 51.55 -17.79 -10.10
CA ASN A 742 50.46 -18.56 -9.51
C ASN A 742 50.75 -20.07 -9.63
N GLU A 743 50.35 -20.82 -8.62
CA GLU A 743 50.39 -22.28 -8.66
C GLU A 743 49.14 -22.79 -9.43
N CYS A 744 49.33 -23.71 -10.37
CA CYS A 744 48.26 -24.37 -11.12
C CYS A 744 48.01 -25.74 -10.53
N PHE A 745 46.79 -25.98 -10.04
CA PHE A 745 46.38 -27.22 -9.37
C PHE A 745 45.53 -28.06 -10.31
N MET A 746 45.87 -29.34 -10.42
CA MET A 746 45.18 -30.31 -11.26
C MET A 746 45.05 -31.63 -10.50
N ASN A 747 43.84 -32.18 -10.42
CA ASN A 747 43.60 -33.49 -9.82
C ASN A 747 43.32 -34.51 -10.94
N ILE A 748 43.86 -35.72 -10.79
CA ILE A 748 43.44 -36.90 -11.57
C ILE A 748 42.98 -37.94 -10.55
N SER A 749 41.67 -38.20 -10.48
CA SER A 749 41.11 -39.11 -9.46
C SER A 749 39.88 -39.88 -9.93
N GLN A 750 39.66 -41.02 -9.28
CA GLN A 750 38.41 -41.78 -9.27
C GLN A 750 37.26 -41.03 -8.57
N ASN A 751 37.52 -39.92 -7.88
CA ASN A 751 36.60 -39.23 -6.96
C ASN A 751 35.53 -38.33 -7.62
N VAL A 752 35.26 -38.51 -8.92
CA VAL A 752 34.31 -37.67 -9.70
C VAL A 752 32.87 -38.12 -9.44
N ALA A 753 32.37 -37.85 -8.24
CA ALA A 753 31.00 -38.15 -7.84
C ALA A 753 30.00 -37.16 -8.48
N PRO A 754 28.73 -37.57 -8.66
CA PRO A 754 27.64 -36.63 -8.93
C PRO A 754 27.58 -35.52 -7.87
N SER A 755 27.11 -34.34 -8.25
CA SER A 755 26.83 -33.23 -7.31
C SER A 755 25.36 -32.85 -7.34
N ASP A 756 24.98 -31.93 -6.46
CA ASP A 756 23.65 -31.30 -6.40
C ASP A 756 22.50 -32.31 -6.40
N LEU A 757 22.73 -33.44 -5.70
CA LEU A 757 21.67 -34.37 -5.36
C LEU A 757 20.60 -33.60 -4.59
N SER A 758 19.40 -33.55 -5.15
CA SER A 758 18.23 -32.88 -4.58
C SER A 758 17.00 -33.77 -4.77
N GLY A 759 15.90 -33.45 -4.11
CA GLY A 759 14.67 -34.20 -4.28
C GLY A 759 13.43 -33.50 -3.78
N ILE A 760 12.30 -33.93 -4.33
CA ILE A 760 10.95 -33.39 -4.08
C ILE A 760 10.14 -34.50 -3.41
N VAL A 761 9.49 -34.15 -2.30
CA VAL A 761 8.53 -35.03 -1.63
C VAL A 761 7.14 -34.74 -2.19
N SER A 762 6.35 -35.77 -2.45
CA SER A 762 4.96 -35.69 -2.90
C SER A 762 4.11 -36.74 -2.17
N ILE A 763 2.78 -36.67 -2.32
CA ILE A 763 1.87 -37.73 -1.84
C ILE A 763 2.12 -39.08 -2.55
N ASP A 764 2.67 -39.07 -3.76
CA ASP A 764 2.96 -40.26 -4.58
C ASP A 764 4.34 -40.88 -4.32
N GLY A 765 5.23 -40.19 -3.60
CA GLY A 765 6.60 -40.65 -3.34
C GLY A 765 7.64 -39.53 -3.23
N ILE A 766 8.92 -39.94 -3.25
CA ILE A 766 10.09 -39.03 -3.26
C ILE A 766 10.80 -39.13 -4.61
N GLN A 767 10.86 -38.03 -5.35
CA GLN A 767 11.67 -37.90 -6.57
C GLN A 767 13.05 -37.32 -6.23
N ILE A 768 14.12 -37.82 -6.85
CA ILE A 768 15.49 -37.32 -6.68
C ILE A 768 16.14 -37.02 -8.05
N GLN A 769 17.09 -36.07 -8.07
CA GLN A 769 17.82 -35.63 -9.26
C GLN A 769 19.25 -35.21 -8.90
N TRP A 770 20.22 -35.29 -9.83
CA TRP A 770 21.64 -34.93 -9.61
C TRP A 770 22.33 -34.39 -10.88
N ILE A 771 23.50 -33.76 -10.71
CA ILE A 771 24.38 -33.31 -11.81
C ILE A 771 25.46 -34.37 -12.08
N ASP A 772 25.72 -34.61 -13.37
CA ASP A 772 26.88 -35.38 -13.82
C ASP A 772 28.14 -34.50 -13.85
N ASN A 773 29.17 -34.91 -13.12
CA ASN A 773 30.49 -34.26 -13.10
C ASN A 773 31.55 -35.04 -13.88
N CYS A 774 31.24 -36.24 -14.32
CA CYS A 774 32.14 -37.03 -15.14
C CYS A 774 31.93 -36.68 -16.63
N SER A 775 32.84 -37.16 -17.46
CA SER A 775 32.74 -37.04 -18.93
C SER A 775 33.25 -38.30 -19.63
N PHE A 776 33.27 -39.41 -18.88
CA PHE A 776 33.87 -40.70 -19.23
C PHE A 776 33.34 -41.87 -18.38
N GLU A 777 32.15 -41.69 -17.80
CA GLU A 777 31.36 -42.64 -17.01
C GLU A 777 30.54 -43.61 -17.87
N THR A 778 29.87 -44.57 -17.22
CA THR A 778 29.07 -45.62 -17.88
C THR A 778 27.67 -45.82 -17.26
N GLY A 779 27.30 -45.06 -16.22
CA GLY A 779 26.01 -45.16 -15.51
C GLY A 779 26.07 -44.62 -14.07
N PHE A 780 24.95 -44.66 -13.33
CA PHE A 780 24.88 -44.22 -11.93
C PHE A 780 24.21 -45.26 -11.01
N ILE A 781 24.73 -45.41 -9.79
CA ILE A 781 24.19 -46.30 -8.74
C ILE A 781 23.45 -45.47 -7.70
N ILE A 782 22.23 -45.86 -7.32
CA ILE A 782 21.36 -45.13 -6.38
C ILE A 782 21.10 -45.97 -5.11
N GLN A 783 21.33 -45.39 -3.93
CA GLN A 783 21.08 -46.03 -2.62
C GLN A 783 20.15 -45.21 -1.70
N ARG A 784 19.45 -45.92 -0.82
CA ARG A 784 18.53 -45.38 0.19
C ARG A 784 18.70 -46.06 1.55
N LYS A 785 18.52 -45.34 2.67
CA LYS A 785 18.30 -45.86 4.03
C LYS A 785 17.18 -45.08 4.74
N LYS A 786 16.62 -45.62 5.83
CA LYS A 786 15.87 -44.85 6.84
C LYS A 786 16.83 -44.39 7.95
N GLU A 787 16.37 -43.50 8.82
CA GLU A 787 17.13 -43.15 10.02
C GLU A 787 17.44 -44.38 10.89
N GLY A 788 18.74 -44.59 11.18
CA GLY A 788 19.22 -45.75 11.94
C GLY A 788 19.35 -47.07 11.16
N GLU A 789 19.04 -47.10 9.86
CA GLU A 789 19.20 -48.28 8.99
C GLU A 789 20.46 -48.23 8.10
N GLU A 790 20.84 -49.38 7.54
CA GLU A 790 21.94 -49.53 6.58
C GLU A 790 21.49 -49.22 5.14
N TYR A 791 22.38 -48.65 4.33
CA TYR A 791 22.12 -48.33 2.92
C TYR A 791 21.87 -49.57 2.05
N GLN A 792 20.83 -49.51 1.22
CA GLN A 792 20.50 -50.50 0.21
C GLN A 792 20.48 -49.87 -1.19
N THR A 793 21.02 -50.57 -2.20
CA THR A 793 20.86 -50.16 -3.61
C THR A 793 19.44 -50.42 -4.04
N ILE A 794 18.76 -49.36 -4.47
CA ILE A 794 17.39 -49.42 -4.99
C ILE A 794 17.35 -49.40 -6.53
N HIS A 795 18.35 -48.79 -7.18
CA HIS A 795 18.40 -48.70 -8.64
C HIS A 795 19.84 -48.49 -9.19
N ILE A 796 20.03 -48.75 -10.49
CA ILE A 796 21.22 -48.40 -11.28
C ILE A 796 20.74 -47.92 -12.65
N THR A 797 21.26 -46.80 -13.15
CA THR A 797 20.87 -46.17 -14.43
C THR A 797 21.90 -46.42 -15.54
N ASP A 798 21.50 -46.17 -16.79
CA ASP A 798 22.42 -46.02 -17.92
C ASP A 798 23.22 -44.69 -17.84
N GLU A 799 24.19 -44.50 -18.73
CA GLU A 799 25.01 -43.28 -18.88
C GLU A 799 24.15 -42.00 -19.08
N ASN A 800 24.59 -40.87 -18.54
CA ASN A 800 23.94 -39.54 -18.66
C ASN A 800 22.49 -39.42 -18.09
N ILE A 801 21.98 -40.40 -17.33
CA ILE A 801 20.69 -40.29 -16.62
C ILE A 801 20.87 -39.53 -15.29
N THR A 802 19.95 -38.62 -14.97
CA THR A 802 20.10 -37.66 -13.87
C THR A 802 18.93 -37.60 -12.87
N ASP A 803 17.93 -38.48 -12.95
CA ASP A 803 16.76 -38.48 -12.06
C ASP A 803 16.19 -39.89 -11.74
N TYR A 804 15.39 -39.99 -10.67
CA TYR A 804 14.72 -41.23 -10.23
C TYR A 804 13.53 -40.96 -9.26
N LEU A 805 12.46 -41.77 -9.31
CA LEU A 805 11.28 -41.68 -8.41
C LEU A 805 11.14 -42.92 -7.50
N ASN A 806 11.03 -42.70 -6.19
CA ASN A 806 10.82 -43.73 -5.17
C ASN A 806 9.41 -43.66 -4.53
N PHE A 807 8.56 -44.63 -4.82
CA PHE A 807 7.17 -44.71 -4.34
C PHE A 807 6.98 -45.46 -2.99
N ASP A 808 7.90 -46.37 -2.64
CA ASP A 808 7.78 -47.17 -1.39
C ASP A 808 8.32 -46.38 -0.17
N ILE A 809 7.46 -45.54 0.43
CA ILE A 809 7.76 -44.71 1.62
C ILE A 809 6.75 -44.93 2.77
N GLU A 810 7.09 -44.45 3.98
CA GLU A 810 6.27 -44.53 5.21
C GLU A 810 6.10 -43.10 5.74
N PRO A 811 4.95 -42.68 6.30
CA PRO A 811 4.73 -41.31 6.79
C PRO A 811 5.70 -40.87 7.90
N LEU A 812 5.94 -39.56 8.02
CA LEU A 812 6.86 -38.93 8.98
C LEU A 812 8.24 -39.62 9.13
N THR A 813 8.71 -40.31 8.10
CA THR A 813 9.96 -41.07 8.10
C THR A 813 11.01 -40.33 7.28
N THR A 814 12.16 -40.04 7.91
CA THR A 814 13.32 -39.47 7.22
C THR A 814 14.02 -40.53 6.38
N TYR A 815 13.99 -40.37 5.07
CA TYR A 815 14.73 -41.18 4.10
C TYR A 815 16.00 -40.46 3.67
N PHE A 816 17.11 -41.17 3.62
CA PHE A 816 18.40 -40.64 3.16
C PHE A 816 18.78 -41.28 1.82
N TYR A 817 19.24 -40.48 0.86
CA TYR A 817 19.61 -40.92 -0.49
C TYR A 817 21.05 -40.53 -0.83
N ARG A 818 21.71 -41.35 -1.67
CA ARG A 818 23.02 -41.04 -2.25
C ARG A 818 23.21 -41.72 -3.61
N VAL A 819 24.03 -41.11 -4.47
CA VAL A 819 24.29 -41.53 -5.86
C VAL A 819 25.81 -41.57 -6.15
N SER A 820 26.26 -42.45 -7.04
CA SER A 820 27.67 -42.61 -7.44
C SER A 820 27.78 -42.96 -8.93
N ALA A 821 28.78 -42.43 -9.62
CA ALA A 821 29.07 -42.69 -11.04
C ALA A 821 29.85 -44.01 -11.21
N GLU A 822 29.49 -44.79 -12.24
CA GLU A 822 30.20 -46.00 -12.64
C GLU A 822 31.27 -45.67 -13.70
N LEU A 823 32.52 -46.10 -13.44
CA LEU A 823 33.70 -45.84 -14.27
C LEU A 823 34.24 -47.18 -14.82
N GLY A 824 33.37 -47.95 -15.47
CA GLY A 824 33.68 -49.28 -16.02
C GLY A 824 33.81 -50.38 -14.95
N ILE A 825 35.03 -50.64 -14.46
CA ILE A 825 35.26 -51.58 -13.32
C ILE A 825 35.56 -50.87 -11.99
N TYR A 826 35.55 -49.55 -12.03
CA TYR A 826 35.70 -48.66 -10.88
C TYR A 826 34.37 -47.93 -10.66
N GLN A 827 34.17 -47.37 -9.48
CA GLN A 827 33.03 -46.49 -9.16
C GLN A 827 33.56 -45.25 -8.48
N SER A 828 32.88 -44.11 -8.62
CA SER A 828 33.22 -42.91 -7.84
C SER A 828 32.98 -43.13 -6.34
N VAL A 829 33.28 -42.12 -5.52
CA VAL A 829 32.62 -42.00 -4.22
C VAL A 829 31.15 -41.64 -4.39
N TRP A 830 30.39 -41.78 -3.33
CA TRP A 830 29.03 -41.26 -3.25
C TRP A 830 29.05 -39.74 -3.19
N CYS A 831 28.04 -39.09 -3.76
CA CYS A 831 27.73 -37.70 -3.47
C CYS A 831 27.36 -37.49 -1.99
N GLU A 832 27.25 -36.22 -1.56
CA GLU A 832 26.62 -35.85 -0.30
C GLU A 832 25.24 -36.51 -0.16
N GLU A 833 24.93 -37.05 1.03
CA GLU A 833 23.61 -37.66 1.27
C GLU A 833 22.56 -36.58 1.56
N ILE A 834 21.43 -36.62 0.85
CA ILE A 834 20.27 -35.80 1.23
C ILE A 834 19.34 -36.59 2.14
N ASN A 835 18.71 -35.91 3.09
CA ASN A 835 17.65 -36.46 3.92
C ASN A 835 16.32 -35.75 3.62
N LEU A 836 15.28 -36.53 3.37
CA LEU A 836 13.94 -36.06 3.02
C LEU A 836 12.92 -36.70 3.96
N LEU A 837 12.17 -35.86 4.68
CA LEU A 837 11.07 -36.28 5.52
C LEU A 837 9.82 -36.48 4.64
N SER A 838 9.30 -37.70 4.61
CA SER A 838 8.00 -38.00 3.98
C SER A 838 6.85 -37.25 4.66
N PHE A 839 5.76 -36.98 3.93
CA PHE A 839 4.57 -36.29 4.44
C PHE A 839 3.98 -36.89 5.75
N PRO A 840 3.28 -36.05 6.56
CA PRO A 840 2.47 -36.50 7.68
C PRO A 840 1.30 -37.40 7.28
N ASP A 841 0.76 -38.11 8.27
CA ASP A 841 -0.55 -38.77 8.17
C ASP A 841 -1.63 -37.75 8.56
N TYR A 842 -2.66 -37.56 7.72
CA TYR A 842 -3.68 -36.51 7.88
C TYR A 842 -5.07 -37.12 8.07
N ILE A 843 -5.93 -36.44 8.82
CA ILE A 843 -7.36 -36.78 8.87
C ILE A 843 -8.05 -36.08 7.68
N ILE A 844 -8.49 -36.85 6.69
CA ILE A 844 -9.12 -36.31 5.48
C ILE A 844 -10.65 -36.28 5.63
N VAL A 845 -11.27 -35.16 5.26
CA VAL A 845 -12.73 -35.00 5.15
C VAL A 845 -13.11 -34.86 3.68
N ASP A 846 -14.00 -35.73 3.19
CA ASP A 846 -14.52 -35.71 1.81
C ASP A 846 -16.00 -36.11 1.78
N LEU A 847 -16.85 -35.22 1.27
CA LEU A 847 -18.30 -35.44 1.09
C LEU A 847 -18.62 -36.71 0.30
N ASN A 848 -17.73 -37.14 -0.59
CA ASN A 848 -17.90 -38.34 -1.42
C ASN A 848 -17.54 -39.64 -0.67
N GLY A 849 -17.04 -39.56 0.56
CA GLY A 849 -16.69 -40.70 1.39
C GLY A 849 -15.36 -41.39 1.04
N ASN A 850 -14.45 -40.72 0.32
CA ASN A 850 -13.09 -41.24 0.09
C ASN A 850 -12.12 -40.88 1.24
N GLY A 851 -12.50 -39.95 2.13
CA GLY A 851 -11.74 -39.55 3.32
C GLY A 851 -12.00 -40.43 4.55
N ASN A 852 -11.41 -40.05 5.67
CA ASN A 852 -11.65 -40.64 6.99
C ASN A 852 -13.06 -40.29 7.52
N TYR A 853 -13.54 -39.09 7.20
CA TYR A 853 -14.84 -38.54 7.59
C TYR A 853 -15.56 -37.89 6.39
N THR A 854 -16.87 -37.71 6.50
CA THR A 854 -17.71 -37.02 5.50
C THR A 854 -18.21 -35.65 5.97
N SER A 855 -18.00 -35.32 7.24
CA SER A 855 -18.38 -34.07 7.91
C SER A 855 -17.18 -33.52 8.68
N ILE A 856 -17.12 -32.20 8.83
CA ILE A 856 -16.04 -31.51 9.53
C ILE A 856 -16.19 -31.74 11.05
N GLN A 857 -17.39 -31.63 11.60
CA GLN A 857 -17.62 -31.75 13.04
C GLN A 857 -17.29 -33.15 13.59
N ASP A 858 -17.56 -34.23 12.84
CA ASP A 858 -17.17 -35.59 13.26
C ASP A 858 -15.65 -35.79 13.20
N ALA A 859 -14.96 -35.13 12.28
CA ALA A 859 -13.50 -35.13 12.24
C ALA A 859 -12.91 -34.39 13.46
N ILE A 860 -13.47 -33.24 13.86
CA ILE A 860 -13.10 -32.53 15.10
C ILE A 860 -13.32 -33.43 16.33
N TYR A 861 -14.46 -34.14 16.42
CA TYR A 861 -14.71 -35.10 17.50
C TYR A 861 -13.75 -36.30 17.49
N GLY A 862 -13.31 -36.74 16.32
CA GLY A 862 -12.34 -37.82 16.14
C GLY A 862 -10.89 -37.45 16.44
N SER A 863 -10.56 -36.15 16.36
CA SER A 863 -9.21 -35.63 16.48
C SER A 863 -8.74 -35.49 17.93
N ASN A 864 -7.43 -35.57 18.13
CA ASN A 864 -6.70 -35.25 19.36
C ASN A 864 -5.96 -33.93 19.18
N ASP A 865 -5.56 -33.31 20.29
CA ASP A 865 -4.75 -32.09 20.26
C ASP A 865 -3.41 -32.35 19.53
N GLY A 866 -3.08 -31.48 18.57
CA GLY A 866 -1.96 -31.62 17.63
C GLY A 866 -2.30 -32.31 16.30
N ASP A 867 -3.48 -32.91 16.14
CA ASP A 867 -3.89 -33.52 14.86
C ASP A 867 -4.18 -32.43 13.79
N SER A 868 -4.00 -32.81 12.52
CA SER A 868 -4.30 -31.96 11.36
C SER A 868 -5.42 -32.58 10.52
N VAL A 869 -6.48 -31.80 10.31
CA VAL A 869 -7.68 -32.16 9.54
C VAL A 869 -7.64 -31.41 8.20
N ILE A 870 -7.64 -32.15 7.09
CA ILE A 870 -7.63 -31.62 5.72
C ILE A 870 -8.99 -31.85 5.08
N VAL A 871 -9.63 -30.78 4.64
CA VAL A 871 -10.95 -30.80 4.01
C VAL A 871 -10.81 -30.64 2.49
N ASN A 872 -11.41 -31.57 1.74
CA ASN A 872 -11.49 -31.48 0.28
C ASN A 872 -12.52 -30.44 -0.17
N VAL A 873 -12.42 -29.98 -1.43
CA VAL A 873 -13.37 -29.04 -2.02
C VAL A 873 -14.82 -29.53 -1.95
N GLY A 874 -15.74 -28.61 -1.67
CA GLY A 874 -17.16 -28.89 -1.47
C GLY A 874 -17.84 -27.87 -0.55
N THR A 875 -19.17 -27.97 -0.45
CA THR A 875 -20.00 -27.17 0.47
C THR A 875 -20.46 -28.05 1.63
N TYR A 876 -20.03 -27.69 2.83
CA TYR A 876 -20.27 -28.39 4.09
C TYR A 876 -21.32 -27.61 4.89
N TYR A 877 -22.56 -28.11 4.89
CA TYR A 877 -23.67 -27.51 5.63
C TYR A 877 -23.60 -27.87 7.11
N GLU A 878 -22.79 -27.13 7.87
CA GLU A 878 -22.43 -27.43 9.26
C GLU A 878 -22.24 -26.14 10.08
N ASN A 879 -22.63 -26.17 11.36
CA ASN A 879 -22.20 -25.21 12.37
C ASN A 879 -21.15 -25.89 13.25
N ILE A 880 -19.88 -25.54 13.09
CA ILE A 880 -18.77 -26.26 13.75
C ILE A 880 -18.31 -25.57 15.03
N ASN A 881 -17.94 -26.37 16.03
CA ASN A 881 -17.40 -25.92 17.31
C ASN A 881 -16.16 -26.75 17.67
N TYR A 882 -15.09 -26.08 18.05
CA TYR A 882 -13.82 -26.71 18.39
C TYR A 882 -13.85 -27.42 19.75
N TYR A 883 -14.73 -27.04 20.68
CA TYR A 883 -14.85 -27.63 22.02
C TYR A 883 -13.52 -27.76 22.79
N GLY A 884 -12.63 -26.77 22.64
CA GLY A 884 -11.32 -26.70 23.30
C GLY A 884 -10.22 -27.52 22.61
N LYS A 885 -10.44 -27.97 21.37
CA LYS A 885 -9.46 -28.77 20.60
C LYS A 885 -8.35 -27.92 20.03
N GLN A 886 -7.10 -28.28 20.33
CA GLN A 886 -5.90 -27.63 19.77
C GLN A 886 -5.50 -28.33 18.47
N ILE A 887 -6.27 -28.14 17.41
CA ILE A 887 -6.10 -28.80 16.12
C ILE A 887 -5.90 -27.80 14.99
N THR A 888 -5.21 -28.22 13.93
CA THR A 888 -5.17 -27.48 12.66
C THR A 888 -6.24 -28.02 11.73
N LEU A 889 -7.30 -27.24 11.50
CA LEU A 889 -8.32 -27.50 10.49
C LEU A 889 -8.02 -26.64 9.27
N GLY A 890 -7.71 -27.29 8.15
CA GLY A 890 -7.38 -26.62 6.89
C GLY A 890 -8.13 -27.21 5.70
N SER A 891 -8.36 -26.42 4.66
CA SER A 891 -8.63 -27.00 3.33
C SER A 891 -7.32 -27.52 2.71
N LEU A 892 -7.42 -28.08 1.50
CA LEU A 892 -6.26 -28.40 0.66
C LEU A 892 -5.30 -27.21 0.41
N TYR A 893 -5.73 -25.97 0.65
CA TYR A 893 -4.84 -24.79 0.64
C TYR A 893 -3.60 -24.99 1.54
N LEU A 894 -3.76 -25.64 2.69
CA LEU A 894 -2.68 -25.92 3.65
C LEU A 894 -1.54 -26.76 3.06
N LEU A 895 -1.79 -27.49 1.97
CA LEU A 895 -0.83 -28.37 1.31
C LEU A 895 -0.38 -27.85 -0.07
N ILE A 896 -1.26 -27.13 -0.77
CA ILE A 896 -1.09 -26.77 -2.19
C ILE A 896 -0.79 -25.28 -2.39
N GLN A 897 -1.22 -24.41 -1.45
CA GLN A 897 -1.05 -22.95 -1.51
C GLN A 897 -1.65 -22.33 -2.79
N ASP A 898 -2.88 -22.75 -3.13
CA ASP A 898 -3.65 -22.26 -4.28
C ASP A 898 -5.04 -21.81 -3.79
N ASP A 899 -5.36 -20.52 -4.02
CA ASP A 899 -6.57 -19.85 -3.54
C ASP A 899 -7.86 -20.49 -4.06
N TYR A 900 -7.80 -21.28 -5.15
CA TYR A 900 -8.91 -22.13 -5.61
C TYR A 900 -9.51 -22.95 -4.45
N TYR A 901 -8.67 -23.47 -3.56
CA TYR A 901 -9.10 -24.28 -2.42
C TYR A 901 -9.74 -23.46 -1.30
N ILE A 902 -9.48 -22.16 -1.21
CA ILE A 902 -10.16 -21.25 -0.26
C ILE A 902 -11.60 -20.99 -0.75
N SER A 903 -11.75 -20.57 -2.00
CA SER A 903 -13.06 -20.22 -2.57
C SER A 903 -13.99 -21.44 -2.75
N ASN A 904 -13.44 -22.65 -2.94
CA ASN A 904 -14.21 -23.86 -3.23
C ASN A 904 -14.32 -24.84 -2.04
N THR A 905 -13.78 -24.51 -0.86
CA THR A 905 -14.01 -25.26 0.38
C THR A 905 -14.84 -24.41 1.33
N ILE A 906 -16.15 -24.61 1.28
CA ILE A 906 -17.15 -23.73 1.88
C ILE A 906 -17.75 -24.40 3.11
N ILE A 907 -17.79 -23.70 4.24
CA ILE A 907 -18.60 -24.05 5.41
C ILE A 907 -19.82 -23.11 5.40
N ASP A 908 -21.01 -23.69 5.32
CA ASP A 908 -22.29 -22.99 5.16
C ASP A 908 -23.16 -23.22 6.40
N GLY A 909 -23.46 -22.14 7.13
CA GLY A 909 -24.26 -22.18 8.37
C GLY A 909 -25.75 -22.45 8.15
N ASN A 910 -26.22 -22.58 6.90
CA ASN A 910 -27.60 -22.87 6.53
C ASN A 910 -28.64 -21.93 7.17
N ALA A 911 -28.32 -20.63 7.20
CA ALA A 911 -29.08 -19.53 7.81
C ALA A 911 -29.41 -19.75 9.29
N ASN A 912 -28.51 -20.37 10.06
CA ASN A 912 -28.74 -20.72 11.46
C ASN A 912 -27.44 -20.70 12.28
N TYR A 913 -27.47 -20.13 13.49
CA TYR A 913 -26.33 -19.98 14.40
C TYR A 913 -25.06 -19.37 13.77
N SER A 914 -23.97 -19.37 14.52
CA SER A 914 -22.63 -19.06 14.00
C SER A 914 -22.11 -20.22 13.16
N VAL A 915 -21.43 -19.96 12.04
CA VAL A 915 -20.85 -21.03 11.22
C VAL A 915 -19.68 -21.72 11.95
N VAL A 916 -18.84 -20.93 12.63
CA VAL A 916 -17.71 -21.42 13.44
C VAL A 916 -17.74 -20.80 14.84
N THR A 917 -17.55 -21.63 15.87
CA THR A 917 -17.56 -21.24 17.28
C THR A 917 -16.27 -21.64 18.02
N PHE A 918 -15.69 -20.68 18.73
CA PHE A 918 -14.61 -20.85 19.71
C PHE A 918 -15.07 -20.30 21.07
N GLU A 919 -15.39 -21.16 22.03
CA GLU A 919 -15.99 -20.75 23.32
C GLU A 919 -15.53 -21.61 24.51
N SER A 920 -14.50 -22.43 24.32
CA SER A 920 -14.06 -23.46 25.25
C SER A 920 -12.59 -23.30 25.65
N SER A 921 -12.08 -22.07 25.58
CA SER A 921 -10.68 -21.70 25.88
C SER A 921 -9.66 -22.33 24.93
N GLU A 922 -10.02 -22.37 23.63
CA GLU A 922 -9.09 -22.55 22.53
C GLU A 922 -7.97 -21.50 22.56
N ASP A 923 -6.77 -21.86 22.14
CA ASP A 923 -5.59 -20.99 22.07
C ASP A 923 -4.97 -20.99 20.66
N GLU A 924 -3.78 -20.41 20.51
CA GLU A 924 -3.16 -20.16 19.19
C GLU A 924 -2.89 -21.44 18.38
N ASP A 925 -2.89 -22.62 19.02
CA ASP A 925 -2.76 -23.92 18.37
C ASP A 925 -4.09 -24.49 17.81
N SER A 926 -5.22 -23.85 18.11
CA SER A 926 -6.51 -24.06 17.44
C SER A 926 -6.59 -23.19 16.18
N LYS A 927 -6.40 -23.80 15.00
CA LYS A 927 -6.21 -23.09 13.72
C LYS A 927 -7.32 -23.38 12.72
N LEU A 928 -7.83 -22.34 12.06
CA LEU A 928 -8.76 -22.43 10.92
C LEU A 928 -8.12 -21.77 9.70
N ILE A 929 -7.91 -22.54 8.62
CA ILE A 929 -7.08 -22.10 7.48
C ILE A 929 -7.71 -22.45 6.13
N GLY A 930 -7.90 -21.46 5.25
CA GLY A 930 -8.19 -21.72 3.84
C GLY A 930 -9.65 -22.06 3.53
N PHE A 931 -10.64 -21.37 4.12
CA PHE A 931 -12.07 -21.66 3.93
C PHE A 931 -12.88 -20.42 3.55
N THR A 932 -13.98 -20.65 2.82
CA THR A 932 -15.10 -19.71 2.74
C THR A 932 -16.12 -20.05 3.83
N ILE A 933 -16.53 -19.05 4.63
CA ILE A 933 -17.44 -19.15 5.77
C ILE A 933 -18.66 -18.29 5.48
N THR A 934 -19.83 -18.91 5.29
CA THR A 934 -21.00 -18.23 4.73
C THR A 934 -22.32 -18.62 5.36
N ASN A 935 -23.33 -17.76 5.17
CA ASN A 935 -24.74 -18.05 5.46
C ASN A 935 -25.02 -18.43 6.93
N GLY A 936 -24.24 -17.91 7.88
CA GLY A 936 -24.58 -17.99 9.31
C GLY A 936 -25.60 -16.93 9.74
N TYR A 937 -26.44 -17.27 10.72
CA TYR A 937 -27.43 -16.36 11.31
C TYR A 937 -27.44 -16.49 12.84
N ALA A 938 -26.73 -15.59 13.51
CA ALA A 938 -26.50 -15.65 14.96
C ALA A 938 -27.04 -14.42 15.70
N SER A 939 -27.00 -14.44 17.03
CA SER A 939 -27.12 -13.22 17.82
C SER A 939 -25.83 -12.39 17.77
N ASN A 940 -24.68 -13.05 17.88
CA ASN A 940 -23.33 -12.50 17.71
C ASN A 940 -22.53 -13.37 16.75
N GLY A 941 -21.67 -12.78 15.92
CA GLY A 941 -20.70 -13.55 15.12
C GLY A 941 -21.37 -14.50 14.14
N GLY A 942 -22.07 -13.97 13.14
CA GLY A 942 -22.80 -14.79 12.16
C GLY A 942 -21.88 -15.79 11.45
N GLY A 943 -20.74 -15.33 10.94
CA GLY A 943 -19.70 -16.21 10.41
C GLY A 943 -18.93 -16.90 11.54
N ILE A 944 -18.21 -16.12 12.34
CA ILE A 944 -17.35 -16.62 13.43
C ILE A 944 -17.69 -15.94 14.76
N TYR A 945 -17.96 -16.75 15.78
CA TYR A 945 -18.12 -16.31 17.17
C TYR A 945 -16.97 -16.82 18.04
N CYS A 946 -16.35 -15.92 18.79
CA CYS A 946 -15.22 -16.22 19.67
C CYS A 946 -15.40 -15.53 21.04
N ASP A 947 -15.44 -16.33 22.11
CA ASP A 947 -15.52 -15.84 23.49
C ASP A 947 -14.51 -16.56 24.40
N ASN A 948 -13.78 -15.77 25.22
CA ASN A 948 -12.75 -16.25 26.16
C ASN A 948 -11.72 -17.24 25.52
N SER A 949 -11.40 -17.05 24.24
CA SER A 949 -10.61 -17.99 23.43
C SER A 949 -9.74 -17.22 22.42
N ASN A 950 -8.59 -17.77 22.00
CA ASN A 950 -7.58 -17.06 21.19
C ASN A 950 -7.08 -17.88 19.98
N PRO A 951 -7.97 -18.34 19.07
CA PRO A 951 -7.58 -19.15 17.91
C PRO A 951 -6.68 -18.38 16.93
N SER A 952 -6.04 -19.12 16.03
CA SER A 952 -5.37 -18.54 14.85
C SER A 952 -6.25 -18.72 13.60
N LEU A 953 -6.60 -17.60 12.96
CA LEU A 953 -7.47 -17.56 11.80
C LEU A 953 -6.68 -17.01 10.61
N SER A 954 -6.58 -17.77 9.51
CA SER A 954 -5.89 -17.25 8.32
C SER A 954 -6.44 -17.74 6.98
N HIS A 955 -6.25 -16.94 5.93
CA HIS A 955 -6.65 -17.30 4.56
C HIS A 955 -8.14 -17.65 4.48
N LEU A 956 -8.99 -16.76 5.01
CA LEU A 956 -10.45 -16.98 5.11
C LEU A 956 -11.24 -15.95 4.30
N ILE A 957 -12.34 -16.40 3.71
CA ILE A 957 -13.37 -15.53 3.12
C ILE A 957 -14.62 -15.63 4.01
N ILE A 958 -14.96 -14.56 4.72
CA ILE A 958 -16.14 -14.47 5.59
C ILE A 958 -17.22 -13.68 4.83
N SER A 959 -18.17 -14.37 4.21
CA SER A 959 -19.09 -13.76 3.24
C SER A 959 -20.57 -13.96 3.60
N GLY A 960 -21.42 -12.93 3.45
CA GLY A 960 -22.88 -13.11 3.46
C GLY A 960 -23.48 -13.62 4.79
N ASN A 961 -22.80 -13.41 5.91
CA ASN A 961 -23.27 -13.81 7.23
C ASN A 961 -24.08 -12.70 7.93
N SER A 962 -24.94 -13.08 8.88
CA SER A 962 -25.84 -12.14 9.57
C SER A 962 -25.83 -12.27 11.09
N ALA A 963 -25.84 -11.12 11.78
CA ALA A 963 -26.00 -11.03 13.24
C ALA A 963 -27.23 -10.21 13.62
N GLY A 964 -28.21 -10.83 14.31
CA GLY A 964 -29.37 -10.11 14.81
C GLY A 964 -30.62 -10.91 15.15
N GLU A 965 -30.77 -11.33 16.41
CA GLU A 965 -32.10 -11.72 16.93
C GLU A 965 -32.86 -10.56 17.58
N ILE A 966 -32.15 -9.64 18.26
CA ILE A 966 -32.72 -8.54 19.04
C ILE A 966 -31.86 -7.28 18.89
N ALA A 967 -32.45 -6.21 18.34
CA ALA A 967 -31.79 -4.92 18.15
C ALA A 967 -31.21 -4.34 19.45
N GLY A 968 -30.01 -3.77 19.37
CA GLY A 968 -29.36 -3.06 20.48
C GLY A 968 -28.65 -3.93 21.52
N THR A 969 -28.52 -5.24 21.29
CA THR A 969 -27.89 -6.15 22.27
C THR A 969 -26.57 -6.78 21.82
N HIS A 970 -26.40 -7.07 20.53
CA HIS A 970 -25.37 -7.98 20.00
C HIS A 970 -25.02 -7.64 18.54
N GLY A 971 -23.91 -8.15 17.99
CA GLY A 971 -23.37 -7.70 16.70
C GLY A 971 -22.30 -8.60 16.06
N GLY A 972 -21.61 -8.09 15.04
CA GLY A 972 -20.59 -8.82 14.29
C GLY A 972 -21.21 -9.78 13.28
N GLY A 973 -21.71 -9.26 12.16
CA GLY A 973 -22.31 -10.07 11.09
C GLY A 973 -21.32 -11.12 10.57
N GLY A 974 -20.12 -10.70 10.20
CA GLY A 974 -19.02 -11.59 9.86
C GLY A 974 -18.39 -12.24 11.08
N MET A 975 -17.86 -11.44 12.01
CA MET A 975 -17.06 -11.93 13.14
C MET A 975 -17.37 -11.19 14.46
N TYR A 976 -17.36 -11.89 15.58
CA TYR A 976 -17.52 -11.32 16.92
C TYR A 976 -16.49 -11.89 17.90
N PHE A 977 -15.79 -11.00 18.60
CA PHE A 977 -14.75 -11.33 19.58
C PHE A 977 -15.08 -10.72 20.95
N SER A 978 -15.07 -11.55 21.99
CA SER A 978 -15.37 -11.17 23.38
C SER A 978 -14.32 -11.74 24.32
N TYR A 979 -13.59 -10.87 25.05
CA TYR A 979 -12.45 -11.25 25.90
C TYR A 979 -11.47 -12.20 25.18
N SER A 980 -11.21 -11.93 23.90
CA SER A 980 -10.54 -12.82 22.96
C SER A 980 -9.53 -12.04 22.14
N ASP A 981 -8.26 -12.44 22.16
CA ASP A 981 -7.14 -11.81 21.46
C ASP A 981 -6.55 -12.72 20.36
N PRO A 982 -7.35 -13.24 19.40
CA PRO A 982 -6.86 -14.14 18.33
C PRO A 982 -5.92 -13.46 17.33
N ASN A 983 -5.19 -14.26 16.55
CA ASN A 983 -4.42 -13.76 15.42
C ASN A 983 -5.24 -13.86 14.12
N LEU A 984 -5.38 -12.74 13.39
CA LEU A 984 -6.11 -12.65 12.12
C LEU A 984 -5.14 -12.26 10.99
N GLU A 985 -4.99 -13.11 9.99
CA GLU A 985 -4.04 -12.93 8.88
C GLU A 985 -4.66 -13.30 7.52
N ASN A 986 -4.53 -12.45 6.49
CA ASN A 986 -4.98 -12.75 5.13
C ASN A 986 -6.48 -13.11 5.08
N ILE A 987 -7.35 -12.23 5.59
CA ILE A 987 -8.81 -12.47 5.69
C ILE A 987 -9.57 -11.45 4.84
N THR A 988 -10.56 -11.93 4.06
CA THR A 988 -11.55 -11.09 3.37
C THR A 988 -12.90 -11.21 4.07
N ILE A 989 -13.54 -10.09 4.40
CA ILE A 989 -14.81 -10.02 5.14
C ILE A 989 -15.78 -9.16 4.32
N ILE A 990 -16.74 -9.80 3.66
CA ILE A 990 -17.53 -9.18 2.60
C ILE A 990 -19.04 -9.45 2.73
N GLU A 991 -19.89 -8.46 2.41
CA GLU A 991 -21.36 -8.63 2.35
C GLU A 991 -22.02 -9.14 3.66
N ASN A 992 -21.40 -8.94 4.82
CA ASN A 992 -21.98 -9.36 6.10
C ASN A 992 -22.85 -8.25 6.71
N ASN A 993 -23.90 -8.64 7.43
CA ASN A 993 -24.95 -7.73 7.92
C ASN A 993 -25.17 -7.84 9.44
N SER A 994 -25.44 -6.70 10.09
CA SER A 994 -25.90 -6.66 11.48
C SER A 994 -27.08 -5.71 11.68
N ILE A 995 -28.12 -6.17 12.40
CA ILE A 995 -29.26 -5.32 12.78
C ILE A 995 -28.92 -4.31 13.89
N SER A 996 -27.67 -4.24 14.34
CA SER A 996 -27.23 -3.35 15.40
C SER A 996 -25.80 -2.84 15.16
N TYR A 997 -24.80 -3.69 15.35
CA TYR A 997 -23.41 -3.27 15.53
C TYR A 997 -22.47 -4.17 14.74
N ALA A 998 -21.46 -3.61 14.06
CA ALA A 998 -20.48 -4.36 13.28
C ALA A 998 -21.09 -5.27 12.20
N GLY A 999 -21.15 -4.79 10.96
CA GLY A 999 -21.46 -5.64 9.81
C GLY A 999 -20.34 -6.67 9.62
N GLY A 1000 -19.10 -6.19 9.51
CA GLY A 1000 -17.88 -7.01 9.47
C GLY A 1000 -17.50 -7.58 10.84
N ILE A 1001 -16.73 -6.82 11.64
CA ILE A 1001 -16.12 -7.30 12.89
C ILE A 1001 -16.51 -6.49 14.14
N PHE A 1002 -16.94 -7.17 15.20
CA PHE A 1002 -17.11 -6.60 16.54
C PHE A 1002 -15.96 -7.03 17.46
N PHE A 1003 -15.29 -6.07 18.11
CA PHE A 1003 -14.37 -6.32 19.22
C PHE A 1003 -14.93 -5.81 20.55
N SER A 1004 -15.14 -6.73 21.50
CA SER A 1004 -15.57 -6.45 22.88
C SER A 1004 -14.47 -6.87 23.86
N HIS A 1005 -13.88 -5.90 24.58
CA HIS A 1005 -12.82 -6.19 25.57
C HIS A 1005 -11.66 -7.03 25.00
N SER A 1006 -11.33 -6.80 23.72
CA SER A 1006 -10.50 -7.67 22.88
C SER A 1006 -9.44 -6.83 22.15
N ASN A 1007 -8.18 -7.26 22.17
CA ASN A 1007 -7.03 -6.53 21.63
C ASN A 1007 -6.17 -7.43 20.70
N PRO A 1008 -6.76 -8.13 19.71
CA PRO A 1008 -6.03 -8.98 18.78
C PRO A 1008 -4.99 -8.24 17.94
N THR A 1009 -4.15 -9.03 17.25
CA THR A 1009 -3.31 -8.54 16.15
C THR A 1009 -3.97 -8.89 14.82
N ILE A 1010 -4.01 -7.92 13.90
CA ILE A 1010 -4.69 -8.06 12.60
C ILE A 1010 -3.76 -7.61 11.49
N PHE A 1011 -3.57 -8.47 10.49
CA PHE A 1011 -2.69 -8.24 9.35
C PHE A 1011 -3.33 -8.61 8.02
N ASN A 1012 -3.18 -7.74 7.01
CA ASN A 1012 -3.57 -8.01 5.63
C ASN A 1012 -5.04 -8.47 5.54
N VAL A 1013 -5.94 -7.60 6.00
CA VAL A 1013 -7.39 -7.87 6.06
C VAL A 1013 -8.15 -6.86 5.20
N THR A 1014 -9.07 -7.37 4.39
CA THR A 1014 -10.00 -6.56 3.57
C THR A 1014 -11.41 -6.70 4.12
N ILE A 1015 -12.07 -5.58 4.41
CA ILE A 1015 -13.42 -5.53 4.98
C ILE A 1015 -14.29 -4.66 4.07
N SER A 1016 -15.16 -5.27 3.27
CA SER A 1016 -15.90 -4.57 2.22
C SER A 1016 -17.40 -4.85 2.17
N ASN A 1017 -18.20 -3.88 1.74
CA ASN A 1017 -19.64 -4.07 1.50
C ASN A 1017 -20.43 -4.62 2.73
N ASN A 1018 -19.97 -4.39 3.96
CA ASN A 1018 -20.65 -4.84 5.18
C ASN A 1018 -21.59 -3.76 5.73
N VAL A 1019 -22.72 -4.18 6.29
CA VAL A 1019 -23.81 -3.28 6.71
C VAL A 1019 -24.12 -3.43 8.20
N ALA A 1020 -24.23 -2.32 8.93
CA ALA A 1020 -24.69 -2.31 10.32
C ALA A 1020 -25.78 -1.26 10.57
N ALA A 1021 -26.93 -1.65 11.10
CA ALA A 1021 -28.05 -0.72 11.27
C ALA A 1021 -27.82 0.43 12.30
N SER A 1022 -26.76 0.39 13.13
CA SER A 1022 -26.46 1.45 14.11
C SER A 1022 -25.00 1.90 14.17
N SER A 1023 -24.00 1.01 14.20
CA SER A 1023 -22.59 1.49 14.27
C SER A 1023 -21.55 0.48 13.79
N GLY A 1024 -20.53 0.97 13.09
CA GLY A 1024 -19.43 0.17 12.54
C GLY A 1024 -19.94 -0.69 11.39
N GLY A 1025 -19.94 -0.22 10.15
CA GLY A 1025 -20.28 -1.06 9.00
C GLY A 1025 -19.20 -2.13 8.83
N GLY A 1026 -17.94 -1.69 8.70
CA GLY A 1026 -16.76 -2.55 8.71
C GLY A 1026 -16.41 -3.07 10.11
N ILE A 1027 -15.93 -2.20 11.00
CA ILE A 1027 -15.43 -2.57 12.35
C ILE A 1027 -16.12 -1.75 13.45
N TYR A 1028 -16.39 -2.38 14.60
CA TYR A 1028 -16.67 -1.66 15.85
C TYR A 1028 -15.74 -2.14 16.99
N PHE A 1029 -14.89 -1.23 17.48
CA PHE A 1029 -14.12 -1.38 18.73
C PHE A 1029 -14.89 -0.87 19.95
N PHE A 1030 -15.13 -1.77 20.92
CA PHE A 1030 -15.79 -1.48 22.20
C PHE A 1030 -14.92 -1.98 23.36
N PHE A 1031 -14.41 -1.06 24.20
CA PHE A 1031 -13.37 -1.35 25.21
C PHE A 1031 -12.17 -2.14 24.67
N SER A 1032 -11.77 -1.86 23.43
CA SER A 1032 -10.89 -2.69 22.60
C SER A 1032 -9.87 -1.82 21.87
N SER A 1033 -8.58 -2.00 22.14
CA SER A 1033 -7.48 -1.24 21.52
C SER A 1033 -6.46 -2.17 20.83
N PRO A 1034 -6.90 -2.98 19.83
CA PRO A 1034 -6.02 -3.86 19.06
C PRO A 1034 -4.94 -3.11 18.27
N THR A 1035 -3.96 -3.88 17.78
CA THR A 1035 -2.95 -3.41 16.81
C THR A 1035 -3.28 -3.97 15.45
N LEU A 1036 -3.46 -3.09 14.47
CA LEU A 1036 -3.81 -3.45 13.10
C LEU A 1036 -2.80 -2.82 12.13
N TYR A 1037 -2.42 -3.56 11.09
CA TYR A 1037 -1.51 -3.07 10.06
C TYR A 1037 -1.84 -3.67 8.70
N ASN A 1038 -1.75 -2.85 7.64
CA ASN A 1038 -2.13 -3.23 6.28
C ASN A 1038 -3.60 -3.73 6.20
N VAL A 1039 -4.55 -2.82 6.41
CA VAL A 1039 -5.99 -3.14 6.44
C VAL A 1039 -6.75 -2.22 5.50
N THR A 1040 -7.59 -2.81 4.65
CA THR A 1040 -8.47 -2.09 3.71
C THR A 1040 -9.92 -2.20 4.18
N ILE A 1041 -10.63 -1.07 4.28
CA ILE A 1041 -12.02 -1.00 4.73
C ILE A 1041 -12.80 -0.15 3.74
N CYS A 1042 -13.58 -0.79 2.84
CA CYS A 1042 -14.26 -0.07 1.77
C CYS A 1042 -15.76 -0.36 1.63
N ASP A 1043 -16.53 0.60 1.13
CA ASP A 1043 -17.94 0.41 0.76
C ASP A 1043 -18.86 -0.10 1.89
N ASN A 1044 -18.49 0.11 3.16
CA ASN A 1044 -19.28 -0.35 4.31
C ASN A 1044 -20.28 0.73 4.75
N THR A 1045 -21.46 0.32 5.20
CA THR A 1045 -22.56 1.23 5.56
C THR A 1045 -22.98 1.08 7.02
N ALA A 1046 -23.11 2.18 7.76
CA ALA A 1046 -23.73 2.17 9.09
C ALA A 1046 -24.38 3.51 9.49
N GLN A 1047 -25.16 3.57 10.58
CA GLN A 1047 -25.62 4.87 11.07
C GLN A 1047 -24.45 5.73 11.62
N SER A 1048 -23.42 5.14 12.22
CA SER A 1048 -22.23 5.88 12.66
C SER A 1048 -20.95 5.08 12.54
N GLY A 1049 -19.92 5.65 11.90
CA GLY A 1049 -18.70 4.92 11.55
C GLY A 1049 -19.00 3.89 10.47
N GLY A 1050 -19.15 4.33 9.20
CA GLY A 1050 -19.40 3.44 8.07
C GLY A 1050 -18.28 2.41 7.94
N GLY A 1051 -17.03 2.89 7.87
CA GLY A 1051 -15.84 2.04 7.98
C GLY A 1051 -15.61 1.56 9.42
N ILE A 1052 -15.30 2.47 10.34
CA ILE A 1052 -14.88 2.17 11.73
C ILE A 1052 -15.70 2.96 12.75
N ARG A 1053 -16.20 2.26 13.78
CA ARG A 1053 -16.66 2.86 15.05
C ARG A 1053 -15.67 2.58 16.18
N VAL A 1054 -15.26 3.61 16.92
CA VAL A 1054 -14.42 3.50 18.13
C VAL A 1054 -15.19 4.01 19.36
N TYR A 1055 -15.34 3.21 20.42
CA TYR A 1055 -16.00 3.65 21.66
C TYR A 1055 -15.27 3.14 22.90
N GLU A 1056 -14.92 4.07 23.81
CA GLU A 1056 -14.17 3.78 25.05
C GLU A 1056 -12.88 2.97 24.75
N SER A 1057 -12.23 3.33 23.64
CA SER A 1057 -11.19 2.55 22.95
C SER A 1057 -10.16 3.48 22.31
N SER A 1058 -8.91 3.04 22.18
CA SER A 1058 -7.84 3.82 21.54
C SER A 1058 -6.96 2.91 20.65
N PRO A 1059 -7.50 2.39 19.54
CA PRO A 1059 -6.73 1.59 18.59
C PRO A 1059 -5.66 2.47 17.92
N ASN A 1060 -4.53 1.84 17.59
CA ASN A 1060 -3.50 2.44 16.74
C ASN A 1060 -3.68 1.91 15.32
N LEU A 1061 -3.96 2.81 14.38
CA LEU A 1061 -4.21 2.48 12.98
C LEU A 1061 -2.97 2.86 12.16
N ASN A 1062 -2.24 1.87 11.66
CA ASN A 1062 -1.06 2.09 10.82
C ASN A 1062 -1.23 1.43 9.45
N ASN A 1063 -0.90 2.13 8.38
CA ASN A 1063 -1.04 1.62 7.01
C ASN A 1063 -2.47 1.13 6.69
N PHE A 1064 -3.45 2.04 6.81
CA PHE A 1064 -4.86 1.81 6.51
C PHE A 1064 -5.28 2.46 5.19
N THR A 1065 -6.19 1.80 4.47
CA THR A 1065 -6.99 2.40 3.41
C THR A 1065 -8.47 2.31 3.81
N ILE A 1066 -9.15 3.45 3.96
CA ILE A 1066 -10.55 3.52 4.39
C ILE A 1066 -11.31 4.35 3.35
N ASN A 1067 -12.02 3.72 2.42
CA ASN A 1067 -12.61 4.43 1.28
C ASN A 1067 -14.06 4.07 0.92
N GLY A 1068 -14.82 5.02 0.36
CA GLY A 1068 -16.19 4.76 -0.12
C GLY A 1068 -17.22 4.36 0.96
N ASN A 1069 -16.91 4.48 2.25
CA ASN A 1069 -17.82 4.06 3.33
C ASN A 1069 -18.89 5.14 3.61
N GLU A 1070 -20.12 4.72 3.93
CA GLU A 1070 -21.27 5.61 4.11
C GLU A 1070 -21.83 5.57 5.55
N ALA A 1071 -22.14 6.75 6.12
CA ALA A 1071 -22.86 6.84 7.39
C ALA A 1071 -23.75 8.09 7.58
N GLU A 1072 -24.52 8.16 8.67
CA GLU A 1072 -25.13 9.43 9.13
C GLU A 1072 -24.07 10.33 9.81
N SER A 1073 -23.05 9.75 10.44
CA SER A 1073 -21.91 10.50 11.02
C SER A 1073 -20.62 9.67 11.08
N GLY A 1074 -19.51 10.21 10.58
CA GLY A 1074 -18.27 9.47 10.39
C GLY A 1074 -18.41 8.45 9.28
N GLY A 1075 -18.36 8.87 8.01
CA GLY A 1075 -18.42 7.95 6.87
C GLY A 1075 -17.28 6.92 6.95
N GLY A 1076 -16.04 7.42 7.00
CA GLY A 1076 -14.86 6.59 7.27
C GLY A 1076 -14.80 6.15 8.74
N ILE A 1077 -14.59 7.09 9.68
CA ILE A 1077 -14.35 6.80 11.10
C ILE A 1077 -15.22 7.65 12.02
N SER A 1078 -15.78 7.03 13.08
CA SER A 1078 -16.47 7.73 14.17
C SER A 1078 -15.94 7.34 15.55
N SER A 1079 -15.21 8.25 16.22
CA SER A 1079 -14.56 7.97 17.52
C SER A 1079 -15.40 8.27 18.77
N GLY A 1080 -16.52 9.01 18.63
CA GLY A 1080 -17.47 9.26 19.72
C GLY A 1080 -16.87 9.87 20.99
N GLY A 1081 -15.78 10.65 20.88
CA GLY A 1081 -15.04 11.22 22.01
C GLY A 1081 -13.85 10.40 22.51
N SER A 1082 -13.55 9.26 21.87
CA SER A 1082 -12.37 8.45 22.16
C SER A 1082 -11.13 8.95 21.40
N PHE A 1083 -9.95 8.78 21.98
CA PHE A 1083 -8.66 9.13 21.37
C PHE A 1083 -8.33 8.23 20.17
N LEU A 1084 -7.90 8.83 19.07
CA LEU A 1084 -7.69 8.17 17.77
C LEU A 1084 -6.30 8.53 17.21
N VAL A 1085 -5.51 7.53 16.84
CA VAL A 1085 -4.19 7.70 16.21
C VAL A 1085 -4.17 7.00 14.86
N LEU A 1086 -3.88 7.75 13.79
CA LEU A 1086 -3.59 7.19 12.46
C LEU A 1086 -2.17 7.57 12.03
N THR A 1087 -1.53 6.64 11.33
CA THR A 1087 -0.20 6.83 10.76
C THR A 1087 -0.10 6.18 9.38
N ASN A 1088 0.56 6.82 8.42
CA ASN A 1088 0.79 6.28 7.07
C ASN A 1088 -0.52 5.79 6.39
N SER A 1089 -1.62 6.55 6.49
CA SER A 1089 -2.97 6.05 6.16
C SER A 1089 -3.77 6.97 5.25
N THR A 1090 -4.61 6.37 4.41
CA THR A 1090 -5.47 7.06 3.43
C THR A 1090 -6.95 6.87 3.79
N ILE A 1091 -7.70 7.97 3.81
CA ILE A 1091 -9.14 8.02 4.11
C ILE A 1091 -9.82 8.81 2.99
N SER A 1092 -10.41 8.15 2.00
CA SER A 1092 -10.91 8.81 0.79
C SER A 1092 -12.36 8.49 0.41
N GLU A 1093 -13.03 9.37 -0.31
CA GLU A 1093 -14.36 9.09 -0.91
C GLU A 1093 -15.48 8.69 0.09
N ASN A 1094 -15.28 8.87 1.40
CA ASN A 1094 -16.27 8.48 2.40
C ASN A 1094 -17.38 9.54 2.56
N ILE A 1095 -18.60 9.10 2.84
CA ILE A 1095 -19.81 9.94 2.82
C ILE A 1095 -20.47 9.92 4.21
N ALA A 1096 -20.76 11.10 4.76
CA ALA A 1096 -21.55 11.28 5.97
C ALA A 1096 -22.81 12.13 5.72
N GLY A 1097 -23.93 11.76 6.34
CA GLY A 1097 -25.20 12.50 6.25
C GLY A 1097 -25.24 13.81 7.06
N ASP A 1098 -24.43 13.95 8.12
CA ASP A 1098 -24.35 15.13 8.98
C ASP A 1098 -22.88 15.53 9.24
N LEU A 1099 -22.14 14.75 10.03
CA LEU A 1099 -20.83 15.16 10.57
C LEU A 1099 -19.69 14.22 10.16
N GLY A 1100 -18.58 14.78 9.67
CA GLY A 1100 -17.31 14.05 9.45
C GLY A 1100 -17.40 13.03 8.32
N GLY A 1101 -17.15 13.43 7.07
CA GLY A 1101 -17.21 12.53 5.91
C GLY A 1101 -16.13 11.47 6.02
N GLY A 1102 -14.88 11.90 6.10
CA GLY A 1102 -13.74 11.03 6.43
C GLY A 1102 -13.77 10.63 7.90
N ILE A 1103 -13.67 11.60 8.81
CA ILE A 1103 -13.48 11.35 10.26
C ILE A 1103 -14.35 12.27 11.12
N ILE A 1104 -15.05 11.71 12.10
CA ILE A 1104 -15.57 12.45 13.28
C ILE A 1104 -14.85 12.01 14.56
N CYS A 1105 -14.25 12.97 15.27
CA CYS A 1105 -13.42 12.74 16.44
C CYS A 1105 -13.61 13.80 17.55
N GLY A 1106 -13.23 13.43 18.78
CA GLY A 1106 -13.08 14.40 19.89
C GLY A 1106 -11.63 14.83 20.11
N GLU A 1107 -10.69 13.94 19.77
CA GLU A 1107 -9.24 14.13 19.81
C GLU A 1107 -8.64 13.22 18.73
N ILE A 1108 -7.65 13.71 18.00
CA ILE A 1108 -7.01 12.95 16.93
C ILE A 1108 -5.53 13.29 16.80
N ILE A 1109 -4.72 12.26 16.53
CA ILE A 1109 -3.34 12.42 16.05
C ILE A 1109 -3.23 11.77 14.67
N LEU A 1110 -2.77 12.55 13.68
CA LEU A 1110 -2.49 12.10 12.31
C LEU A 1110 -1.02 12.36 11.99
N ASN A 1111 -0.31 11.35 11.46
CA ASN A 1111 1.04 11.53 10.91
C ASN A 1111 1.16 10.83 9.55
N ASN A 1112 1.67 11.52 8.53
CA ASN A 1112 1.83 10.97 7.17
C ASN A 1112 0.50 10.39 6.64
N CYS A 1113 -0.57 11.20 6.63
CA CYS A 1113 -1.91 10.73 6.24
C CYS A 1113 -2.47 11.52 5.06
N ILE A 1114 -3.32 10.88 4.26
CA ILE A 1114 -4.09 11.49 3.17
C ILE A 1114 -5.57 11.40 3.52
N ILE A 1115 -6.29 12.53 3.46
CA ILE A 1115 -7.74 12.58 3.67
C ILE A 1115 -8.35 13.32 2.47
N SER A 1116 -8.83 12.59 1.46
CA SER A 1116 -9.25 13.20 0.19
C SER A 1116 -10.65 12.84 -0.29
N GLN A 1117 -11.32 13.75 -1.00
CA GLN A 1117 -12.62 13.49 -1.66
C GLN A 1117 -13.78 13.02 -0.75
N ASN A 1118 -13.70 13.20 0.57
CA ASN A 1118 -14.76 12.82 1.50
C ASN A 1118 -15.86 13.90 1.58
N SER A 1119 -17.11 13.53 1.94
CA SER A 1119 -18.23 14.48 2.01
C SER A 1119 -19.12 14.40 3.25
N ALA A 1120 -19.64 15.54 3.72
CA ALA A 1120 -20.55 15.66 4.88
C ALA A 1120 -21.45 16.91 4.81
N GLU A 1121 -22.38 17.12 5.76
CA GLU A 1121 -22.90 18.49 6.00
C GLU A 1121 -21.82 19.37 6.67
N LYS A 1122 -21.03 18.85 7.61
CA LYS A 1122 -19.96 19.60 8.30
C LYS A 1122 -18.71 18.75 8.48
N GLY A 1123 -17.54 19.31 8.16
CA GLY A 1123 -16.27 18.57 8.21
C GLY A 1123 -16.25 17.48 7.14
N GLY A 1124 -16.11 17.87 5.87
CA GLY A 1124 -16.07 16.92 4.75
C GLY A 1124 -14.95 15.90 4.95
N GLY A 1125 -13.72 16.37 5.17
CA GLY A 1125 -12.60 15.54 5.61
C GLY A 1125 -12.72 15.17 7.09
N ILE A 1126 -12.60 16.16 7.98
CA ILE A 1126 -12.56 15.99 9.44
C ILE A 1126 -13.59 16.88 10.15
N TYR A 1127 -14.39 16.30 11.05
CA TYR A 1127 -15.12 17.02 12.08
C TYR A 1127 -14.51 16.73 13.46
N CYS A 1128 -13.90 17.73 14.09
CA CYS A 1128 -13.28 17.63 15.41
C CYS A 1128 -14.04 18.46 16.46
N SER A 1129 -14.56 17.79 17.50
CA SER A 1129 -15.28 18.44 18.60
C SER A 1129 -15.16 17.66 19.91
N GLY A 1130 -14.46 18.24 20.88
CA GLY A 1130 -14.20 17.66 22.20
C GLY A 1130 -13.76 18.76 23.16
N VAL A 1131 -13.84 18.54 24.49
CA VAL A 1131 -13.45 19.56 25.48
C VAL A 1131 -12.14 19.14 26.17
N TYR A 1132 -11.10 19.97 26.05
CA TYR A 1132 -9.75 19.74 26.59
C TYR A 1132 -8.97 18.57 25.94
N SER A 1133 -9.07 18.45 24.62
CA SER A 1133 -8.25 17.55 23.80
C SER A 1133 -7.18 18.34 23.04
N ASP A 1134 -5.99 17.74 22.87
CA ASP A 1134 -4.84 18.33 22.16
C ASP A 1134 -4.66 17.58 20.82
N SER A 1135 -5.36 18.00 19.76
CA SER A 1135 -5.30 17.31 18.46
C SER A 1135 -4.07 17.74 17.64
N GLU A 1136 -3.37 16.80 17.01
CA GLU A 1136 -2.11 17.07 16.30
C GLU A 1136 -2.09 16.44 14.90
N LEU A 1137 -1.85 17.26 13.88
CA LEU A 1137 -1.69 16.84 12.49
C LEU A 1137 -0.27 17.20 12.03
N THR A 1138 0.51 16.18 11.64
CA THR A 1138 1.88 16.36 11.13
C THR A 1138 2.05 15.65 9.79
N ASN A 1139 2.55 16.32 8.75
CA ASN A 1139 2.75 15.74 7.41
C ASN A 1139 1.44 15.15 6.85
N VAL A 1140 0.40 15.97 6.69
CA VAL A 1140 -0.95 15.52 6.29
C VAL A 1140 -1.43 16.23 5.03
N ILE A 1141 -1.98 15.49 4.07
CA ILE A 1141 -2.74 16.03 2.94
C ILE A 1141 -4.23 15.97 3.28
N ILE A 1142 -4.95 17.06 3.05
CA ILE A 1142 -6.41 17.12 3.12
C ILE A 1142 -6.91 17.80 1.84
N SER A 1143 -7.39 17.02 0.88
CA SER A 1143 -7.66 17.50 -0.49
C SER A 1143 -9.06 17.17 -1.04
N GLY A 1144 -9.68 18.08 -1.80
CA GLY A 1144 -10.93 17.79 -2.53
C GLY A 1144 -12.16 17.44 -1.67
N ASN A 1145 -12.12 17.63 -0.35
CA ASN A 1145 -13.23 17.24 0.54
C ASN A 1145 -14.38 18.25 0.51
N THR A 1146 -15.64 17.79 0.61
CA THR A 1146 -16.83 18.63 0.42
C THR A 1146 -17.74 18.69 1.66
N ALA A 1147 -18.10 19.89 2.11
CA ALA A 1147 -19.08 20.13 3.17
C ALA A 1147 -20.31 20.89 2.68
N TYR A 1148 -21.51 20.30 2.80
CA TYR A 1148 -22.76 20.97 2.38
C TYR A 1148 -23.15 22.17 3.25
N GLU A 1149 -22.54 22.35 4.42
CA GLU A 1149 -22.60 23.60 5.21
C GLU A 1149 -21.21 24.24 5.44
N ASN A 1150 -20.33 23.69 6.28
CA ASN A 1150 -19.11 24.37 6.75
C ASN A 1150 -17.93 23.40 6.96
N GLY A 1151 -16.70 23.86 6.69
CA GLY A 1151 -15.47 23.07 6.91
C GLY A 1151 -15.36 21.94 5.91
N GLY A 1152 -14.97 22.24 4.67
CA GLY A 1152 -14.75 21.23 3.62
C GLY A 1152 -13.66 20.24 4.02
N GLY A 1153 -12.45 20.74 4.29
CA GLY A 1153 -11.33 19.97 4.82
C GLY A 1153 -11.52 19.66 6.30
N ILE A 1154 -11.49 20.69 7.15
CA ILE A 1154 -11.61 20.58 8.62
C ILE A 1154 -12.73 21.48 9.16
N TYR A 1155 -13.61 20.91 9.98
CA TYR A 1155 -14.45 21.63 10.93
C TYR A 1155 -13.92 21.41 12.35
N PHE A 1156 -13.63 22.49 13.09
CA PHE A 1156 -12.98 22.44 14.40
C PHE A 1156 -13.76 23.26 15.45
N SER A 1157 -14.07 22.65 16.61
CA SER A 1157 -14.84 23.31 17.68
C SER A 1157 -14.49 22.84 19.10
N ASP A 1158 -14.46 23.77 20.05
CA ASP A 1158 -14.31 23.56 21.52
C ASP A 1158 -13.06 22.80 22.04
N THR A 1159 -12.14 22.41 21.16
CA THR A 1159 -10.85 21.70 21.42
C THR A 1159 -9.62 22.59 21.10
N GLU A 1160 -8.39 22.14 21.42
CA GLU A 1160 -7.11 22.71 20.95
C GLU A 1160 -6.54 21.87 19.79
N MET A 1161 -5.89 22.52 18.82
CA MET A 1161 -5.34 21.83 17.64
C MET A 1161 -4.04 22.46 17.13
N ILE A 1162 -3.13 21.59 16.67
CA ILE A 1162 -1.84 21.92 16.08
C ILE A 1162 -1.75 21.29 14.69
N LEU A 1163 -1.49 22.11 13.67
CA LEU A 1163 -1.15 21.68 12.32
C LEU A 1163 0.33 22.04 12.07
N THR A 1164 1.15 21.05 11.77
CA THR A 1164 2.56 21.21 11.35
C THR A 1164 2.73 20.52 10.01
N ASN A 1165 3.28 21.18 8.99
CA ASN A 1165 3.53 20.54 7.69
C ASN A 1165 2.24 19.87 7.14
N VAL A 1166 1.20 20.67 6.91
CA VAL A 1166 -0.10 20.17 6.39
C VAL A 1166 -0.41 20.91 5.09
N THR A 1167 -0.91 20.19 4.08
CA THR A 1167 -1.45 20.78 2.85
C THR A 1167 -2.96 20.63 2.86
N LEU A 1168 -3.69 21.75 2.79
CA LEU A 1168 -5.11 21.79 2.48
C LEU A 1168 -5.26 22.30 1.03
N TYR A 1169 -6.01 21.57 0.20
CA TYR A 1169 -6.15 21.90 -1.21
C TYR A 1169 -7.53 21.53 -1.81
N GLU A 1170 -8.16 22.46 -2.55
CA GLU A 1170 -9.42 22.22 -3.30
C GLU A 1170 -10.59 21.67 -2.46
N ASN A 1171 -10.58 21.90 -1.14
CA ASN A 1171 -11.68 21.56 -0.27
C ASN A 1171 -12.82 22.59 -0.40
N THR A 1172 -14.06 22.11 -0.41
CA THR A 1172 -15.23 22.93 -0.73
C THR A 1172 -16.26 22.95 0.41
N ALA A 1173 -16.86 24.11 0.67
CA ALA A 1173 -17.95 24.28 1.62
C ALA A 1173 -19.04 25.23 1.10
N SER A 1174 -20.33 24.91 1.31
CA SER A 1174 -21.42 25.77 0.81
C SER A 1174 -21.49 27.15 1.48
N ASN A 1175 -21.14 27.26 2.76
CA ASN A 1175 -21.29 28.51 3.52
C ASN A 1175 -19.96 29.16 3.90
N SER A 1176 -19.01 28.42 4.50
CA SER A 1176 -17.83 29.01 5.14
C SER A 1176 -16.73 27.99 5.42
N GLY A 1177 -15.47 28.39 5.20
CA GLY A 1177 -14.27 27.58 5.44
C GLY A 1177 -14.23 26.36 4.53
N GLY A 1178 -13.70 26.54 3.32
CA GLY A 1178 -13.39 25.43 2.41
C GLY A 1178 -12.34 24.53 3.05
N GLY A 1179 -11.18 25.10 3.37
CA GLY A 1179 -10.09 24.40 4.05
C GLY A 1179 -10.41 24.19 5.51
N PHE A 1180 -10.46 25.29 6.26
CA PHE A 1180 -10.56 25.26 7.71
C PHE A 1180 -11.70 26.14 8.25
N TYR A 1181 -12.64 25.53 8.99
CA TYR A 1181 -13.68 26.23 9.73
C TYR A 1181 -13.43 26.16 11.24
N CYS A 1182 -13.08 27.30 11.85
CA CYS A 1182 -12.78 27.41 13.28
C CYS A 1182 -13.96 28.03 14.08
N HIS A 1183 -14.60 27.19 14.89
CA HIS A 1183 -15.61 27.54 15.90
C HIS A 1183 -15.12 27.21 17.32
N SER A 1184 -13.88 27.57 17.65
CA SER A 1184 -13.30 27.36 18.98
C SER A 1184 -12.98 28.69 19.69
N ASN A 1185 -12.98 28.68 21.02
CA ASN A 1185 -12.44 29.76 21.87
C ASN A 1185 -11.05 29.41 22.46
N TYR A 1186 -10.52 28.25 22.07
CA TYR A 1186 -9.25 27.68 22.53
C TYR A 1186 -8.14 27.90 21.50
N THR A 1187 -6.94 27.39 21.79
CA THR A 1187 -5.74 27.62 20.96
C THR A 1187 -5.81 26.85 19.64
N LEU A 1188 -5.50 27.53 18.53
CA LEU A 1188 -5.19 26.91 17.24
C LEU A 1188 -3.78 27.36 16.81
N THR A 1189 -2.89 26.40 16.58
CA THR A 1189 -1.54 26.66 16.08
C THR A 1189 -1.38 26.04 14.70
N ILE A 1190 -0.91 26.82 13.73
CA ILE A 1190 -0.62 26.36 12.37
C ILE A 1190 0.78 26.85 12.01
N ILE A 1191 1.61 25.93 11.52
CA ILE A 1191 3.01 26.19 11.21
C ILE A 1191 3.44 25.37 10.00
N ASN A 1192 4.23 25.96 9.09
CA ASN A 1192 4.81 25.26 7.93
C ASN A 1192 3.77 24.59 7.01
N CYS A 1193 2.54 25.11 6.93
CA CYS A 1193 1.45 24.52 6.14
C CYS A 1193 1.29 25.26 4.80
N ILE A 1194 0.53 24.66 3.88
CA ILE A 1194 0.00 25.30 2.68
C ILE A 1194 -1.53 25.19 2.72
N MET A 1195 -2.25 26.26 2.37
CA MET A 1195 -3.70 26.28 2.16
C MET A 1195 -3.97 27.00 0.83
N TRP A 1196 -4.52 26.28 -0.15
CA TRP A 1196 -4.62 26.79 -1.52
C TRP A 1196 -5.85 26.24 -2.26
N ASN A 1197 -6.54 27.09 -3.03
CA ASN A 1197 -7.72 26.74 -3.84
C ASN A 1197 -8.92 26.22 -3.02
N ASP A 1198 -9.01 26.50 -1.72
CA ASP A 1198 -10.10 26.03 -0.86
C ASP A 1198 -11.32 26.99 -0.88
N SER A 1199 -12.47 26.51 -1.35
CA SER A 1199 -13.67 27.33 -1.56
C SER A 1199 -14.69 27.21 -0.41
N PRO A 1200 -15.20 28.30 0.19
CA PRO A 1200 -15.15 29.68 -0.29
C PRO A 1200 -14.11 30.55 0.43
N GLN A 1201 -13.29 29.95 1.30
CA GLN A 1201 -12.15 30.55 2.01
C GLN A 1201 -11.21 29.43 2.49
N GLU A 1202 -9.90 29.67 2.44
CA GLU A 1202 -8.88 28.88 3.16
C GLU A 1202 -9.22 28.73 4.65
N ILE A 1203 -9.43 29.86 5.35
CA ILE A 1203 -9.71 29.90 6.78
C ILE A 1203 -10.94 30.76 7.07
N PHE A 1204 -11.94 30.17 7.73
CA PHE A 1204 -13.04 30.92 8.35
C PHE A 1204 -12.98 30.83 9.88
N GLN A 1205 -12.95 31.99 10.55
CA GLN A 1205 -12.85 32.11 12.01
C GLN A 1205 -14.10 32.78 12.60
N PHE A 1206 -14.79 32.10 13.53
CA PHE A 1206 -15.97 32.66 14.21
C PHE A 1206 -15.63 33.45 15.49
N TYR A 1207 -14.61 33.04 16.25
CA TYR A 1207 -14.17 33.70 17.49
C TYR A 1207 -12.70 34.13 17.41
N ILE A 1208 -12.39 35.35 17.86
CA ILE A 1208 -11.16 36.11 17.49
C ILE A 1208 -9.91 35.77 18.34
N ASN A 1209 -10.00 34.89 19.33
CA ASN A 1209 -8.93 34.74 20.34
C ASN A 1209 -8.08 33.47 20.13
N ASN A 1210 -6.76 33.58 20.36
CA ASN A 1210 -5.78 32.48 20.46
C ASN A 1210 -5.51 31.66 19.17
N ILE A 1211 -5.61 32.26 17.99
CA ILE A 1211 -5.03 31.68 16.76
C ILE A 1211 -3.59 32.17 16.57
N SER A 1212 -2.66 31.25 16.29
CA SER A 1212 -1.28 31.52 15.91
C SER A 1212 -0.97 30.80 14.59
N ILE A 1213 -0.76 31.57 13.52
CA ILE A 1213 -0.39 31.06 12.19
C ILE A 1213 0.93 31.72 11.81
N THR A 1214 1.94 30.93 11.45
CA THR A 1214 3.32 31.40 11.19
C THR A 1214 4.03 30.49 10.20
N TYR A 1215 4.86 31.03 9.32
CA TYR A 1215 5.58 30.24 8.30
C TYR A 1215 4.62 29.39 7.46
N THR A 1216 3.51 29.97 7.01
CA THR A 1216 2.44 29.27 6.29
C THR A 1216 2.12 30.02 4.99
N ASP A 1217 1.96 29.30 3.89
CA ASP A 1217 1.44 29.83 2.62
C ASP A 1217 -0.08 29.67 2.58
N ILE A 1218 -0.79 30.75 2.27
CA ILE A 1218 -2.26 30.83 2.38
C ILE A 1218 -2.78 31.74 1.27
N GLU A 1219 -3.58 31.21 0.36
CA GLU A 1219 -4.26 32.00 -0.68
C GLU A 1219 -5.17 33.10 -0.06
N ASP A 1220 -5.26 34.26 -0.72
CA ASP A 1220 -5.83 35.51 -0.19
C ASP A 1220 -5.11 36.10 1.06
N GLY A 1221 -4.10 35.40 1.59
CA GLY A 1221 -3.19 35.83 2.64
C GLY A 1221 -3.74 35.84 4.06
N TRP A 1222 -2.88 35.55 5.05
CA TRP A 1222 -3.23 35.63 6.47
C TRP A 1222 -2.18 36.32 7.34
N GLN A 1223 -2.65 37.07 8.35
CA GLN A 1223 -1.76 37.76 9.31
C GLN A 1223 -0.95 36.75 10.14
N GLY A 1224 0.37 36.78 10.01
CA GLY A 1224 1.28 35.88 10.72
C GLY A 1224 2.74 36.31 10.61
N TYR A 1225 3.61 35.62 11.35
CA TYR A 1225 5.06 35.81 11.25
C TYR A 1225 5.58 34.94 10.10
N TYR A 1226 6.12 35.56 9.04
CA TYR A 1226 6.63 34.89 7.84
C TYR A 1226 5.60 34.01 7.12
N ASN A 1227 4.32 34.40 7.16
CA ASN A 1227 3.36 33.86 6.21
C ASN A 1227 3.61 34.45 4.82
N ILE A 1228 3.30 33.67 3.79
CA ILE A 1228 3.31 34.08 2.39
C ILE A 1228 1.91 33.84 1.76
N ASP A 1229 1.76 34.33 0.55
CA ASP A 1229 0.54 34.29 -0.30
C ASP A 1229 1.08 34.29 -1.73
N SER A 1230 1.50 33.12 -2.21
CA SER A 1230 2.20 32.96 -3.49
C SER A 1230 2.10 31.52 -3.99
N ASP A 1231 1.68 31.34 -5.24
CA ASP A 1231 1.47 30.02 -5.86
C ASP A 1231 2.53 28.98 -5.45
N PRO A 1232 2.14 27.90 -4.75
CA PRO A 1232 3.07 26.91 -4.22
C PRO A 1232 3.77 26.09 -5.33
N LEU A 1233 3.33 26.17 -6.59
CA LEU A 1233 3.88 25.43 -7.73
C LEU A 1233 3.94 23.92 -7.47
N PHE A 1234 2.80 23.29 -7.20
CA PHE A 1234 2.70 21.84 -7.05
C PHE A 1234 3.03 21.08 -8.36
N VAL A 1235 3.53 19.85 -8.23
CA VAL A 1235 3.92 18.99 -9.36
C VAL A 1235 2.70 18.50 -10.16
N ASP A 1236 1.74 17.85 -9.50
CA ASP A 1236 0.50 17.37 -10.13
C ASP A 1236 -0.64 17.28 -9.10
N PRO A 1237 -1.19 18.44 -8.67
CA PRO A 1237 -2.20 18.49 -7.61
C PRO A 1237 -3.53 17.82 -8.01
N GLY A 1238 -3.76 17.57 -9.30
CA GLY A 1238 -4.95 16.84 -9.78
C GLY A 1238 -4.93 15.33 -9.50
N ASN A 1239 -3.76 14.78 -9.12
CA ASN A 1239 -3.58 13.38 -8.73
C ASN A 1239 -3.09 13.23 -7.27
N ASP A 1240 -3.43 14.21 -6.41
CA ASP A 1240 -2.97 14.32 -5.02
C ASP A 1240 -1.41 14.43 -4.85
N ASP A 1241 -0.66 14.78 -5.91
CA ASP A 1241 0.80 15.00 -5.84
C ASP A 1241 1.16 16.47 -5.54
N PHE A 1242 1.29 16.77 -4.24
CA PHE A 1242 1.64 18.09 -3.73
C PHE A 1242 3.15 18.26 -3.42
N HIS A 1243 4.03 17.50 -4.08
CA HIS A 1243 5.45 17.88 -4.14
C HIS A 1243 5.61 19.27 -4.77
N LEU A 1244 6.66 20.01 -4.38
CA LEU A 1244 6.95 21.35 -4.88
C LEU A 1244 7.86 21.31 -6.11
N LEU A 1245 7.54 22.10 -7.14
CA LEU A 1245 8.38 22.26 -8.32
C LEU A 1245 9.62 23.12 -8.03
N PRO A 1246 10.75 22.91 -8.74
CA PRO A 1246 11.94 23.75 -8.60
C PRO A 1246 11.66 25.23 -8.85
N GLY A 1247 11.84 26.06 -7.82
CA GLY A 1247 11.55 27.49 -7.84
C GLY A 1247 10.25 27.89 -7.13
N SER A 1248 9.52 26.93 -6.54
CA SER A 1248 8.42 27.20 -5.61
C SER A 1248 8.83 28.19 -4.50
N PRO A 1249 7.96 29.16 -4.14
CA PRO A 1249 8.19 30.07 -3.03
C PRO A 1249 8.10 29.38 -1.65
N CYS A 1250 7.60 28.14 -1.60
CA CYS A 1250 7.47 27.34 -0.39
C CYS A 1250 8.73 26.54 -0.02
N ILE A 1251 9.70 26.42 -0.93
CA ILE A 1251 10.98 25.72 -0.70
C ILE A 1251 11.89 26.58 0.21
N ASP A 1252 12.54 25.95 1.20
CA ASP A 1252 13.41 26.58 2.21
C ASP A 1252 12.74 27.74 3.01
N ALA A 1253 11.40 27.84 2.97
CA ALA A 1253 10.65 29.01 3.42
C ALA A 1253 10.00 28.88 4.81
N GLY A 1254 9.92 27.66 5.36
CA GLY A 1254 9.31 27.36 6.65
C GLY A 1254 10.14 27.77 7.86
N ASN A 1255 9.79 27.24 9.03
CA ASN A 1255 10.42 27.61 10.30
C ASN A 1255 11.91 27.22 10.35
N PRO A 1256 12.85 28.18 10.51
CA PRO A 1256 14.29 27.94 10.41
C PRO A 1256 14.92 27.37 11.70
N THR A 1257 14.12 26.83 12.63
CA THR A 1257 14.66 26.16 13.82
C THR A 1257 14.90 24.68 13.53
N THR A 1258 16.08 24.18 13.93
CA THR A 1258 16.62 22.84 13.59
C THR A 1258 15.78 21.64 14.03
N GLN A 1259 14.63 21.85 14.68
CA GLN A 1259 13.65 20.81 14.99
C GLN A 1259 12.65 20.58 13.85
N TYR A 1260 12.53 21.52 12.91
CA TYR A 1260 11.68 21.43 11.73
C TYR A 1260 12.46 21.17 10.44
N ASN A 1261 13.78 21.33 10.40
CA ASN A 1261 14.58 21.14 9.17
C ASN A 1261 14.25 19.82 8.44
N ASP A 1262 14.29 19.86 7.11
CA ASP A 1262 14.07 18.70 6.25
C ASP A 1262 15.19 17.65 6.44
N PRO A 1263 15.02 16.41 5.96
CA PRO A 1263 15.91 15.31 6.31
C PRO A 1263 17.32 15.40 5.71
N ASP A 1264 17.56 16.30 4.74
CA ASP A 1264 18.90 16.65 4.24
C ASP A 1264 19.60 17.76 5.07
N GLY A 1265 18.85 18.46 5.92
CA GLY A 1265 19.29 19.53 6.81
C GLY A 1265 18.97 20.96 6.35
N SER A 1266 18.26 21.17 5.23
CA SER A 1266 17.76 22.48 4.76
C SER A 1266 16.77 23.14 5.72
N ILE A 1267 16.31 24.35 5.42
CA ILE A 1267 15.19 24.96 6.15
C ILE A 1267 13.91 24.26 5.67
N ASN A 1268 13.01 23.93 6.60
CA ASN A 1268 11.75 23.21 6.33
C ASN A 1268 10.98 23.78 5.10
N ASP A 1269 10.76 22.96 4.08
CA ASP A 1269 9.80 23.24 2.99
C ASP A 1269 8.36 23.33 3.52
N MET A 1270 7.56 24.33 3.11
CA MET A 1270 6.15 24.41 3.56
C MET A 1270 5.29 23.29 2.94
N GLY A 1271 4.30 22.81 3.68
CA GLY A 1271 3.32 21.81 3.23
C GLY A 1271 3.57 20.39 3.76
N ALA A 1272 2.75 19.44 3.31
CA ALA A 1272 2.74 18.04 3.78
C ALA A 1272 4.04 17.25 3.54
N TYR A 1273 4.88 17.74 2.64
CA TYR A 1273 6.14 17.13 2.19
C TYR A 1273 7.36 17.65 2.96
N GLY A 1274 7.17 18.61 3.87
CA GLY A 1274 8.25 19.22 4.63
C GLY A 1274 8.64 18.50 5.93
N GLY A 1275 9.78 18.90 6.45
CA GLY A 1275 10.32 18.66 7.78
C GLY A 1275 10.85 17.26 8.06
N PRO A 1276 11.10 16.90 9.34
CA PRO A 1276 11.94 15.74 9.69
C PRO A 1276 11.41 14.37 9.27
N GLY A 1277 10.17 14.29 8.78
CA GLY A 1277 9.55 13.09 8.20
C GLY A 1277 9.00 13.29 6.78
N GLY A 1278 9.26 14.44 6.15
CA GLY A 1278 8.76 14.80 4.83
C GLY A 1278 9.54 14.13 3.69
N VAL A 1279 9.31 12.82 3.48
CA VAL A 1279 9.90 12.05 2.36
C VAL A 1279 8.98 10.97 1.79
N TRP A 1280 7.79 10.80 2.37
CA TRP A 1280 6.75 9.81 2.04
C TRP A 1280 7.15 8.34 2.27
#